data_AF-A0A970PI71-F1
#
_entry.id   AF-A0A970PI71-F1
#
_cell.length_a   1.000
_cell.length_b   1.000
_cell.length_c   1.000
_cell.angle_alpha   90.00
_cell.angle_beta   90.00
_cell.angle_gamma   90.00
#
_symmetry.space_group_name_H-M   'P 1'
#
loop_
_entity.id
_entity.type
_entity.pdbx_description
1 polymer ?
#
loop_
_entity_poly.entity_id
_entity_poly.type
_entity_poly.pdbx_seq_one_letter_code
_entity_poly.pdbx_strand_id
1 'polypeptide(L)'
;MRKAMRIGVSLVICILITTVIYLSSNNIALASEVIRPDEYYFVFNGQQKKAGTEYEIKSENVLLNITAGTWEPETKVQWVSSEPGVVSLESTTYGSSFVNLARKGPGYSTITAVVTQGTNTYSLSCLVKVNLEFDYQRTGMTLATTTKERILVINEIDGSEKQIYLKYVNYISEEEAEPVTGGAISASAVVWESDNESVATVDETGKVIAVGSGSAKITVTTNTMSSQDRSLSISMLVVVAPKFTLTFDDVNNNHIVAHSGNDRNNFTPVTGVPSNFILESNASYGVNLKWEIYDVSTKAKPTKDKMTYTISENSGNVTFSRVKAGTYEIYAYANEAYSFNTNAPYAYMRIIVPIYLGDENIIMNVGDTYNIVENSNIPNFGIFEFNYGEQGAGGRNIAQVNQTTGVITARRKGKVEINLIYKTSSGLYDNSVVVGEKTINVTVIDGISLSATEAMLYTSGTLLLQAMVTDPAEPIIWSSDAPNIATVENGLVTAIRPGIAIITAMQNIQGVVKRATCVITVQQSVTSITIDPPVLNLAIGEYQTLHANITPKLAGIRLNWKTSDEKVVKIIEANPLTLTVQGVAGGNAVISAINEDNIVVGYSHVTIRQPVTRIALSDTNVFINIDAKSIQLRAIVYPENALNKNIVWTSSNTQIARVNENGLVSLVKPGEVSIIARSADNPAVMELCNITIEVPVSTVALDEREVIMYVGQSQRLTYSVLPINASKTAVTWTSTKPNIATVDAAGRVTAKSVGSTVIMLKTLDGGHTAYCTVTVRQIAEGIKFDSPDLELMTGQVHEMEYTLIPTNATDAELVWEASDTRIVVVDDSGKVTAKGPGIAFIIARTQAGGMSYIKVTVKEPVSGLLLNFSEKTIYVRESFDLKASVSPSGASNLGVEWKSSNNDVATVTDTGEVVGISAGMAIITATTKDGGKTANCVVTVKERVTSMLVLPTMFRVGINKSLTVEVYINKDELLSNQDIRWVSSNSDIASVNKNGKVTGHKLGFATITGYAQDGSGAQASSEVEVVVSATRVTADKTFINMLVGETVHVNVKIEPSNVTYKKPRWEFLTDGDDIVAVDEDGYITGLKEGTVTLVARAADDSGKGATLYITVNKRVPATSVILSDKKLVMIQGEQRDIRPVLNPIGSTDGLTWSSDNNAVASVNKTSGRVKANATGTAYITAMTDSGKTASTEITVIGLNVTKLELEQYSRYTLQVEGATSRVTWDVANPEIAEVRNGMIITKARGSTTITATVNGRKLTCKLTVTKIK
;
A
#
# COMPACT_ATOMS: atom_id res chain seq x y z
N MET A 1 34.02 -42.65 -46.12
CA MET A 1 35.08 -43.56 -46.65
C MET A 1 35.05 -44.87 -45.84
N ARG A 2 35.27 -46.05 -46.48
CA ARG A 2 35.51 -47.41 -45.90
C ARG A 2 34.46 -47.93 -44.86
N LYS A 3 33.53 -48.84 -45.22
CA LYS A 3 33.61 -50.34 -45.31
C LYS A 3 33.57 -51.06 -43.93
N ALA A 4 32.90 -52.21 -43.70
CA ALA A 4 31.84 -52.99 -44.40
C ALA A 4 31.42 -54.26 -43.57
N MET A 5 30.34 -54.96 -43.96
CA MET A 5 29.89 -56.35 -43.59
C MET A 5 29.17 -56.58 -42.23
N ARG A 6 28.21 -57.54 -42.03
CA ARG A 6 27.70 -58.67 -42.87
C ARG A 6 26.30 -59.24 -42.42
N ILE A 7 25.47 -59.71 -43.39
CA ILE A 7 24.42 -60.79 -43.37
C ILE A 7 23.20 -60.67 -42.40
N GLY A 8 21.93 -60.95 -42.78
CA GLY A 8 21.35 -61.30 -44.09
C GLY A 8 19.88 -61.81 -44.06
N VAL A 9 19.44 -62.42 -45.20
CA VAL A 9 18.16 -63.11 -45.51
C VAL A 9 16.92 -62.26 -45.89
N SER A 10 16.38 -62.46 -47.10
CA SER A 10 14.92 -62.43 -47.41
C SER A 10 14.56 -62.97 -48.81
N LEU A 11 13.25 -63.22 -49.04
CA LEU A 11 12.49 -63.50 -50.27
C LEU A 11 12.50 -64.94 -50.87
N VAL A 12 11.30 -65.48 -51.23
CA VAL A 12 10.89 -66.12 -52.53
C VAL A 12 9.61 -67.06 -52.47
N ILE A 13 8.56 -66.71 -53.24
CA ILE A 13 7.60 -67.55 -54.07
C ILE A 13 6.39 -68.41 -53.50
N CYS A 14 5.16 -68.01 -53.89
CA CYS A 14 4.03 -68.68 -54.63
C CYS A 14 3.13 -69.91 -54.21
N ILE A 15 1.81 -69.80 -54.54
CA ILE A 15 0.90 -70.69 -55.37
C ILE A 15 0.03 -71.90 -54.83
N LEU A 16 -1.30 -71.82 -55.08
CA LEU A 16 -2.41 -72.76 -55.46
C LEU A 16 -2.85 -74.09 -54.71
N ILE A 17 -4.20 -74.32 -54.77
CA ILE A 17 -5.01 -75.56 -55.02
C ILE A 17 -5.50 -76.50 -53.85
N THR A 18 -6.53 -77.32 -54.18
CA THR A 18 -7.61 -77.95 -53.38
C THR A 18 -7.60 -79.50 -53.24
N THR A 19 -8.50 -80.06 -52.41
CA THR A 19 -9.16 -81.43 -52.48
C THR A 19 -8.29 -82.69 -52.16
N VAL A 20 -8.76 -83.90 -51.72
CA VAL A 20 -10.11 -84.55 -51.60
C VAL A 20 -10.15 -85.76 -50.59
N ILE A 21 -11.26 -85.88 -49.82
CA ILE A 21 -12.11 -87.03 -49.35
C ILE A 21 -11.55 -88.45 -48.99
N TYR A 22 -12.03 -89.00 -47.85
CA TYR A 22 -12.67 -90.33 -47.57
C TYR A 22 -12.97 -90.41 -46.03
N LEU A 23 -13.97 -91.09 -45.43
CA LEU A 23 -14.96 -92.12 -45.82
C LEU A 23 -16.28 -92.05 -44.97
N SER A 24 -17.18 -93.03 -45.13
CA SER A 24 -18.50 -93.30 -44.47
C SER A 24 -18.41 -93.92 -43.04
N SER A 25 -19.26 -93.62 -42.03
CA SER A 25 -20.74 -93.73 -41.83
C SER A 25 -21.24 -95.20 -41.62
N ASN A 26 -22.10 -95.55 -40.63
CA ASN A 26 -23.39 -94.98 -40.22
C ASN A 26 -23.80 -95.13 -38.72
N ASN A 27 -24.41 -94.07 -38.18
CA ASN A 27 -25.56 -93.96 -37.24
C ASN A 27 -25.87 -95.01 -36.15
N ILE A 28 -25.86 -94.57 -34.89
CA ILE A 28 -27.05 -94.55 -34.00
C ILE A 28 -27.09 -93.17 -33.31
N ALA A 29 -28.28 -92.59 -33.14
CA ALA A 29 -28.47 -91.31 -32.47
C ALA A 29 -28.61 -91.46 -30.95
N LEU A 30 -28.03 -90.52 -30.19
CA LEU A 30 -28.39 -90.22 -28.81
C LEU A 30 -28.79 -88.75 -28.72
N ALA A 31 -29.72 -88.44 -27.82
CA ALA A 31 -30.21 -87.08 -27.61
C ALA A 31 -29.07 -86.14 -27.20
N SER A 32 -29.09 -84.89 -27.68
CA SER A 32 -28.22 -83.88 -27.09
C SER A 32 -28.66 -83.62 -25.65
N GLU A 33 -27.74 -83.82 -24.71
CA GLU A 33 -27.95 -83.37 -23.34
C GLU A 33 -28.04 -81.86 -23.34
N VAL A 34 -29.09 -81.34 -22.68
CA VAL A 34 -29.24 -79.91 -22.47
C VAL A 34 -28.13 -79.44 -21.53
N ILE A 35 -27.12 -78.77 -22.11
CA ILE A 35 -25.95 -78.23 -21.40
C ILE A 35 -26.42 -77.38 -20.24
N ARG A 36 -25.96 -77.71 -19.03
CA ARG A 36 -26.44 -77.03 -17.82
C ARG A 36 -25.70 -75.70 -17.62
N PRO A 37 -26.31 -74.69 -16.99
CA PRO A 37 -25.66 -73.39 -16.76
C PRO A 37 -24.32 -73.47 -16.00
N ASP A 38 -24.10 -74.50 -15.18
CA ASP A 38 -22.87 -74.75 -14.44
C ASP A 38 -21.71 -75.34 -15.28
N GLU A 39 -21.96 -75.70 -16.54
CA GLU A 39 -20.96 -76.26 -17.48
C GLU A 39 -20.29 -75.19 -18.36
N TYR A 40 -20.76 -73.93 -18.29
CA TYR A 40 -20.21 -72.80 -19.02
C TYR A 40 -19.14 -72.05 -18.22
N TYR A 41 -18.05 -71.67 -18.89
CA TYR A 41 -16.94 -70.90 -18.33
C TYR A 41 -16.71 -69.62 -19.11
N PHE A 42 -16.43 -68.52 -18.40
CA PHE A 42 -15.89 -67.31 -18.99
C PHE A 42 -14.38 -67.47 -19.18
N VAL A 43 -13.85 -67.00 -20.30
CA VAL A 43 -12.43 -67.10 -20.66
C VAL A 43 -11.92 -65.70 -20.95
N PHE A 44 -11.21 -65.11 -19.99
CA PHE A 44 -10.60 -63.78 -20.12
C PHE A 44 -9.15 -63.94 -20.59
N ASN A 45 -8.83 -63.47 -21.81
CA ASN A 45 -7.49 -63.59 -22.42
C ASN A 45 -6.88 -65.01 -22.28
N GLY A 46 -7.71 -66.06 -22.45
CA GLY A 46 -7.32 -67.47 -22.34
C GLY A 46 -7.42 -68.11 -20.94
N GLN A 47 -7.74 -67.35 -19.88
CA GLN A 47 -7.90 -67.91 -18.53
C GLN A 47 -9.38 -68.20 -18.19
N GLN A 48 -9.69 -69.47 -17.90
CA GLN A 48 -11.01 -69.89 -17.45
C GLN A 48 -11.37 -69.36 -16.05
N LYS A 49 -12.60 -68.84 -15.92
CA LYS A 49 -13.25 -68.35 -14.71
C LYS A 49 -14.69 -68.88 -14.68
N LYS A 50 -15.17 -69.27 -13.49
CA LYS A 50 -16.58 -69.66 -13.31
C LYS A 50 -17.49 -68.44 -13.35
N ALA A 51 -18.74 -68.62 -13.77
CA ALA A 51 -19.77 -67.58 -13.64
C ALA A 51 -19.84 -67.06 -12.18
N GLY A 52 -20.11 -65.76 -12.02
CA GLY A 52 -20.11 -65.06 -10.73
C GLY A 52 -18.74 -64.68 -10.16
N THR A 53 -17.62 -65.02 -10.80
CA THR A 53 -16.28 -64.60 -10.34
C THR A 53 -15.97 -63.14 -10.72
N GLU A 54 -15.28 -62.40 -9.85
CA GLU A 54 -14.74 -61.06 -10.17
C GLU A 54 -13.47 -61.14 -11.05
N TYR A 55 -13.36 -60.26 -12.04
CA TYR A 55 -12.16 -60.08 -12.86
C TYR A 55 -11.74 -58.61 -12.94
N GLU A 56 -10.47 -58.33 -12.62
CA GLU A 56 -9.89 -56.98 -12.66
C GLU A 56 -9.28 -56.67 -14.04
N ILE A 57 -9.81 -55.67 -14.76
CA ILE A 57 -9.24 -55.20 -16.03
C ILE A 57 -8.15 -54.15 -15.76
N LYS A 58 -6.92 -54.48 -16.16
CA LYS A 58 -5.73 -53.57 -16.14
C LYS A 58 -5.33 -53.06 -17.52
N SER A 59 -5.69 -53.79 -18.57
CA SER A 59 -5.41 -53.44 -19.96
C SER A 59 -6.49 -52.50 -20.52
N GLU A 60 -6.22 -51.87 -21.67
CA GLU A 60 -7.21 -51.07 -22.39
C GLU A 60 -8.31 -51.93 -23.03
N ASN A 61 -7.93 -53.11 -23.53
CA ASN A 61 -8.82 -54.09 -24.13
C ASN A 61 -8.57 -55.48 -23.53
N VAL A 62 -9.64 -56.26 -23.31
CA VAL A 62 -9.59 -57.65 -22.84
C VAL A 62 -10.57 -58.48 -23.66
N LEU A 63 -10.07 -59.52 -24.34
CA LEU A 63 -10.92 -60.44 -25.10
C LEU A 63 -11.62 -61.40 -24.13
N LEU A 64 -12.95 -61.37 -24.12
CA LEU A 64 -13.79 -62.29 -23.36
C LEU A 64 -14.47 -63.28 -24.31
N ASN A 65 -14.44 -64.54 -23.92
CA ASN A 65 -15.08 -65.67 -24.59
C ASN A 65 -15.95 -66.42 -23.57
N ILE A 66 -17.06 -67.02 -23.99
CA ILE A 66 -17.78 -68.02 -23.19
C ILE A 66 -17.65 -69.40 -23.86
N THR A 67 -17.25 -70.42 -23.09
CA THR A 67 -17.02 -71.78 -23.58
C THR A 67 -17.80 -72.82 -22.78
N ALA A 68 -18.49 -73.73 -23.46
CA ALA A 68 -18.93 -75.04 -22.95
C ALA A 68 -18.30 -76.17 -23.79
N GLY A 69 -18.34 -77.41 -23.30
CA GLY A 69 -17.57 -78.55 -23.85
C GLY A 69 -17.85 -78.89 -25.32
N THR A 70 -19.12 -78.88 -25.73
CA THR A 70 -19.57 -79.12 -27.11
C THR A 70 -20.67 -78.14 -27.47
N TRP A 71 -20.56 -77.49 -28.62
CA TRP A 71 -21.49 -76.46 -29.08
C TRP A 71 -22.46 -77.01 -30.13
N GLU A 72 -23.75 -76.73 -30.00
CA GLU A 72 -24.71 -77.00 -31.08
C GLU A 72 -24.60 -75.94 -32.20
N PRO A 73 -24.76 -76.31 -33.49
CA PRO A 73 -24.46 -75.44 -34.64
C PRO A 73 -25.24 -74.12 -34.71
N GLU A 74 -26.39 -74.01 -34.05
CA GLU A 74 -27.26 -72.83 -34.10
C GLU A 74 -27.20 -71.94 -32.84
N THR A 75 -26.26 -72.21 -31.92
CA THR A 75 -26.11 -71.44 -30.68
C THR A 75 -25.78 -69.96 -30.96
N LYS A 76 -26.55 -69.04 -30.37
CA LYS A 76 -26.29 -67.59 -30.43
C LYS A 76 -26.03 -67.03 -29.05
N VAL A 77 -25.01 -66.17 -28.91
CA VAL A 77 -24.73 -65.45 -27.67
C VAL A 77 -24.92 -63.94 -27.89
N GLN A 78 -25.71 -63.31 -27.03
CA GLN A 78 -25.81 -61.85 -26.95
C GLN A 78 -25.13 -61.37 -25.66
N TRP A 79 -24.37 -60.29 -25.76
CA TRP A 79 -23.59 -59.76 -24.65
C TRP A 79 -24.17 -58.43 -24.18
N VAL A 80 -24.36 -58.28 -22.87
CA VAL A 80 -24.87 -57.07 -22.23
C VAL A 80 -23.93 -56.65 -21.11
N SER A 81 -23.49 -55.39 -21.13
CA SER A 81 -22.78 -54.76 -20.01
C SER A 81 -23.82 -54.03 -19.18
N SER A 82 -23.90 -54.29 -17.87
CA SER A 82 -24.79 -53.54 -16.98
C SER A 82 -24.40 -52.07 -16.90
N GLU A 83 -23.11 -51.77 -17.06
CA GLU A 83 -22.56 -50.41 -17.10
C GLU A 83 -21.59 -50.22 -18.28
N PRO A 84 -22.12 -49.82 -19.45
CA PRO A 84 -21.30 -49.51 -20.63
C PRO A 84 -20.28 -48.39 -20.40
N GLY A 85 -20.53 -47.51 -19.41
CA GLY A 85 -19.59 -46.45 -19.01
C GLY A 85 -18.36 -46.93 -18.26
N VAL A 86 -18.39 -48.13 -17.65
CA VAL A 86 -17.21 -48.76 -17.04
C VAL A 86 -16.49 -49.66 -18.06
N VAL A 87 -17.27 -50.47 -18.79
CA VAL A 87 -16.76 -51.37 -19.83
C VAL A 87 -17.77 -51.44 -20.98
N SER A 88 -17.37 -50.98 -22.16
CA SER A 88 -18.17 -51.14 -23.38
C SER A 88 -17.85 -52.47 -24.07
N LEU A 89 -18.85 -52.98 -24.79
CA LEU A 89 -18.77 -54.24 -25.51
C LEU A 89 -18.62 -53.99 -27.00
N GLU A 90 -17.54 -54.50 -27.58
CA GLU A 90 -17.24 -54.38 -29.00
C GLU A 90 -17.34 -55.75 -29.70
N SER A 91 -17.99 -55.77 -30.86
CA SER A 91 -18.17 -57.00 -31.65
C SER A 91 -16.84 -57.49 -32.22
N THR A 92 -16.60 -58.80 -32.17
CA THR A 92 -15.36 -59.40 -32.69
C THR A 92 -15.60 -60.19 -33.99
N THR A 93 -14.55 -60.38 -34.78
CA THR A 93 -14.57 -61.25 -35.97
C THR A 93 -14.52 -62.74 -35.64
N TYR A 94 -14.44 -63.13 -34.36
CA TYR A 94 -14.24 -64.51 -33.92
C TYR A 94 -15.56 -65.28 -33.66
N GLY A 95 -16.72 -64.65 -33.89
CA GLY A 95 -18.05 -65.24 -33.73
C GLY A 95 -18.79 -64.79 -32.46
N SER A 96 -20.08 -65.11 -32.35
CA SER A 96 -20.94 -64.52 -31.29
C SER A 96 -20.54 -64.88 -29.86
N SER A 97 -19.83 -66.00 -29.64
CA SER A 97 -19.28 -66.40 -28.35
C SER A 97 -18.08 -65.55 -27.87
N PHE A 98 -17.60 -64.60 -28.68
CA PHE A 98 -16.49 -63.70 -28.35
C PHE A 98 -16.91 -62.22 -28.36
N VAL A 99 -16.56 -61.50 -27.31
CA VAL A 99 -16.75 -60.04 -27.19
C VAL A 99 -15.44 -59.38 -26.73
N ASN A 100 -15.11 -58.21 -27.29
CA ASN A 100 -14.01 -57.41 -26.78
C ASN A 100 -14.54 -56.48 -25.67
N LEU A 101 -13.92 -56.55 -24.49
CA LEU A 101 -14.19 -55.65 -23.37
C LEU A 101 -13.24 -54.45 -23.49
N ALA A 102 -13.76 -53.34 -24.01
CA ALA A 102 -13.03 -52.08 -24.04
C ALA A 102 -13.24 -51.33 -22.72
N ARG A 103 -12.14 -50.96 -22.06
CA ARG A 103 -12.16 -50.30 -20.74
C ARG A 103 -12.60 -48.85 -20.91
N LYS A 104 -13.75 -48.47 -20.33
CA LYS A 104 -14.37 -47.14 -20.47
C LYS A 104 -14.46 -46.33 -19.17
N GLY A 105 -14.11 -46.87 -18.01
CA GLY A 105 -14.03 -46.07 -16.79
C GLY A 105 -13.71 -46.90 -15.55
N PRO A 106 -13.27 -46.28 -14.44
CA PRO A 106 -13.16 -46.94 -13.15
C PRO A 106 -14.54 -47.30 -12.60
N GLY A 107 -14.68 -48.44 -11.93
CA GLY A 107 -15.96 -48.90 -11.38
C GLY A 107 -16.18 -50.40 -11.55
N TYR A 108 -17.46 -50.80 -11.51
CA TYR A 108 -17.91 -52.18 -11.65
C TYR A 108 -18.94 -52.31 -12.77
N SER A 109 -18.81 -53.31 -13.63
CA SER A 109 -19.87 -53.74 -14.56
C SER A 109 -20.04 -55.25 -14.53
N THR A 110 -21.28 -55.70 -14.41
CA THR A 110 -21.67 -57.09 -14.65
C THR A 110 -21.77 -57.31 -16.15
N ILE A 111 -20.94 -58.20 -16.70
CA ILE A 111 -21.04 -58.62 -18.10
C ILE A 111 -21.88 -59.90 -18.15
N THR A 112 -22.99 -59.84 -18.87
CA THR A 112 -23.96 -60.94 -19.02
C THR A 112 -23.93 -61.49 -20.44
N ALA A 113 -23.66 -62.78 -20.57
CA ALA A 113 -23.86 -63.56 -21.78
C ALA A 113 -25.26 -64.21 -21.75
N VAL A 114 -26.12 -63.81 -22.67
CA VAL A 114 -27.42 -64.44 -22.93
C VAL A 114 -27.24 -65.46 -24.05
N VAL A 115 -27.20 -66.74 -23.70
CA VAL A 115 -26.99 -67.86 -24.62
C VAL A 115 -28.35 -68.43 -25.02
N THR A 116 -28.62 -68.48 -26.33
CA THR A 116 -29.87 -69.00 -26.90
C THR A 116 -29.58 -70.26 -27.72
N GLN A 117 -30.28 -71.36 -27.40
CA GLN A 117 -30.16 -72.67 -28.05
C GLN A 117 -31.57 -73.23 -28.29
N GLY A 118 -32.00 -73.28 -29.55
CA GLY A 118 -33.37 -73.68 -29.91
C GLY A 118 -34.42 -72.80 -29.21
N THR A 119 -35.23 -73.40 -28.33
CA THR A 119 -36.24 -72.71 -27.50
C THR A 119 -35.75 -72.34 -26.09
N ASN A 120 -34.52 -72.70 -25.71
CA ASN A 120 -33.98 -72.46 -24.38
C ASN A 120 -33.08 -71.22 -24.36
N THR A 121 -33.16 -70.43 -23.27
CA THR A 121 -32.33 -69.24 -23.06
C THR A 121 -31.71 -69.29 -21.66
N TYR A 122 -30.40 -69.09 -21.59
CA TYR A 122 -29.63 -69.03 -20.34
C TYR A 122 -28.95 -67.68 -20.21
N SER A 123 -28.92 -67.12 -19.00
CA SER A 123 -28.16 -65.89 -18.70
C SER A 123 -27.04 -66.23 -17.73
N LEU A 124 -25.80 -65.98 -18.15
CA LEU A 124 -24.61 -66.16 -17.33
C LEU A 124 -23.93 -64.82 -17.14
N SER A 125 -23.50 -64.51 -15.93
CA SER A 125 -22.91 -63.21 -15.60
C SER A 125 -21.56 -63.36 -14.90
N CYS A 126 -20.64 -62.44 -15.17
CA CYS A 126 -19.40 -62.25 -14.41
C CYS A 126 -19.28 -60.78 -13.98
N LEU A 127 -18.64 -60.53 -12.84
CA LEU A 127 -18.41 -59.17 -12.36
C LEU A 127 -17.05 -58.71 -12.87
N VAL A 128 -17.01 -57.59 -13.58
CA VAL A 128 -15.79 -56.98 -14.08
C VAL A 128 -15.53 -55.70 -13.30
N LYS A 129 -14.29 -55.53 -12.85
CA LYS A 129 -13.83 -54.39 -12.06
C LYS A 129 -12.74 -53.64 -12.80
N VAL A 130 -12.83 -52.32 -12.82
CA VAL A 130 -11.73 -51.43 -13.18
C VAL A 130 -11.35 -50.65 -11.93
N ASN A 131 -10.13 -50.85 -11.43
CA ASN A 131 -9.69 -50.23 -10.18
C ASN A 131 -9.52 -48.71 -10.32
N LEU A 132 -9.88 -48.00 -9.25
CA LEU A 132 -9.61 -46.57 -9.07
C LEU A 132 -8.24 -46.43 -8.38
N GLU A 133 -7.28 -45.79 -9.03
CA GLU A 133 -5.92 -45.55 -8.50
C GLU A 133 -5.39 -44.18 -8.93
N PHE A 134 -4.64 -43.49 -8.06
CA PHE A 134 -3.97 -42.23 -8.42
C PHE A 134 -2.66 -42.45 -9.19
N ASP A 135 -2.40 -41.60 -10.18
CA ASP A 135 -1.12 -41.49 -10.87
C ASP A 135 -0.26 -40.36 -10.27
N TYR A 136 0.44 -40.69 -9.19
CA TYR A 136 1.35 -39.81 -8.45
C TYR A 136 2.55 -39.30 -9.26
N GLN A 137 2.78 -39.72 -10.51
CA GLN A 137 3.93 -39.27 -11.31
C GLN A 137 3.61 -38.07 -12.21
N ARG A 138 2.32 -37.78 -12.46
CA ARG A 138 1.89 -36.76 -13.41
C ARG A 138 1.40 -35.46 -12.77
N THR A 139 1.25 -35.42 -11.44
CA THR A 139 0.43 -34.39 -10.76
C THR A 139 1.04 -32.99 -10.65
N GLY A 140 2.31 -32.80 -11.01
CA GLY A 140 3.00 -31.51 -10.88
C GLY A 140 3.20 -31.00 -9.44
N MET A 141 2.81 -31.78 -8.43
CA MET A 141 2.98 -31.48 -7.01
C MET A 141 4.21 -32.21 -6.43
N THR A 142 4.75 -31.70 -5.31
CA THR A 142 5.91 -32.34 -4.67
C THR A 142 5.44 -33.59 -3.91
N LEU A 143 5.81 -34.78 -4.38
CA LEU A 143 5.50 -36.04 -3.66
C LEU A 143 6.42 -36.20 -2.44
N ALA A 144 5.84 -36.21 -1.24
CA ALA A 144 6.55 -36.52 0.00
C ALA A 144 6.00 -37.80 0.65
N THR A 145 6.81 -38.45 1.49
CA THR A 145 6.40 -39.59 2.29
C THR A 145 6.65 -39.27 3.76
N THR A 146 5.57 -39.12 4.52
CA THR A 146 5.65 -39.00 5.98
C THR A 146 5.96 -40.37 6.59
N THR A 147 6.18 -40.43 7.89
CA THR A 147 6.38 -41.71 8.61
C THR A 147 5.17 -42.64 8.60
N LYS A 148 4.00 -42.21 8.09
CA LYS A 148 2.75 -42.99 8.07
C LYS A 148 2.12 -43.14 6.68
N GLU A 149 2.24 -42.13 5.82
CA GLU A 149 1.54 -42.09 4.51
C GLU A 149 2.26 -41.21 3.48
N ARG A 150 1.90 -41.40 2.19
CA ARG A 150 2.32 -40.51 1.10
C ARG A 150 1.39 -39.30 1.03
N ILE A 151 1.98 -38.13 0.78
CA ILE A 151 1.28 -36.85 0.69
C ILE A 151 1.74 -36.10 -0.57
N LEU A 152 0.86 -35.29 -1.14
CA LEU A 152 1.24 -34.30 -2.14
C LEU A 152 1.41 -32.95 -1.45
N VAL A 153 2.55 -32.29 -1.69
CA VAL A 153 2.88 -31.00 -1.07
C VAL A 153 2.79 -29.89 -2.11
N ILE A 154 2.05 -28.85 -1.77
CA ILE A 154 2.01 -27.57 -2.47
C ILE A 154 2.76 -26.56 -1.60
N ASN A 155 3.88 -26.04 -2.11
CA ASN A 155 4.80 -25.23 -1.29
C ASN A 155 4.37 -23.76 -1.14
N GLU A 156 3.57 -23.24 -2.08
CA GLU A 156 3.19 -21.84 -2.17
C GLU A 156 1.71 -21.70 -2.56
N ILE A 157 1.08 -20.61 -2.12
CA ILE A 157 -0.31 -20.27 -2.43
C ILE A 157 -0.26 -19.14 -3.46
N ASP A 158 -0.21 -19.53 -4.73
CA ASP A 158 -0.05 -18.65 -5.89
C ASP A 158 -1.28 -18.68 -6.83
N GLY A 159 -2.34 -19.38 -6.42
CA GLY A 159 -3.52 -19.66 -7.23
C GLY A 159 -3.28 -20.65 -8.37
N SER A 160 -2.08 -21.25 -8.48
CA SER A 160 -1.77 -22.14 -9.59
C SER A 160 -2.40 -23.53 -9.42
N GLU A 161 -3.14 -23.92 -10.44
CA GLU A 161 -3.95 -25.12 -10.44
C GLU A 161 -3.07 -26.38 -10.68
N LYS A 162 -3.26 -27.43 -9.88
CA LYS A 162 -2.46 -28.66 -9.92
C LYS A 162 -3.35 -29.88 -10.19
N GLN A 163 -3.18 -30.50 -11.35
CA GLN A 163 -4.00 -31.64 -11.76
C GLN A 163 -3.67 -32.92 -10.95
N ILE A 164 -4.65 -33.54 -10.30
CA ILE A 164 -4.53 -34.95 -9.89
C ILE A 164 -4.96 -35.83 -11.07
N TYR A 165 -4.14 -36.82 -11.39
CA TYR A 165 -4.44 -37.81 -12.43
C TYR A 165 -4.86 -39.14 -11.81
N LEU A 166 -5.82 -39.80 -12.45
CA LEU A 166 -6.18 -41.19 -12.17
C LEU A 166 -5.48 -42.09 -13.18
N LYS A 167 -4.93 -43.21 -12.71
CA LYS A 167 -4.52 -44.29 -13.61
C LYS A 167 -5.76 -44.80 -14.34
N TYR A 168 -5.55 -45.24 -15.58
CA TYR A 168 -6.61 -45.79 -16.42
C TYR A 168 -7.70 -44.77 -16.84
N VAL A 169 -7.53 -43.46 -16.58
CA VAL A 169 -8.41 -42.40 -17.10
C VAL A 169 -7.62 -41.51 -18.05
N ASN A 170 -8.08 -41.38 -19.29
CA ASN A 170 -7.54 -40.43 -20.28
C ASN A 170 -8.51 -39.25 -20.36
N TYR A 171 -8.12 -38.11 -19.79
CA TYR A 171 -8.88 -36.86 -19.88
C TYR A 171 -8.66 -36.20 -21.25
N ILE A 172 -9.74 -35.68 -21.84
CA ILE A 172 -9.73 -34.81 -23.03
C ILE A 172 -10.61 -33.61 -22.68
N SER A 173 -10.14 -32.40 -22.97
CA SER A 173 -10.91 -31.15 -22.78
C SER A 173 -12.02 -31.04 -23.82
N GLU A 174 -13.22 -30.60 -23.41
CA GLU A 174 -14.44 -30.55 -24.25
C GLU A 174 -14.42 -29.54 -25.43
N GLU A 175 -13.26 -28.96 -25.78
CA GLU A 175 -13.11 -28.04 -26.91
C GLU A 175 -12.41 -28.64 -28.16
N GLU A 176 -12.00 -29.92 -28.15
CA GLU A 176 -11.46 -30.59 -29.35
C GLU A 176 -12.20 -31.90 -29.74
N ALA A 177 -12.85 -31.82 -30.91
CA ALA A 177 -13.34 -32.89 -31.79
C ALA A 177 -14.65 -33.64 -31.47
N GLU A 178 -15.49 -33.78 -32.50
CA GLU A 178 -16.65 -34.69 -32.53
C GLU A 178 -16.21 -36.17 -32.37
N PRO A 179 -16.98 -37.02 -31.66
CA PRO A 179 -16.60 -38.40 -31.39
C PRO A 179 -16.77 -39.32 -32.62
N VAL A 180 -15.71 -39.47 -33.41
CA VAL A 180 -15.59 -40.54 -34.41
C VAL A 180 -15.33 -41.88 -33.69
N THR A 181 -16.36 -42.72 -33.62
CA THR A 181 -16.31 -44.17 -33.31
C THR A 181 -15.25 -44.62 -32.29
N GLY A 182 -15.45 -44.34 -31.01
CA GLY A 182 -14.58 -44.86 -29.94
C GLY A 182 -14.75 -44.13 -28.63
N GLY A 183 -15.91 -44.29 -27.97
CA GLY A 183 -16.35 -43.41 -26.87
C GLY A 183 -15.28 -43.10 -25.82
N ALA A 184 -15.08 -41.81 -25.57
CA ALA A 184 -14.38 -41.28 -24.40
C ALA A 184 -15.33 -41.26 -23.18
N ILE A 185 -14.76 -41.01 -22.00
CA ILE A 185 -15.47 -40.99 -20.72
C ILE A 185 -15.82 -39.54 -20.40
N SER A 186 -17.08 -39.25 -20.04
CA SER A 186 -17.45 -37.94 -19.49
C SER A 186 -16.91 -37.78 -18.06
N ALA A 187 -16.59 -36.54 -17.66
CA ALA A 187 -16.20 -36.20 -16.29
C ALA A 187 -17.22 -36.69 -15.24
N SER A 188 -18.50 -36.82 -15.65
CA SER A 188 -19.60 -37.39 -14.85
C SER A 188 -19.41 -38.84 -14.34
N ALA A 189 -18.32 -39.53 -14.66
CA ALA A 189 -18.02 -40.87 -14.14
C ALA A 189 -17.46 -40.91 -12.70
N VAL A 190 -16.92 -39.80 -12.19
CA VAL A 190 -16.40 -39.67 -10.81
C VAL A 190 -16.85 -38.36 -10.16
N VAL A 191 -16.89 -38.33 -8.83
CA VAL A 191 -17.01 -37.11 -8.02
C VAL A 191 -15.73 -36.93 -7.22
N TRP A 192 -15.23 -35.70 -7.19
CA TRP A 192 -14.12 -35.26 -6.35
C TRP A 192 -14.65 -34.44 -5.17
N GLU A 193 -14.04 -34.62 -4.01
CA GLU A 193 -14.41 -33.93 -2.77
C GLU A 193 -13.13 -33.58 -1.99
N SER A 194 -13.12 -32.40 -1.37
CA SER A 194 -12.10 -32.02 -0.39
C SER A 194 -12.73 -31.98 1.01
N ASP A 195 -12.15 -32.67 1.98
CA ASP A 195 -12.63 -32.58 3.37
C ASP A 195 -12.32 -31.23 4.06
N ASN A 196 -11.49 -30.38 3.42
CA ASN A 196 -11.13 -29.06 3.92
C ASN A 196 -10.82 -28.08 2.77
N GLU A 197 -11.87 -27.57 2.14
CA GLU A 197 -11.80 -26.54 1.08
C GLU A 197 -11.10 -25.25 1.51
N SER A 198 -11.08 -24.94 2.82
CA SER A 198 -10.32 -23.78 3.34
C SER A 198 -8.80 -23.96 3.28
N VAL A 199 -8.33 -25.17 2.99
CA VAL A 199 -6.92 -25.51 2.72
C VAL A 199 -6.70 -25.72 1.23
N ALA A 200 -7.49 -26.61 0.60
CA ALA A 200 -7.40 -26.83 -0.84
C ALA A 200 -8.76 -27.26 -1.40
N THR A 201 -9.17 -26.66 -2.52
CA THR A 201 -10.35 -27.06 -3.29
C THR A 201 -9.96 -28.07 -4.38
N VAL A 202 -10.95 -28.81 -4.88
CA VAL A 202 -10.81 -29.71 -6.03
C VAL A 202 -12.02 -29.55 -6.95
N ASP A 203 -11.80 -29.44 -8.26
CA ASP A 203 -12.87 -29.37 -9.25
C ASP A 203 -13.34 -30.76 -9.72
N GLU A 204 -14.39 -30.80 -10.55
CA GLU A 204 -14.95 -32.03 -11.13
C GLU A 204 -13.98 -32.83 -12.01
N THR A 205 -12.88 -32.21 -12.47
CA THR A 205 -11.83 -32.86 -13.27
C THR A 205 -10.69 -33.43 -12.41
N GLY A 206 -10.64 -33.11 -11.12
CA GLY A 206 -9.56 -33.48 -10.20
C GLY A 206 -8.44 -32.44 -10.12
N LYS A 207 -8.69 -31.21 -10.56
CA LYS A 207 -7.75 -30.09 -10.51
C LYS A 207 -7.81 -29.44 -9.13
N VAL A 208 -6.67 -29.33 -8.45
CA VAL A 208 -6.57 -28.88 -7.07
C VAL A 208 -5.95 -27.49 -6.99
N ILE A 209 -6.54 -26.61 -6.18
CA ILE A 209 -6.04 -25.26 -5.92
C ILE A 209 -5.74 -25.14 -4.42
N ALA A 210 -4.56 -24.62 -4.07
CA ALA A 210 -4.26 -24.27 -2.68
C ALA A 210 -4.95 -22.96 -2.31
N VAL A 211 -5.74 -22.99 -1.23
CA VAL A 211 -6.51 -21.85 -0.70
C VAL A 211 -5.86 -21.31 0.57
N GLY A 212 -5.40 -22.20 1.46
CA GLY A 212 -4.78 -21.85 2.73
C GLY A 212 -3.83 -22.95 3.19
N SER A 213 -2.84 -22.64 4.04
CA SER A 213 -2.00 -23.69 4.60
C SER A 213 -2.73 -24.58 5.61
N GLY A 214 -2.31 -25.84 5.64
CA GLY A 214 -3.01 -26.93 6.33
C GLY A 214 -2.98 -28.21 5.50
N SER A 215 -3.81 -29.18 5.88
CA SER A 215 -4.00 -30.41 5.13
C SER A 215 -5.46 -30.62 4.75
N ALA A 216 -5.68 -31.05 3.52
CA ALA A 216 -6.98 -31.45 2.98
C ALA A 216 -6.85 -32.88 2.40
N LYS A 217 -7.84 -33.72 2.69
CA LYS A 217 -7.96 -35.06 2.13
C LYS A 217 -8.81 -34.99 0.87
N ILE A 218 -8.14 -35.01 -0.28
CA ILE A 218 -8.81 -35.07 -1.57
C ILE A 218 -9.25 -36.52 -1.82
N THR A 219 -10.57 -36.70 -1.90
CA THR A 219 -11.24 -37.99 -2.10
C THR A 219 -11.88 -37.99 -3.48
N VAL A 220 -11.80 -39.12 -4.16
CA VAL A 220 -12.46 -39.34 -5.46
C VAL A 220 -13.26 -40.63 -5.38
N THR A 221 -14.50 -40.59 -5.84
CA THR A 221 -15.46 -41.70 -5.76
C THR A 221 -16.12 -41.91 -7.13
N THR A 222 -16.29 -43.16 -7.57
CA THR A 222 -16.97 -43.50 -8.85
C THR A 222 -18.48 -43.35 -8.74
N ASN A 223 -19.11 -42.72 -9.73
CA ASN A 223 -20.56 -42.55 -9.82
C ASN A 223 -21.28 -43.78 -10.38
N THR A 224 -20.55 -44.68 -11.04
CA THR A 224 -21.10 -45.90 -11.65
C THR A 224 -21.49 -46.94 -10.59
N MET A 225 -22.77 -47.25 -10.50
CA MET A 225 -23.33 -48.22 -9.55
C MET A 225 -23.75 -49.48 -10.30
N SER A 226 -23.01 -50.58 -10.11
CA SER A 226 -23.49 -51.90 -10.54
C SER A 226 -24.63 -52.37 -9.62
N SER A 227 -25.39 -53.38 -10.03
CA SER A 227 -26.53 -53.96 -9.29
C SER A 227 -26.19 -54.63 -7.94
N GLN A 228 -25.00 -54.37 -7.38
CA GLN A 228 -24.57 -54.76 -6.04
C GLN A 228 -24.15 -53.56 -5.15
N ASP A 229 -24.47 -52.32 -5.58
CA ASP A 229 -24.33 -51.07 -4.82
C ASP A 229 -22.96 -50.88 -4.12
N ARG A 230 -21.90 -50.74 -4.91
CA ARG A 230 -20.55 -50.42 -4.41
C ARG A 230 -19.82 -49.42 -5.29
N SER A 231 -19.76 -48.17 -4.84
CA SER A 231 -18.82 -47.18 -5.35
C SER A 231 -17.38 -47.53 -4.95
N LEU A 232 -16.43 -47.32 -5.86
CA LEU A 232 -15.00 -47.29 -5.51
C LEU A 232 -14.65 -45.89 -5.04
N SER A 233 -13.92 -45.79 -3.94
CA SER A 233 -13.39 -44.51 -3.43
C SER A 233 -11.94 -44.68 -3.01
N ILE A 234 -11.11 -43.69 -3.35
CA ILE A 234 -9.73 -43.54 -2.88
C ILE A 234 -9.49 -42.10 -2.45
N SER A 235 -8.54 -41.90 -1.54
CA SER A 235 -8.22 -40.58 -1.01
C SER A 235 -6.72 -40.38 -0.83
N MET A 236 -6.24 -39.16 -1.05
CA MET A 236 -4.87 -38.75 -0.75
C MET A 236 -4.88 -37.49 0.12
N LEU A 237 -3.82 -37.27 0.89
CA LEU A 237 -3.64 -36.02 1.59
C LEU A 237 -2.86 -35.02 0.73
N VAL A 238 -3.47 -33.88 0.46
CA VAL A 238 -2.81 -32.69 -0.08
C VAL A 238 -2.46 -31.79 1.10
N VAL A 239 -1.20 -31.37 1.16
CA VAL A 239 -0.63 -30.57 2.23
C VAL A 239 -0.11 -29.27 1.65
N VAL A 240 -0.76 -28.17 2.03
CA VAL A 240 -0.32 -26.82 1.65
C VAL A 240 0.65 -26.34 2.74
N ALA A 241 1.89 -26.07 2.34
CA ALA A 241 2.97 -25.80 3.27
C ALA A 241 2.70 -24.53 4.11
N PRO A 242 2.78 -24.63 5.44
CA PRO A 242 2.62 -23.47 6.31
C PRO A 242 3.80 -22.51 6.18
N LYS A 243 3.48 -21.22 6.26
CA LYS A 243 4.39 -20.09 6.42
C LYS A 243 3.71 -19.09 7.38
N PHE A 244 4.46 -18.39 8.20
CA PHE A 244 3.93 -17.30 9.02
C PHE A 244 4.92 -16.15 9.16
N THR A 245 4.39 -14.96 9.40
CA THR A 245 5.16 -13.72 9.55
C THR A 245 4.94 -13.16 10.95
N LEU A 246 6.02 -12.65 11.55
CA LEU A 246 6.03 -11.88 12.78
C LEU A 246 6.34 -10.42 12.42
N THR A 247 5.45 -9.52 12.82
CA THR A 247 5.60 -8.08 12.61
C THR A 247 5.52 -7.35 13.95
N PHE A 248 6.52 -6.52 14.27
CA PHE A 248 6.56 -5.69 15.48
C PHE A 248 7.52 -4.51 15.32
N ASP A 249 7.35 -3.48 16.14
CA ASP A 249 8.32 -2.38 16.25
C ASP A 249 9.32 -2.67 17.38
N ASP A 250 10.62 -2.45 17.11
CA ASP A 250 11.67 -2.61 18.11
C ASP A 250 11.70 -1.45 19.12
N VAL A 251 12.61 -1.53 20.11
CA VAL A 251 12.80 -0.47 21.13
C VAL A 251 13.26 0.89 20.60
N ASN A 252 13.61 0.98 19.31
CA ASN A 252 13.99 2.21 18.62
C ASN A 252 12.89 2.67 17.62
N ASN A 253 11.70 2.06 17.65
CA ASN A 253 10.61 2.20 16.68
C ASN A 253 10.97 1.78 15.24
N ASN A 254 11.93 0.87 15.05
CA ASN A 254 12.16 0.24 13.75
C ASN A 254 11.10 -0.84 13.50
N HIS A 255 10.39 -0.76 12.38
CA HIS A 255 9.43 -1.77 11.97
C HIS A 255 10.15 -3.04 11.48
N ILE A 256 10.05 -4.14 12.23
CA ILE A 256 10.67 -5.43 11.91
C ILE A 256 9.59 -6.39 11.38
N VAL A 257 9.84 -6.91 10.18
CA VAL A 257 9.07 -8.00 9.56
C VAL A 257 9.98 -9.22 9.43
N ALA A 258 9.62 -10.32 10.08
CA ALA A 258 10.39 -11.57 10.06
C ALA A 258 9.51 -12.75 9.60
N HIS A 259 9.99 -13.52 8.64
CA HIS A 259 9.26 -14.66 8.08
C HIS A 259 9.75 -15.98 8.68
N SER A 260 8.85 -16.96 8.81
CA SER A 260 9.19 -18.33 9.23
C SER A 260 10.05 -19.06 8.20
N GLY A 261 11.04 -19.81 8.67
CA GLY A 261 11.81 -20.76 7.86
C GLY A 261 11.17 -22.14 7.78
N ASN A 262 11.77 -23.02 6.96
CA ASN A 262 11.40 -24.42 6.78
C ASN A 262 12.43 -25.43 7.35
N ASP A 263 13.57 -24.95 7.85
CA ASP A 263 14.58 -25.75 8.57
C ASP A 263 14.96 -25.07 9.89
N ARG A 264 14.78 -25.79 10.99
CA ARG A 264 15.18 -25.38 12.34
C ARG A 264 16.68 -25.09 12.45
N ASN A 265 17.52 -25.85 11.73
CA ASN A 265 18.97 -25.84 11.89
C ASN A 265 19.64 -24.65 11.19
N ASN A 266 18.94 -24.02 10.24
CA ASN A 266 19.46 -22.93 9.41
C ASN A 266 18.55 -21.69 9.46
N PHE A 267 18.14 -21.29 10.67
CA PHE A 267 17.28 -20.12 10.91
C PHE A 267 17.91 -19.15 11.91
N THR A 268 18.03 -17.88 11.53
CA THR A 268 18.54 -16.82 12.42
C THR A 268 17.46 -16.41 13.42
N PRO A 269 17.71 -16.40 14.74
CA PRO A 269 16.71 -16.03 15.74
C PRO A 269 16.25 -14.57 15.59
N VAL A 270 14.94 -14.32 15.68
CA VAL A 270 14.37 -12.97 15.69
C VAL A 270 14.55 -12.36 17.08
N THR A 271 15.29 -11.27 17.18
CA THR A 271 15.62 -10.58 18.44
C THR A 271 14.71 -9.37 18.68
N GLY A 272 14.58 -8.96 19.95
CA GLY A 272 13.86 -7.74 20.32
C GLY A 272 12.34 -7.88 20.44
N VAL A 273 11.79 -9.09 20.26
CA VAL A 273 10.35 -9.35 20.18
C VAL A 273 9.64 -8.90 21.47
N PRO A 274 8.57 -8.08 21.39
CA PRO A 274 7.86 -7.57 22.56
C PRO A 274 7.09 -8.65 23.33
N SER A 275 6.64 -8.32 24.54
CA SER A 275 5.86 -9.25 25.39
C SER A 275 4.42 -9.51 24.92
N ASN A 276 3.93 -8.80 23.89
CA ASN A 276 2.70 -9.13 23.17
C ASN A 276 2.98 -8.94 21.68
N PHE A 277 2.61 -9.91 20.84
CA PHE A 277 2.83 -9.88 19.39
C PHE A 277 1.81 -10.77 18.67
N ILE A 278 1.71 -10.64 17.35
CA ILE A 278 0.85 -11.47 16.51
C ILE A 278 1.72 -12.18 15.48
N LEU A 279 1.43 -13.46 15.24
CA LEU A 279 1.92 -14.19 14.07
C LEU A 279 0.78 -14.29 13.06
N GLU A 280 1.05 -13.92 11.82
CA GLU A 280 0.09 -14.01 10.72
C GLU A 280 0.51 -15.17 9.80
N SER A 281 -0.28 -16.24 9.78
CA SER A 281 0.00 -17.40 8.91
C SER A 281 -0.71 -17.30 7.57
N ASN A 282 -0.18 -18.00 6.56
CA ASN A 282 -0.83 -18.19 5.27
C ASN A 282 -1.97 -19.23 5.31
N ALA A 283 -2.53 -19.53 6.49
CA ALA A 283 -3.73 -20.35 6.63
C ALA A 283 -4.97 -19.46 6.60
N SER A 284 -6.01 -19.90 5.88
CA SER A 284 -7.33 -19.24 5.89
C SER A 284 -7.86 -19.08 7.32
N TYR A 285 -7.66 -20.12 8.15
CA TYR A 285 -7.97 -20.11 9.58
C TYR A 285 -6.77 -20.67 10.36
N GLY A 286 -6.38 -20.02 11.45
CA GLY A 286 -5.22 -20.43 12.25
C GLY A 286 -5.38 -21.82 12.87
N VAL A 287 -6.63 -22.28 13.04
CA VAL A 287 -7.00 -23.63 13.50
C VAL A 287 -6.73 -24.74 12.47
N ASN A 288 -6.51 -24.42 11.18
CA ASN A 288 -6.07 -25.39 10.18
C ASN A 288 -4.63 -25.85 10.42
N LEU A 289 -3.88 -25.13 11.25
CA LEU A 289 -2.51 -25.45 11.63
C LEU A 289 -2.45 -25.90 13.09
N LYS A 290 -1.69 -26.97 13.33
CA LYS A 290 -1.28 -27.35 14.68
C LYS A 290 -0.07 -26.52 15.08
N TRP A 291 -0.25 -25.68 16.10
CA TRP A 291 0.82 -24.87 16.68
C TRP A 291 1.49 -25.60 17.85
N GLU A 292 2.82 -25.66 17.84
CA GLU A 292 3.61 -26.12 18.98
C GLU A 292 4.67 -25.09 19.34
N ILE A 293 4.66 -24.67 20.61
CA ILE A 293 5.62 -23.70 21.15
C ILE A 293 6.42 -24.39 22.24
N TYR A 294 7.74 -24.24 22.17
CA TYR A 294 8.69 -24.76 23.14
C TYR A 294 9.52 -23.61 23.72
N ASP A 295 9.62 -23.60 25.04
CA ASP A 295 10.53 -22.74 25.79
C ASP A 295 11.92 -23.40 25.79
N VAL A 296 12.93 -22.74 25.23
CA VAL A 296 14.28 -23.33 25.06
C VAL A 296 14.94 -23.63 26.41
N SER A 297 14.64 -22.83 27.44
CA SER A 297 15.22 -23.00 28.78
C SER A 297 14.75 -24.28 29.49
N THR A 298 13.51 -24.70 29.25
CA THR A 298 12.91 -25.91 29.85
C THR A 298 12.79 -27.08 28.88
N LYS A 299 12.93 -26.84 27.58
CA LYS A 299 12.67 -27.78 26.46
C LYS A 299 11.25 -28.37 26.48
N ALA A 300 10.30 -27.63 27.05
CA ALA A 300 8.91 -28.04 27.24
C ALA A 300 7.95 -26.96 26.71
N LYS A 301 6.64 -27.29 26.63
CA LYS A 301 5.61 -26.29 26.29
C LYS A 301 5.52 -25.25 27.43
N PRO A 302 5.49 -23.93 27.14
CA PRO A 302 5.48 -22.90 28.16
C PRO A 302 4.19 -22.96 29.01
N THR A 303 4.31 -22.62 30.29
CA THR A 303 3.17 -22.50 31.20
C THR A 303 2.39 -21.21 30.95
N LYS A 304 1.11 -21.16 31.36
CA LYS A 304 0.25 -19.96 31.20
C LYS A 304 0.83 -18.70 31.86
N ASP A 305 1.59 -18.86 32.94
CA ASP A 305 2.27 -17.76 33.64
C ASP A 305 3.51 -17.23 32.90
N LYS A 306 4.08 -18.02 31.98
CA LYS A 306 5.22 -17.66 31.14
C LYS A 306 4.79 -17.12 29.77
N MET A 307 3.69 -17.62 29.21
CA MET A 307 3.13 -17.18 27.93
C MET A 307 1.65 -17.59 27.83
N THR A 308 0.80 -16.72 27.28
CA THR A 308 -0.54 -17.09 26.83
C THR A 308 -0.67 -16.79 25.34
N TYR A 309 -1.26 -17.70 24.56
CA TYR A 309 -1.55 -17.47 23.15
C TYR A 309 -2.97 -17.91 22.81
N THR A 310 -3.53 -17.35 21.73
CA THR A 310 -4.86 -17.67 21.21
C THR A 310 -4.80 -17.76 19.69
N ILE A 311 -5.34 -18.83 19.14
CA ILE A 311 -5.43 -19.10 17.70
C ILE A 311 -6.77 -18.54 17.22
N SER A 312 -6.78 -17.79 16.13
CA SER A 312 -8.01 -17.27 15.53
C SER A 312 -8.78 -18.39 14.80
N GLU A 313 -10.08 -18.49 15.08
CA GLU A 313 -11.01 -19.35 14.33
C GLU A 313 -11.43 -18.72 12.98
N ASN A 314 -11.21 -17.42 12.80
CA ASN A 314 -11.73 -16.61 11.67
C ASN A 314 -10.63 -16.00 10.78
N SER A 315 -9.35 -16.26 11.06
CA SER A 315 -8.21 -15.78 10.28
C SER A 315 -6.95 -16.60 10.58
N GLY A 316 -5.89 -16.47 9.77
CA GLY A 316 -4.59 -17.09 10.01
C GLY A 316 -3.79 -16.59 11.23
N ASN A 317 -4.36 -15.72 12.06
CA ASN A 317 -3.60 -15.01 13.10
C ASN A 317 -3.53 -15.79 14.43
N VAL A 318 -2.35 -15.78 15.05
CA VAL A 318 -2.14 -16.28 16.42
C VAL A 318 -1.61 -15.14 17.29
N THR A 319 -2.39 -14.77 18.31
CA THR A 319 -2.06 -13.66 19.20
C THR A 319 -1.34 -14.19 20.44
N PHE A 320 -0.16 -13.66 20.71
CA PHE A 320 0.65 -13.95 21.88
C PHE A 320 0.59 -12.78 22.87
N SER A 321 0.39 -13.09 24.15
CA SER A 321 0.26 -12.09 25.21
C SER A 321 0.91 -12.54 26.51
N ARG A 322 1.26 -11.57 27.35
CA ARG A 322 1.94 -11.79 28.65
C ARG A 322 3.22 -12.62 28.52
N VAL A 323 3.90 -12.53 27.37
CA VAL A 323 5.10 -13.34 27.09
C VAL A 323 6.25 -12.84 27.95
N LYS A 324 6.69 -13.69 28.88
CA LYS A 324 7.84 -13.43 29.73
C LYS A 324 9.14 -13.59 28.92
N ALA A 325 10.18 -12.89 29.34
CA ALA A 325 11.51 -12.90 28.72
C ALA A 325 12.07 -14.32 28.55
N GLY A 326 12.81 -14.55 27.47
CA GLY A 326 13.44 -15.83 27.12
C GLY A 326 13.41 -16.16 25.63
N THR A 327 14.08 -17.26 25.26
CA THR A 327 14.05 -17.81 23.90
C THR A 327 12.92 -18.83 23.73
N TYR A 328 12.13 -18.68 22.67
CA TYR A 328 11.04 -19.60 22.31
C TYR A 328 11.21 -20.10 20.87
N GLU A 329 10.83 -21.36 20.65
CA GLU A 329 10.73 -21.98 19.34
C GLU A 329 9.27 -22.25 19.02
N ILE A 330 8.81 -21.72 17.87
CA ILE A 330 7.42 -21.78 17.42
C ILE A 330 7.38 -22.58 16.13
N TYR A 331 6.54 -23.61 16.11
CA TYR A 331 6.27 -24.47 14.97
C TYR A 331 4.80 -24.38 14.58
N ALA A 332 4.53 -24.33 13.28
CA ALA A 332 3.20 -24.58 12.74
C ALA A 332 3.23 -25.75 11.77
N TYR A 333 2.39 -26.75 12.02
CA TYR A 333 2.28 -27.96 11.22
C TYR A 333 0.93 -28.02 10.51
N ALA A 334 0.92 -28.50 9.27
CA ALA A 334 -0.29 -28.58 8.44
C ALA A 334 -1.36 -29.58 8.92
N ASN A 335 -1.04 -30.49 9.86
CA ASN A 335 -1.97 -31.51 10.36
C ASN A 335 -1.68 -31.82 11.84
N GLU A 336 -2.70 -32.19 12.62
CA GLU A 336 -2.53 -32.51 14.04
C GLU A 336 -1.61 -33.72 14.30
N ALA A 337 -1.61 -34.69 13.38
CA ALA A 337 -0.77 -35.88 13.44
C ALA A 337 0.73 -35.59 13.18
N TYR A 338 1.06 -34.38 12.71
CA TYR A 338 2.42 -34.00 12.34
C TYR A 338 3.21 -33.44 13.51
N SER A 339 4.53 -33.57 13.39
CA SER A 339 5.56 -33.01 14.26
C SER A 339 6.88 -32.96 13.48
N PHE A 340 7.90 -32.33 14.06
CA PHE A 340 9.26 -32.27 13.50
C PHE A 340 9.80 -33.64 12.98
N ASN A 341 9.42 -34.76 13.63
CA ASN A 341 9.87 -36.11 13.25
C ASN A 341 9.07 -36.78 12.11
N THR A 342 8.07 -36.10 11.53
CA THR A 342 7.15 -36.73 10.54
C THR A 342 7.56 -36.54 9.08
N ASN A 343 8.63 -35.80 8.80
CA ASN A 343 9.07 -35.38 7.44
C ASN A 343 8.00 -34.61 6.63
N ALA A 344 6.91 -34.18 7.27
CA ALA A 344 5.93 -33.27 6.69
C ALA A 344 6.46 -31.81 6.69
N PRO A 345 6.03 -30.95 5.76
CA PRO A 345 6.40 -29.54 5.77
C PRO A 345 5.87 -28.83 7.02
N TYR A 346 6.69 -27.95 7.58
CA TYR A 346 6.37 -27.15 8.75
C TYR A 346 6.97 -25.74 8.62
N ALA A 347 6.33 -24.77 9.26
CA ALA A 347 6.88 -23.44 9.46
C ALA A 347 7.58 -23.39 10.81
N TYR A 348 8.72 -22.71 10.88
CA TYR A 348 9.49 -22.55 12.11
C TYR A 348 9.98 -21.11 12.29
N MET A 349 9.96 -20.66 13.54
CA MET A 349 10.61 -19.43 13.95
C MET A 349 11.19 -19.58 15.35
N ARG A 350 12.43 -19.14 15.55
CA ARG A 350 12.98 -18.89 16.89
C ARG A 350 12.88 -17.41 17.21
N ILE A 351 12.30 -17.08 18.36
CA ILE A 351 12.16 -15.71 18.86
C ILE A 351 12.92 -15.54 20.18
N ILE A 352 13.42 -14.33 20.41
CA ILE A 352 14.09 -13.93 21.65
C ILE A 352 13.36 -12.69 22.18
N VAL A 353 12.58 -12.89 23.25
CA VAL A 353 11.91 -11.82 23.99
C VAL A 353 12.88 -11.30 25.06
N PRO A 354 13.38 -10.06 24.97
CA PRO A 354 14.41 -9.55 25.88
C PRO A 354 13.84 -9.17 27.26
N ILE A 355 14.72 -8.82 28.20
CA ILE A 355 14.32 -8.40 29.56
C ILE A 355 13.91 -6.92 29.59
N TYR A 356 12.66 -6.67 30.00
CA TYR A 356 12.10 -5.35 30.30
C TYR A 356 11.66 -5.31 31.77
N LEU A 357 12.24 -4.41 32.57
CA LEU A 357 12.06 -4.36 34.03
C LEU A 357 10.90 -3.49 34.53
N GLY A 358 10.21 -2.78 33.64
CA GLY A 358 9.23 -1.75 34.00
C GLY A 358 9.95 -0.45 34.35
N ASP A 359 9.53 0.21 35.45
CA ASP A 359 10.21 1.41 35.93
C ASP A 359 11.59 1.06 36.54
N GLU A 360 12.64 1.50 35.85
CA GLU A 360 14.04 1.40 36.31
C GLU A 360 14.41 2.55 37.28
N ASN A 361 13.51 3.52 37.54
CA ASN A 361 13.71 4.62 38.50
C ASN A 361 12.53 4.70 39.50
N ILE A 362 12.73 4.18 40.71
CA ILE A 362 11.67 3.97 41.71
C ILE A 362 11.82 4.96 42.87
N ILE A 363 10.76 5.69 43.21
CA ILE A 363 10.71 6.57 44.39
C ILE A 363 9.86 5.90 45.48
N MET A 364 10.39 5.84 46.70
CA MET A 364 9.79 5.12 47.82
C MET A 364 9.88 5.93 49.12
N ASN A 365 8.90 5.79 50.01
CA ASN A 365 9.03 6.24 51.40
C ASN A 365 9.70 5.15 52.24
N VAL A 366 10.29 5.52 53.38
CA VAL A 366 10.77 4.53 54.36
C VAL A 366 9.59 3.65 54.83
N GLY A 367 9.68 2.34 54.57
CA GLY A 367 8.64 1.35 54.86
C GLY A 367 7.96 0.74 53.63
N ASP A 368 8.04 1.38 52.46
CA ASP A 368 7.37 0.90 51.24
C ASP A 368 8.05 -0.35 50.64
N THR A 369 7.31 -1.10 49.81
CA THR A 369 7.83 -2.26 49.07
C THR A 369 7.52 -2.18 47.56
N TYR A 370 8.38 -2.80 46.74
CA TYR A 370 8.21 -2.88 45.27
C TYR A 370 8.62 -4.27 44.77
N ASN A 371 7.79 -4.92 43.95
CA ASN A 371 8.05 -6.27 43.44
C ASN A 371 8.54 -6.22 41.98
N ILE A 372 9.82 -6.55 41.76
CA ILE A 372 10.41 -6.52 40.41
C ILE A 372 9.72 -7.53 39.48
N VAL A 373 9.35 -8.72 39.95
CA VAL A 373 8.82 -9.80 39.09
C VAL A 373 7.40 -9.52 38.58
N GLU A 374 6.59 -8.83 39.39
CA GLU A 374 5.21 -8.45 39.04
C GLU A 374 5.16 -7.26 38.08
N ASN A 375 6.12 -6.33 38.18
CA ASN A 375 6.18 -5.11 37.36
C ASN A 375 7.08 -5.25 36.11
N SER A 376 7.54 -6.46 35.79
CA SER A 376 8.44 -6.74 34.66
C SER A 376 8.01 -7.94 33.84
N ASN A 377 8.64 -8.12 32.67
CA ASN A 377 8.45 -9.31 31.86
C ASN A 377 9.34 -10.50 32.30
N ILE A 378 10.03 -10.47 33.45
CA ILE A 378 10.88 -11.61 33.85
C ILE A 378 10.04 -12.77 34.41
N PRO A 379 10.41 -14.03 34.15
CA PRO A 379 9.68 -15.20 34.66
C PRO A 379 9.86 -15.42 36.17
N ASN A 380 11.01 -15.05 36.73
CA ASN A 380 11.32 -15.05 38.16
C ASN A 380 12.60 -14.22 38.42
N PHE A 381 12.84 -13.83 39.67
CA PHE A 381 14.05 -13.08 40.04
C PHE A 381 15.34 -13.93 40.07
N GLY A 382 15.21 -15.26 40.18
CA GLY A 382 16.34 -16.19 40.28
C GLY A 382 17.30 -16.18 39.09
N ILE A 383 16.88 -15.64 37.94
CA ILE A 383 17.71 -15.41 36.75
C ILE A 383 18.81 -14.35 36.94
N PHE A 384 18.74 -13.56 38.02
CA PHE A 384 19.71 -12.49 38.32
C PHE A 384 20.55 -12.80 39.56
N GLU A 385 21.80 -12.38 39.54
CA GLU A 385 22.53 -11.93 40.73
C GLU A 385 22.32 -10.43 40.88
N PHE A 386 22.49 -9.90 42.08
CA PHE A 386 22.42 -8.45 42.27
C PHE A 386 23.48 -7.93 43.23
N ASN A 387 23.90 -6.70 42.98
CA ASN A 387 24.76 -5.89 43.86
C ASN A 387 24.13 -4.50 44.03
N TYR A 388 24.67 -3.67 44.93
CA TYR A 388 24.17 -2.32 45.22
C TYR A 388 25.07 -1.21 44.65
N GLY A 389 25.64 -1.43 43.45
CA GLY A 389 26.53 -0.49 42.78
C GLY A 389 27.70 -0.04 43.67
N GLU A 390 28.10 1.23 43.55
CA GLU A 390 29.14 1.85 44.37
C GLU A 390 28.87 1.81 45.89
N GLN A 391 27.60 1.68 46.31
CA GLN A 391 27.20 1.71 47.72
C GLN A 391 27.49 0.38 48.46
N GLY A 392 27.76 -0.72 47.72
CA GLY A 392 28.12 -2.02 48.26
C GLY A 392 27.18 -2.50 49.38
N ALA A 393 27.73 -3.08 50.45
CA ALA A 393 26.92 -3.53 51.60
C ALA A 393 26.14 -2.38 52.30
N GLY A 394 26.54 -1.11 52.08
CA GLY A 394 25.85 0.06 52.60
C GLY A 394 24.48 0.31 51.95
N GLY A 395 24.33 -0.01 50.67
CA GLY A 395 23.09 0.19 49.91
C GLY A 395 21.88 -0.56 50.47
N ARG A 396 22.10 -1.74 51.05
CA ARG A 396 21.08 -2.54 51.77
C ARG A 396 20.40 -1.79 52.93
N ASN A 397 21.06 -0.77 53.49
CA ASN A 397 20.47 0.06 54.54
C ASN A 397 19.51 1.12 54.00
N ILE A 398 19.62 1.48 52.72
CA ILE A 398 18.74 2.42 52.02
C ILE A 398 17.52 1.66 51.50
N ALA A 399 17.73 0.63 50.67
CA ALA A 399 16.69 -0.31 50.25
C ALA A 399 17.24 -1.74 50.24
N GLN A 400 16.45 -2.70 50.72
CA GLN A 400 16.82 -4.12 50.78
C GLN A 400 16.05 -4.93 49.75
N VAL A 401 16.76 -5.62 48.85
CA VAL A 401 16.19 -6.62 47.93
C VAL A 401 16.11 -8.00 48.61
N ASN A 402 14.99 -8.69 48.42
CA ASN A 402 14.83 -10.11 48.73
C ASN A 402 15.39 -10.97 47.59
N GLN A 403 16.42 -11.76 47.86
CA GLN A 403 17.15 -12.55 46.86
C GLN A 403 16.33 -13.67 46.21
N THR A 404 15.22 -14.11 46.81
CA THR A 404 14.36 -15.16 46.26
C THR A 404 13.19 -14.57 45.48
N THR A 405 12.57 -13.49 45.97
CA THR A 405 11.34 -12.94 45.39
C THR A 405 11.55 -11.72 44.50
N GLY A 406 12.69 -11.04 44.57
CA GLY A 406 12.91 -9.76 43.87
C GLY A 406 12.12 -8.58 44.46
N VAL A 407 11.61 -8.71 45.69
CA VAL A 407 10.91 -7.61 46.38
C VAL A 407 11.94 -6.68 47.04
N ILE A 408 11.91 -5.41 46.66
CA ILE A 408 12.64 -4.30 47.27
C ILE A 408 11.84 -3.79 48.47
N THR A 409 12.50 -3.46 49.58
CA THR A 409 11.92 -2.81 50.77
C THR A 409 12.72 -1.58 51.14
N ALA A 410 12.09 -0.40 51.15
CA ALA A 410 12.74 0.86 51.50
C ALA A 410 12.95 0.96 53.02
N ARG A 411 14.18 1.26 53.46
CA ARG A 411 14.63 1.17 54.86
C ARG A 411 15.16 2.47 55.44
N ARG A 412 15.81 3.32 54.66
CA ARG A 412 16.37 4.60 55.12
C ARG A 412 16.49 5.56 53.94
N LYS A 413 16.30 6.86 54.20
CA LYS A 413 16.57 7.93 53.24
C LYS A 413 17.92 7.75 52.54
N GLY A 414 17.92 7.94 51.22
CA GLY A 414 19.10 7.88 50.37
C GLY A 414 18.77 7.46 48.95
N LYS A 415 19.76 7.48 48.06
CA LYS A 415 19.68 6.85 46.73
C LYS A 415 20.53 5.60 46.74
N VAL A 416 20.03 4.51 46.17
CA VAL A 416 20.77 3.28 45.97
C VAL A 416 20.51 2.72 44.58
N GLU A 417 21.60 2.39 43.90
CA GLU A 417 21.60 1.68 42.64
C GLU A 417 21.55 0.17 42.93
N ILE A 418 20.67 -0.57 42.28
CA ILE A 418 20.60 -2.03 42.35
C ILE A 418 20.91 -2.55 40.96
N ASN A 419 22.11 -3.11 40.79
CA ASN A 419 22.52 -3.70 39.53
C ASN A 419 22.20 -5.19 39.51
N LEU A 420 21.50 -5.61 38.47
CA LEU A 420 21.03 -6.96 38.20
C LEU A 420 21.91 -7.56 37.08
N ILE A 421 22.72 -8.54 37.46
CA ILE A 421 23.64 -9.25 36.57
C ILE A 421 22.98 -10.55 36.14
N TYR A 422 22.73 -10.73 34.85
CA TYR A 422 22.07 -11.92 34.32
C TYR A 422 22.95 -13.17 34.50
N LYS A 423 22.38 -14.21 35.12
CA LYS A 423 23.03 -15.52 35.24
C LYS A 423 22.89 -16.28 33.93
N THR A 424 23.98 -16.43 33.19
CA THR A 424 24.04 -17.34 32.02
C THR A 424 23.67 -18.78 32.40
N SER A 425 24.00 -19.22 33.62
CA SER A 425 23.60 -20.51 34.19
C SER A 425 22.08 -20.69 34.41
N SER A 426 21.27 -19.64 34.28
CA SER A 426 19.81 -19.75 34.31
C SER A 426 19.22 -20.37 33.04
N GLY A 427 19.99 -20.40 31.93
CA GLY A 427 19.58 -20.98 30.66
C GLY A 427 18.39 -20.28 29.98
N LEU A 428 18.04 -19.05 30.40
CA LEU A 428 16.88 -18.31 29.85
C LEU A 428 17.03 -17.98 28.36
N TYR A 429 18.27 -17.79 27.92
CA TYR A 429 18.68 -17.56 26.55
C TYR A 429 19.81 -18.52 26.13
N ASP A 430 19.97 -18.72 24.83
CA ASP A 430 21.11 -19.43 24.24
C ASP A 430 22.44 -18.69 24.56
N ASN A 431 23.57 -19.42 24.63
CA ASN A 431 24.89 -18.88 24.94
C ASN A 431 25.40 -17.78 23.98
N SER A 432 24.74 -17.58 22.84
CA SER A 432 25.02 -16.51 21.88
C SER A 432 24.40 -15.15 22.25
N VAL A 433 23.48 -15.11 23.23
CA VAL A 433 22.78 -13.88 23.63
C VAL A 433 23.53 -13.21 24.78
N VAL A 434 24.12 -12.06 24.50
CA VAL A 434 24.74 -11.20 25.53
C VAL A 434 23.66 -10.35 26.17
N VAL A 435 23.37 -10.60 27.45
CA VAL A 435 22.50 -9.75 28.27
C VAL A 435 23.39 -8.79 29.06
N GLY A 436 23.25 -7.49 28.82
CA GLY A 436 23.94 -6.45 29.59
C GLY A 436 23.46 -6.39 31.04
N GLU A 437 24.26 -5.78 31.90
CA GLU A 437 23.85 -5.44 33.26
C GLU A 437 22.64 -4.50 33.23
N LYS A 438 21.70 -4.72 34.16
CA LYS A 438 20.46 -3.95 34.25
C LYS A 438 20.39 -3.21 35.58
N THR A 439 20.04 -1.94 35.56
CA THR A 439 20.12 -1.08 36.75
C THR A 439 18.74 -0.62 37.19
N ILE A 440 18.46 -0.70 38.49
CA ILE A 440 17.27 -0.10 39.12
C ILE A 440 17.73 0.94 40.14
N ASN A 441 17.39 2.20 39.90
CA ASN A 441 17.67 3.31 40.80
C ASN A 441 16.54 3.47 41.81
N VAL A 442 16.80 3.24 43.09
CA VAL A 442 15.82 3.43 44.16
C VAL A 442 16.16 4.70 44.95
N THR A 443 15.26 5.69 44.90
CA THR A 443 15.34 6.90 45.73
C THR A 443 14.37 6.78 46.90
N VAL A 444 14.92 6.62 48.10
CA VAL A 444 14.15 6.63 49.35
C VAL A 444 14.15 8.03 49.94
N ILE A 445 12.97 8.64 50.05
CA ILE A 445 12.79 10.00 50.56
C ILE A 445 12.29 10.05 52.02
N ASP A 446 12.43 11.23 52.61
CA ASP A 446 12.05 11.55 54.00
C ASP A 446 11.27 12.87 54.04
N GLY A 447 10.62 13.16 55.17
CA GLY A 447 9.58 14.19 55.32
C GLY A 447 10.00 15.66 55.15
N ILE A 448 9.03 16.56 55.36
CA ILE A 448 9.14 18.03 55.31
C ILE A 448 9.23 18.62 56.73
N SER A 449 9.98 19.70 56.91
CA SER A 449 10.03 20.49 58.15
C SER A 449 10.10 22.00 57.87
N LEU A 450 9.94 22.84 58.90
CA LEU A 450 10.00 24.30 58.82
C LEU A 450 11.18 24.86 59.63
N SER A 451 11.70 26.02 59.20
CA SER A 451 12.83 26.73 59.83
C SER A 451 12.57 27.24 61.25
N ALA A 452 11.29 27.32 61.65
CA ALA A 452 10.87 27.62 63.02
C ALA A 452 9.54 26.91 63.30
N THR A 453 9.34 26.49 64.55
CA THR A 453 8.05 25.95 65.04
C THR A 453 7.20 27.02 65.74
N GLU A 454 7.80 28.12 66.18
CA GLU A 454 7.14 29.27 66.80
C GLU A 454 7.89 30.60 66.54
N ALA A 455 7.19 31.73 66.49
CA ALA A 455 7.78 33.07 66.34
C ALA A 455 6.87 34.23 66.83
N MET A 456 7.48 35.41 67.06
CA MET A 456 6.80 36.67 67.41
C MET A 456 7.02 37.75 66.33
N LEU A 457 5.98 38.53 66.03
CA LEU A 457 5.99 39.66 65.09
C LEU A 457 5.26 40.88 65.69
N TYR A 458 5.53 42.07 65.14
CA TYR A 458 4.72 43.28 65.37
C TYR A 458 3.78 43.52 64.17
N THR A 459 2.72 44.30 64.34
CA THR A 459 1.79 44.69 63.27
C THR A 459 2.55 45.31 62.09
N SER A 460 2.26 44.82 60.88
CA SER A 460 2.98 45.11 59.62
C SER A 460 4.39 44.51 59.51
N GLY A 461 4.86 43.76 60.51
CA GLY A 461 6.11 42.99 60.45
C GLY A 461 5.95 41.67 59.70
N THR A 462 7.06 41.15 59.17
CA THR A 462 7.08 39.93 58.35
C THR A 462 8.16 38.94 58.79
N LEU A 463 7.89 37.64 58.67
CA LEU A 463 8.86 36.55 58.88
C LEU A 463 8.88 35.63 57.66
N LEU A 464 10.06 35.37 57.09
CA LEU A 464 10.21 34.32 56.09
C LEU A 464 10.43 32.97 56.77
N LEU A 465 9.42 32.09 56.72
CA LEU A 465 9.56 30.68 57.05
C LEU A 465 10.11 29.93 55.83
N GLN A 466 11.20 29.19 56.03
CA GLN A 466 11.74 28.31 55.00
C GLN A 466 11.28 26.88 55.28
N ALA A 467 10.67 26.23 54.28
CA ALA A 467 10.39 24.80 54.35
C ALA A 467 11.64 24.03 53.92
N MET A 468 12.16 23.21 54.83
CA MET A 468 13.24 22.27 54.53
C MET A 468 12.62 21.02 53.93
N VAL A 469 12.73 20.92 52.60
CA VAL A 469 12.23 19.82 51.78
C VAL A 469 13.38 19.00 51.20
N THR A 470 13.11 17.75 50.87
CA THR A 470 14.13 16.85 50.29
C THR A 470 14.23 16.96 48.77
N ASP A 471 13.22 17.56 48.13
CA ASP A 471 13.23 17.99 46.73
C ASP A 471 12.81 19.47 46.67
N PRO A 472 13.70 20.41 46.30
CA PRO A 472 13.38 21.84 46.22
C PRO A 472 12.77 22.26 44.89
N ALA A 473 12.62 21.37 43.89
CA ALA A 473 12.07 21.71 42.58
C ALA A 473 10.53 21.71 42.56
N GLU A 474 9.89 20.87 43.37
CA GLU A 474 8.43 20.77 43.47
C GLU A 474 7.84 21.88 44.37
N PRO A 475 6.75 22.55 43.96
CA PRO A 475 6.24 23.74 44.64
C PRO A 475 5.65 23.43 46.03
N ILE A 476 5.96 24.30 46.99
CA ILE A 476 5.43 24.25 48.35
C ILE A 476 4.22 25.17 48.47
N ILE A 477 3.07 24.60 48.81
CA ILE A 477 1.80 25.28 49.05
C ILE A 477 1.76 25.73 50.52
N TRP A 478 1.49 27.02 50.75
CA TRP A 478 1.42 27.61 52.08
C TRP A 478 -0.01 28.00 52.46
N SER A 479 -0.36 27.91 53.75
CA SER A 479 -1.67 28.32 54.26
C SER A 479 -1.59 28.79 55.73
N SER A 480 -2.47 29.70 56.12
CA SER A 480 -2.66 30.16 57.51
C SER A 480 -4.05 29.75 57.99
N ASP A 481 -4.18 29.30 59.25
CA ASP A 481 -5.49 29.01 59.87
C ASP A 481 -6.27 30.29 60.26
N ALA A 482 -5.56 31.39 60.51
CA ALA A 482 -6.09 32.68 60.92
C ALA A 482 -5.51 33.82 60.05
N PRO A 483 -5.88 33.91 58.76
CA PRO A 483 -5.38 34.93 57.84
C PRO A 483 -5.78 36.38 58.19
N ASN A 484 -6.67 36.58 59.17
CA ASN A 484 -6.99 37.90 59.73
C ASN A 484 -6.05 38.33 60.87
N ILE A 485 -5.15 37.44 61.32
CA ILE A 485 -4.11 37.68 62.32
C ILE A 485 -2.74 37.69 61.64
N ALA A 486 -2.44 36.65 60.85
CA ALA A 486 -1.27 36.63 59.98
C ALA A 486 -1.54 35.86 58.67
N THR A 487 -1.23 36.46 57.52
CA THR A 487 -1.23 35.79 56.22
C THR A 487 0.12 35.11 55.95
N VAL A 488 0.15 34.20 54.97
CA VAL A 488 1.39 33.63 54.43
C VAL A 488 1.31 33.54 52.91
N GLU A 489 2.39 33.92 52.22
CA GLU A 489 2.54 33.75 50.79
C GLU A 489 3.99 33.34 50.49
N ASN A 490 4.20 32.20 49.81
CA ASN A 490 5.53 31.66 49.49
C ASN A 490 6.51 31.60 50.70
N GLY A 491 5.98 31.29 51.89
CA GLY A 491 6.73 31.24 53.15
C GLY A 491 6.86 32.58 53.88
N LEU A 492 6.57 33.71 53.23
CA LEU A 492 6.56 35.03 53.86
C LEU A 492 5.27 35.22 54.67
N VAL A 493 5.40 35.13 55.99
CA VAL A 493 4.33 35.42 56.95
C VAL A 493 4.24 36.92 57.17
N THR A 494 3.04 37.50 57.10
CA THR A 494 2.79 38.93 57.35
C THR A 494 1.81 39.12 58.51
N ALA A 495 2.22 39.85 59.54
CA ALA A 495 1.41 40.11 60.73
C ALA A 495 0.43 41.27 60.53
N ILE A 496 -0.87 41.00 60.63
CA ILE A 496 -1.95 41.94 60.31
C ILE A 496 -2.52 42.60 61.57
N ARG A 497 -2.79 41.81 62.62
CA ARG A 497 -3.45 42.29 63.85
C ARG A 497 -3.02 41.44 65.05
N PRO A 498 -2.96 41.99 66.29
CA PRO A 498 -2.61 41.22 67.47
C PRO A 498 -3.45 39.95 67.65
N GLY A 499 -2.78 38.84 67.95
CA GLY A 499 -3.37 37.50 68.02
C GLY A 499 -2.34 36.38 67.81
N ILE A 500 -2.82 35.14 67.68
CA ILE A 500 -2.02 33.94 67.35
C ILE A 500 -2.56 33.30 66.05
N ALA A 501 -1.68 32.82 65.17
CA ALA A 501 -2.01 32.08 63.94
C ALA A 501 -1.05 30.90 63.71
N ILE A 502 -1.50 29.83 63.05
CA ILE A 502 -0.71 28.67 62.66
C ILE A 502 -0.52 28.66 61.14
N ILE A 503 0.75 28.63 60.72
CA ILE A 503 1.18 28.56 59.33
C ILE A 503 1.55 27.13 58.98
N THR A 504 1.04 26.62 57.86
CA THR A 504 1.28 25.27 57.34
C THR A 504 1.95 25.33 55.97
N ALA A 505 3.00 24.53 55.77
CA ALA A 505 3.58 24.24 54.46
C ALA A 505 3.21 22.82 54.02
N MET A 506 2.88 22.64 52.74
CA MET A 506 2.50 21.37 52.13
C MET A 506 3.21 21.19 50.78
N GLN A 507 3.75 20.00 50.51
CA GLN A 507 4.37 19.68 49.22
C GLN A 507 3.79 18.38 48.68
N ASN A 508 3.57 18.29 47.37
CA ASN A 508 3.06 17.09 46.71
C ASN A 508 4.05 16.64 45.63
N ILE A 509 4.83 15.60 45.90
CA ILE A 509 5.80 15.05 44.95
C ILE A 509 5.19 13.79 44.34
N GLN A 510 4.92 13.83 43.03
CA GLN A 510 4.39 12.70 42.25
C GLN A 510 3.18 11.97 42.89
N GLY A 511 2.31 12.72 43.58
CA GLY A 511 1.10 12.19 44.24
C GLY A 511 1.22 11.95 45.75
N VAL A 512 2.42 12.08 46.33
CA VAL A 512 2.65 11.91 47.77
C VAL A 512 2.67 13.26 48.50
N VAL A 513 1.66 13.52 49.32
CA VAL A 513 1.48 14.79 50.06
C VAL A 513 2.21 14.78 51.42
N LYS A 514 3.00 15.82 51.70
CA LYS A 514 3.75 16.06 52.95
C LYS A 514 3.29 17.36 53.63
N ARG A 515 3.34 17.49 54.96
CA ARG A 515 2.92 18.72 55.72
C ARG A 515 3.80 19.03 56.94
N ALA A 516 4.00 20.33 57.26
CA ALA A 516 4.65 20.82 58.50
C ALA A 516 4.07 22.18 58.96
N THR A 517 4.18 22.54 60.26
CA THR A 517 3.46 23.69 60.87
C THR A 517 4.31 24.57 61.81
N CYS A 518 3.97 25.87 61.91
CA CYS A 518 4.62 26.89 62.75
C CYS A 518 3.59 27.84 63.41
N VAL A 519 3.80 28.28 64.65
CA VAL A 519 2.90 29.18 65.42
C VAL A 519 3.43 30.62 65.46
N ILE A 520 2.57 31.62 65.20
CA ILE A 520 2.94 33.04 65.05
C ILE A 520 2.16 33.90 66.04
N THR A 521 2.82 34.78 66.79
CA THR A 521 2.21 35.72 67.76
C THR A 521 2.44 37.19 67.36
N VAL A 522 1.40 38.05 67.40
CA VAL A 522 1.45 39.45 66.89
C VAL A 522 1.23 40.52 67.98
N GLN A 523 2.02 41.61 67.98
CA GLN A 523 1.96 42.78 68.90
C GLN A 523 1.84 44.16 68.18
N GLN A 524 1.65 45.29 68.88
CA GLN A 524 1.36 46.63 68.32
C GLN A 524 2.56 47.61 68.36
N SER A 525 2.67 48.55 67.40
CA SER A 525 3.81 49.50 67.24
C SER A 525 3.42 50.94 66.81
N VAL A 526 4.39 51.87 66.72
CA VAL A 526 4.21 53.29 66.28
C VAL A 526 3.83 53.37 64.80
N THR A 527 2.86 54.21 64.40
CA THR A 527 2.36 54.26 63.01
C THR A 527 2.75 55.49 62.19
N SER A 528 3.07 56.64 62.81
CA SER A 528 3.52 57.83 62.07
C SER A 528 4.44 58.73 62.92
N ILE A 529 5.35 59.43 62.25
CA ILE A 529 6.21 60.48 62.81
C ILE A 529 6.11 61.72 61.91
N THR A 530 5.99 62.91 62.50
CA THR A 530 5.98 64.20 61.78
C THR A 530 7.03 65.14 62.36
N ILE A 531 7.69 65.95 61.52
CA ILE A 531 8.76 66.89 61.92
C ILE A 531 8.33 68.33 61.60
N ASP A 532 8.57 69.23 62.54
CA ASP A 532 8.25 70.67 62.45
C ASP A 532 9.50 71.54 62.69
N PRO A 533 9.82 72.52 61.81
CA PRO A 533 9.25 72.74 60.47
C PRO A 533 9.63 71.66 59.43
N PRO A 534 8.78 71.39 58.42
CA PRO A 534 9.02 70.36 57.39
C PRO A 534 9.92 70.81 56.23
N VAL A 535 10.20 72.11 56.08
CA VAL A 535 11.09 72.67 55.04
C VAL A 535 11.88 73.83 55.64
N LEU A 536 13.17 73.92 55.27
CA LEU A 536 14.14 74.88 55.79
C LEU A 536 15.05 75.39 54.64
N ASN A 537 15.38 76.68 54.62
CA ASN A 537 16.32 77.25 53.66
C ASN A 537 17.43 77.96 54.43
N LEU A 538 18.70 77.68 54.11
CA LEU A 538 19.85 78.21 54.85
C LEU A 538 20.94 78.75 53.91
N ALA A 539 21.70 79.73 54.38
CA ALA A 539 23.00 80.06 53.80
C ALA A 539 24.09 79.08 54.30
N ILE A 540 25.25 79.09 53.63
CA ILE A 540 26.45 78.41 54.14
C ILE A 540 26.85 79.07 55.47
N GLY A 541 26.75 78.32 56.58
CA GLY A 541 27.12 78.72 57.95
C GLY A 541 25.99 78.82 58.98
N GLU A 542 24.71 78.79 58.58
CA GLU A 542 23.53 79.13 59.40
C GLU A 542 22.92 77.92 60.17
N TYR A 543 22.22 78.13 61.31
CA TYR A 543 21.74 77.07 62.24
C TYR A 543 20.22 77.10 62.52
N GLN A 544 19.59 75.95 62.83
CA GLN A 544 18.15 75.84 63.21
C GLN A 544 17.82 74.54 64.03
N THR A 545 16.74 74.55 64.83
CA THR A 545 16.19 73.39 65.59
C THR A 545 14.84 72.90 65.04
N LEU A 546 14.57 71.59 65.16
CA LEU A 546 13.40 70.83 64.68
C LEU A 546 12.79 69.94 65.79
N HIS A 547 11.48 69.69 65.75
CA HIS A 547 10.73 68.86 66.72
C HIS A 547 9.97 67.70 66.05
N ALA A 548 9.85 66.53 66.70
CA ALA A 548 9.13 65.36 66.20
C ALA A 548 7.92 64.94 67.06
N ASN A 549 6.79 64.63 66.42
CA ASN A 549 5.56 64.12 67.04
C ASN A 549 5.21 62.72 66.52
N ILE A 550 4.82 61.79 67.42
CA ILE A 550 4.54 60.37 67.10
C ILE A 550 3.09 59.95 67.37
N THR A 551 2.57 59.03 66.55
CA THR A 551 1.20 58.47 66.66
C THR A 551 1.22 56.94 66.48
N PRO A 552 0.49 56.13 67.27
CA PRO A 552 -0.16 56.51 68.53
C PRO A 552 0.85 56.94 69.59
N LYS A 553 0.39 57.64 70.62
CA LYS A 553 1.26 58.14 71.70
C LYS A 553 1.66 57.00 72.65
N LEU A 554 2.74 56.31 72.31
CA LEU A 554 3.34 55.23 73.11
C LEU A 554 4.41 55.79 74.05
N ALA A 555 4.53 55.22 75.25
CA ALA A 555 5.54 55.63 76.24
C ALA A 555 6.87 54.91 76.00
N GLY A 556 7.99 55.59 76.26
CA GLY A 556 9.34 54.99 76.21
C GLY A 556 10.03 54.98 74.84
N ILE A 557 9.36 55.41 73.77
CA ILE A 557 9.90 55.48 72.40
C ILE A 557 11.12 56.42 72.32
N ARG A 558 12.13 56.04 71.52
CA ARG A 558 13.31 56.84 71.20
C ARG A 558 13.50 56.88 69.68
N LEU A 559 13.67 58.07 69.11
CA LEU A 559 13.92 58.23 67.67
C LEU A 559 15.41 58.39 67.36
N ASN A 560 15.87 57.76 66.29
CA ASN A 560 17.21 57.90 65.72
C ASN A 560 17.19 58.98 64.61
N TRP A 561 18.02 60.02 64.75
CA TRP A 561 18.02 61.18 63.84
C TRP A 561 19.23 61.18 62.91
N LYS A 562 19.01 61.47 61.62
CA LYS A 562 20.07 61.51 60.59
C LYS A 562 19.87 62.63 59.58
N THR A 563 20.96 63.06 58.95
CA THR A 563 20.98 63.96 57.78
C THR A 563 21.41 63.16 56.55
N SER A 564 20.89 63.48 55.37
CA SER A 564 21.23 62.80 54.12
C SER A 564 22.61 63.19 53.57
N ASP A 565 23.13 64.36 53.94
CA ASP A 565 24.48 64.81 53.57
C ASP A 565 25.05 65.78 54.60
N GLU A 566 25.95 65.29 55.46
CA GLU A 566 26.66 66.09 56.47
C GLU A 566 27.58 67.18 55.87
N LYS A 567 27.93 67.09 54.58
CA LYS A 567 28.71 68.12 53.87
C LYS A 567 27.84 69.27 53.38
N VAL A 568 26.51 69.07 53.29
CA VAL A 568 25.53 70.11 52.93
C VAL A 568 24.84 70.65 54.17
N VAL A 569 24.40 69.78 55.08
CA VAL A 569 23.81 70.13 56.39
C VAL A 569 24.28 69.16 57.48
N LYS A 570 24.93 69.71 58.52
CA LYS A 570 25.50 68.97 59.64
C LYS A 570 24.58 68.98 60.87
N ILE A 571 24.47 67.85 61.57
CA ILE A 571 23.77 67.74 62.86
C ILE A 571 24.68 68.23 64.00
N ILE A 572 24.09 68.95 64.96
CA ILE A 572 24.79 69.53 66.12
C ILE A 572 24.40 68.82 67.42
N GLU A 573 23.11 68.60 67.67
CA GLU A 573 22.59 68.00 68.91
C GLU A 573 21.27 67.27 68.64
N ALA A 574 21.06 66.10 69.27
CA ALA A 574 19.86 65.26 69.11
C ALA A 574 19.35 64.75 70.47
N ASN A 575 18.03 64.85 70.67
CA ASN A 575 17.29 64.32 71.81
C ASN A 575 16.17 63.38 71.32
N PRO A 576 15.53 62.55 72.17
CA PRO A 576 14.62 61.49 71.72
C PRO A 576 13.47 61.91 70.80
N LEU A 577 13.08 63.20 70.79
CA LEU A 577 12.06 63.79 69.92
C LEU A 577 12.46 65.19 69.34
N THR A 578 13.73 65.63 69.38
CA THR A 578 14.15 66.95 68.83
C THR A 578 15.59 66.97 68.29
N LEU A 579 15.92 67.88 67.36
CA LEU A 579 17.23 67.95 66.68
C LEU A 579 17.66 69.39 66.30
N THR A 580 18.95 69.71 66.37
CA THR A 580 19.54 71.00 65.88
C THR A 580 20.59 70.77 64.78
N VAL A 581 20.60 71.62 63.73
CA VAL A 581 21.40 71.46 62.48
C VAL A 581 22.06 72.76 61.98
N GLN A 582 23.06 72.67 61.08
CA GLN A 582 23.80 73.78 60.44
C GLN A 582 24.04 73.57 58.92
N GLY A 583 23.95 74.61 58.08
CA GLY A 583 24.32 74.57 56.65
C GLY A 583 25.83 74.69 56.35
N VAL A 584 26.36 73.92 55.40
CA VAL A 584 27.82 73.71 55.20
C VAL A 584 28.30 73.89 53.74
N ALA A 585 27.58 73.42 52.71
CA ALA A 585 27.98 73.57 51.30
C ALA A 585 26.79 73.56 50.35
N GLY A 586 26.97 74.07 49.12
CA GLY A 586 25.92 74.19 48.10
C GLY A 586 25.31 72.84 47.69
N GLY A 587 24.01 72.64 47.93
CA GLY A 587 23.30 71.38 47.69
C GLY A 587 21.95 71.32 48.41
N ASN A 588 21.28 70.17 48.33
CA ASN A 588 20.06 69.87 49.09
C ASN A 588 20.33 68.71 50.06
N ALA A 589 19.76 68.78 51.26
CA ALA A 589 19.82 67.73 52.27
C ALA A 589 18.43 67.46 52.87
N VAL A 590 18.28 66.30 53.51
CA VAL A 590 17.05 65.88 54.21
C VAL A 590 17.42 65.41 55.60
N ILE A 591 16.69 65.89 56.60
CA ILE A 591 16.74 65.39 57.97
C ILE A 591 15.66 64.34 58.14
N SER A 592 15.98 63.23 58.82
CA SER A 592 15.06 62.12 59.10
C SER A 592 15.08 61.74 60.58
N ALA A 593 13.90 61.44 61.16
CA ALA A 593 13.73 60.87 62.50
C ALA A 593 13.07 59.49 62.40
N ILE A 594 13.71 58.45 62.93
CA ILE A 594 13.41 57.04 62.65
C ILE A 594 13.04 56.30 63.95
N ASN A 595 11.93 55.58 63.99
CA ASN A 595 11.63 54.61 65.07
C ASN A 595 12.26 53.25 64.73
N GLU A 596 13.13 52.71 65.59
CA GLU A 596 13.89 51.50 65.25
C GLU A 596 13.08 50.19 65.36
N ASP A 597 12.03 50.15 66.19
CA ASP A 597 11.21 48.94 66.40
C ASP A 597 10.44 48.50 65.14
N ASN A 598 10.13 49.44 64.24
CA ASN A 598 9.35 49.16 63.02
C ASN A 598 9.61 50.13 61.83
N ILE A 599 10.70 50.88 61.87
CA ILE A 599 11.24 51.71 60.76
C ILE A 599 10.23 52.72 60.19
N VAL A 600 9.41 53.34 61.05
CA VAL A 600 8.63 54.52 60.68
C VAL A 600 9.53 55.75 60.69
N VAL A 601 9.40 56.63 59.69
CA VAL A 601 10.28 57.79 59.48
C VAL A 601 9.46 59.08 59.26
N GLY A 602 9.82 60.15 59.96
CA GLY A 602 9.44 61.53 59.63
C GLY A 602 10.63 62.26 59.02
N TYR A 603 10.41 63.29 58.17
CA TYR A 603 11.48 64.01 57.50
C TYR A 603 11.25 65.53 57.37
N SER A 604 12.33 66.29 57.11
CA SER A 604 12.33 67.73 56.81
C SER A 604 13.42 68.08 55.77
N HIS A 605 13.13 68.96 54.80
CA HIS A 605 14.00 69.26 53.65
C HIS A 605 14.83 70.57 53.82
N VAL A 606 16.07 70.60 53.32
CA VAL A 606 17.02 71.74 53.49
C VAL A 606 17.81 72.07 52.20
N THR A 607 18.11 73.35 51.90
CA THR A 607 18.69 73.82 50.60
C THR A 607 19.75 74.94 50.68
N ILE A 608 20.83 74.85 49.86
CA ILE A 608 22.07 75.69 49.70
C ILE A 608 22.51 75.72 48.15
N ARG A 609 23.48 76.53 47.58
CA ARG A 609 23.57 76.86 46.08
C ARG A 609 24.99 76.95 45.36
N GLN A 610 25.16 76.83 43.99
CA GLN A 610 26.48 76.94 43.20
C GLN A 610 26.46 77.21 41.60
N PRO A 611 27.61 77.37 40.84
CA PRO A 611 27.73 77.83 39.38
C PRO A 611 28.54 76.96 38.31
N VAL A 612 28.96 77.51 37.11
CA VAL A 612 29.42 76.82 35.81
C VAL A 612 30.95 76.61 35.57
N THR A 613 31.41 75.50 34.91
CA THR A 613 32.85 75.22 34.59
C THR A 613 33.33 74.54 33.26
N ARG A 614 32.57 73.73 32.47
CA ARG A 614 33.11 72.97 31.28
C ARG A 614 32.09 72.70 30.14
N ILE A 615 32.53 72.49 28.89
CA ILE A 615 31.72 72.04 27.72
C ILE A 615 32.29 70.74 27.10
N ALA A 616 31.45 69.93 26.45
CA ALA A 616 31.84 68.84 25.54
C ALA A 616 30.93 68.77 24.28
N LEU A 617 31.44 68.27 23.15
CA LEU A 617 30.75 68.15 21.84
C LEU A 617 30.45 66.68 21.45
N SER A 618 29.47 66.48 20.55
CA SER A 618 29.11 65.15 20.02
C SER A 618 30.17 64.53 19.10
N ASP A 619 30.77 65.34 18.23
CA ASP A 619 31.71 64.93 17.19
C ASP A 619 32.79 65.99 17.05
N THR A 620 34.02 65.59 16.72
CA THR A 620 35.18 66.51 16.63
C THR A 620 35.90 66.49 15.27
N ASN A 621 35.72 65.46 14.44
CA ASN A 621 36.20 65.42 13.05
C ASN A 621 35.21 64.61 12.18
N VAL A 622 34.85 65.12 10.99
CA VAL A 622 33.85 64.51 10.09
C VAL A 622 34.28 64.59 8.62
N PHE A 623 34.18 63.49 7.89
CA PHE A 623 34.28 63.45 6.41
C PHE A 623 32.91 63.15 5.81
N ILE A 624 32.43 63.96 4.87
CA ILE A 624 31.04 63.87 4.38
C ILE A 624 30.90 64.27 2.91
N ASN A 625 30.04 63.58 2.15
CA ASN A 625 29.68 64.00 0.79
C ASN A 625 28.71 65.20 0.87
N ILE A 626 28.89 66.21 0.01
CA ILE A 626 28.02 67.38 -0.10
C ILE A 626 26.52 67.03 -0.27
N ASP A 627 26.20 65.88 -0.89
CA ASP A 627 24.83 65.40 -1.09
C ASP A 627 24.03 65.19 0.21
N ALA A 628 24.73 65.04 1.35
CA ALA A 628 24.10 64.96 2.67
C ALA A 628 23.43 66.28 3.12
N LYS A 629 23.81 67.43 2.50
CA LYS A 629 23.29 68.80 2.71
C LYS A 629 23.47 69.40 4.12
N SER A 630 23.44 68.60 5.18
CA SER A 630 23.63 69.08 6.56
C SER A 630 23.99 67.96 7.53
N ILE A 631 24.64 68.31 8.65
CA ILE A 631 24.92 67.44 9.80
C ILE A 631 24.64 68.20 11.11
N GLN A 632 24.16 67.51 12.16
CA GLN A 632 23.81 68.11 13.45
C GLN A 632 24.89 67.84 14.49
N LEU A 633 25.41 68.89 15.14
CA LEU A 633 26.29 68.79 16.32
C LEU A 633 25.51 69.10 17.60
N ARG A 634 25.95 68.56 18.75
CA ARG A 634 25.34 68.83 20.07
C ARG A 634 26.40 69.16 21.12
N ALA A 635 26.06 69.96 22.13
CA ALA A 635 26.95 70.36 23.22
C ALA A 635 26.32 70.11 24.61
N ILE A 636 27.14 69.78 25.61
CA ILE A 636 26.73 69.55 27.01
C ILE A 636 27.58 70.41 27.96
N VAL A 637 26.95 71.03 28.96
CA VAL A 637 27.58 71.98 29.92
C VAL A 637 27.64 71.41 31.33
N TYR A 638 28.77 71.64 32.02
CA TYR A 638 29.06 71.13 33.37
C TYR A 638 29.49 72.26 34.34
N PRO A 639 29.27 72.10 35.66
CA PRO A 639 28.47 71.05 36.28
C PRO A 639 26.98 71.23 35.98
N GLU A 640 26.21 70.15 36.13
CA GLU A 640 24.82 70.11 35.67
C GLU A 640 23.86 70.96 36.54
N ASN A 641 24.22 71.30 37.78
CA ASN A 641 23.41 72.18 38.63
C ASN A 641 23.74 73.68 38.47
N ALA A 642 24.57 74.04 37.48
CA ALA A 642 24.92 75.43 37.24
C ALA A 642 23.76 76.24 36.63
N LEU A 643 23.61 77.49 37.08
CA LEU A 643 22.40 78.30 36.90
C LEU A 643 22.11 78.73 35.45
N ASN A 644 23.14 78.86 34.60
CA ASN A 644 23.02 79.31 33.21
C ASN A 644 23.86 78.41 32.28
N LYS A 645 23.21 77.74 31.31
CA LYS A 645 23.83 76.70 30.47
C LYS A 645 23.88 77.04 28.98
N ASN A 646 23.60 78.28 28.59
CA ASN A 646 23.48 78.64 27.18
C ASN A 646 24.82 78.57 26.43
N ILE A 647 24.76 78.09 25.17
CA ILE A 647 25.91 77.88 24.28
C ILE A 647 25.79 78.75 23.03
N VAL A 648 26.89 79.34 22.59
CA VAL A 648 27.02 80.15 21.37
C VAL A 648 27.82 79.38 20.33
N TRP A 649 27.27 79.20 19.13
CA TRP A 649 27.86 78.44 18.03
C TRP A 649 28.36 79.36 16.90
N THR A 650 29.50 79.01 16.29
CA THR A 650 30.09 79.74 15.14
C THR A 650 30.78 78.80 14.15
N SER A 651 30.93 79.21 12.89
CA SER A 651 31.68 78.50 11.86
C SER A 651 32.91 79.32 11.45
N SER A 652 34.06 78.67 11.26
CA SER A 652 35.30 79.31 10.81
C SER A 652 35.24 79.76 9.34
N ASN A 653 34.39 79.14 8.52
CA ASN A 653 34.14 79.58 7.15
C ASN A 653 32.70 79.29 6.68
N THR A 654 31.84 80.29 6.81
CA THR A 654 30.42 80.24 6.41
C THR A 654 30.17 80.12 4.90
N GLN A 655 31.20 80.14 4.06
CA GLN A 655 31.07 79.86 2.61
C GLN A 655 31.26 78.37 2.28
N ILE A 656 31.82 77.58 3.21
CA ILE A 656 32.01 76.13 3.08
C ILE A 656 30.92 75.38 3.87
N ALA A 657 30.73 75.72 5.15
CA ALA A 657 29.58 75.25 5.94
C ALA A 657 29.10 76.29 6.98
N ARG A 658 27.80 76.32 7.26
CA ARG A 658 27.15 77.28 8.17
C ARG A 658 26.51 76.56 9.34
N VAL A 659 26.72 77.04 10.57
CA VAL A 659 26.06 76.52 11.77
C VAL A 659 25.00 77.50 12.27
N ASN A 660 23.87 77.00 12.80
CA ASN A 660 22.86 77.80 13.48
C ASN A 660 23.00 77.76 15.01
N GLU A 661 22.18 78.53 15.72
CA GLU A 661 22.17 78.62 17.19
C GLU A 661 21.91 77.28 17.92
N ASN A 662 21.34 76.29 17.24
CA ASN A 662 21.06 74.95 17.77
C ASN A 662 22.10 73.90 17.34
N GLY A 663 23.22 74.30 16.72
CA GLY A 663 24.30 73.39 16.31
C GLY A 663 24.08 72.62 15.00
N LEU A 664 23.04 72.94 14.22
CA LEU A 664 22.85 72.33 12.90
C LEU A 664 23.77 72.98 11.87
N VAL A 665 24.60 72.17 11.22
CA VAL A 665 25.61 72.59 10.24
C VAL A 665 25.14 72.25 8.82
N SER A 666 24.84 73.27 8.01
CA SER A 666 24.52 73.12 6.58
C SER A 666 25.79 73.13 5.74
N LEU A 667 25.96 72.12 4.88
CA LEU A 667 27.07 71.98 3.93
C LEU A 667 26.76 72.84 2.70
N VAL A 668 27.67 73.74 2.32
CA VAL A 668 27.43 74.74 1.25
C VAL A 668 28.32 74.49 0.04
N LYS A 669 29.60 74.16 0.25
CA LYS A 669 30.59 73.89 -0.82
C LYS A 669 31.59 72.81 -0.39
N PRO A 670 32.24 72.11 -1.34
CA PRO A 670 33.35 71.21 -1.04
C PRO A 670 34.53 71.97 -0.42
N GLY A 671 35.29 71.31 0.45
CA GLY A 671 36.40 71.91 1.20
C GLY A 671 36.37 71.59 2.70
N GLU A 672 37.28 72.20 3.46
CA GLU A 672 37.46 71.96 4.90
C GLU A 672 37.05 73.18 5.75
N VAL A 673 36.41 72.95 6.90
CA VAL A 673 35.87 74.00 7.77
C VAL A 673 35.72 73.50 9.21
N SER A 674 35.77 74.40 10.20
CA SER A 674 35.63 74.08 11.63
C SER A 674 34.44 74.79 12.27
N ILE A 675 33.72 74.11 13.14
CA ILE A 675 32.57 74.60 13.90
C ILE A 675 32.94 74.67 15.39
N ILE A 676 32.55 75.76 16.07
CA ILE A 676 33.01 76.12 17.42
C ILE A 676 31.82 76.38 18.34
N ALA A 677 31.85 75.85 19.56
CA ALA A 677 30.85 76.07 20.61
C ALA A 677 31.49 76.72 21.86
N ARG A 678 30.83 77.72 22.47
CA ARG A 678 31.33 78.49 23.63
C ARG A 678 30.25 78.73 24.69
N SER A 679 30.60 78.77 25.98
CA SER A 679 29.66 79.10 27.07
C SER A 679 29.29 80.58 27.07
N ALA A 680 28.01 80.90 27.30
CA ALA A 680 27.55 82.28 27.49
C ALA A 680 27.88 82.83 28.88
N ASP A 681 27.87 82.00 29.92
CA ASP A 681 28.06 82.40 31.33
C ASP A 681 29.55 82.52 31.71
N ASN A 682 30.41 81.70 31.10
CA ASN A 682 31.86 81.76 31.26
C ASN A 682 32.57 81.59 29.90
N PRO A 683 32.74 82.68 29.11
CA PRO A 683 33.23 82.62 27.73
C PRO A 683 34.64 82.05 27.50
N ALA A 684 35.41 81.83 28.57
CA ALA A 684 36.72 81.16 28.50
C ALA A 684 36.60 79.66 28.15
N VAL A 685 35.42 79.06 28.31
CA VAL A 685 35.15 77.65 28.04
C VAL A 685 34.57 77.47 26.61
N MET A 686 35.27 76.70 25.76
CA MET A 686 34.89 76.43 24.36
C MET A 686 35.43 75.10 23.83
N GLU A 687 34.85 74.57 22.74
CA GLU A 687 35.26 73.35 22.03
C GLU A 687 35.06 73.45 20.49
N LEU A 688 35.74 72.59 19.71
CA LEU A 688 35.77 72.63 18.23
C LEU A 688 35.49 71.27 17.54
N CYS A 689 34.97 71.33 16.30
CA CYS A 689 34.77 70.19 15.39
C CYS A 689 35.20 70.53 13.95
N ASN A 690 35.98 69.70 13.28
CA ASN A 690 36.42 69.90 11.88
C ASN A 690 35.60 69.04 10.90
N ILE A 691 35.33 69.57 9.69
CA ILE A 691 34.50 68.93 8.68
C ILE A 691 35.14 69.08 7.29
N THR A 692 35.30 67.98 6.56
CA THR A 692 35.83 67.92 5.19
C THR A 692 34.76 67.40 4.22
N ILE A 693 34.53 68.11 3.11
CA ILE A 693 33.40 67.90 2.19
C ILE A 693 33.88 67.56 0.77
N GLU A 694 33.52 66.39 0.23
CA GLU A 694 33.93 65.90 -1.12
C GLU A 694 32.75 65.68 -2.11
N VAL A 695 33.07 65.48 -3.40
CA VAL A 695 32.15 65.14 -4.53
C VAL A 695 32.72 63.96 -5.35
N PRO A 696 31.99 62.84 -5.54
CA PRO A 696 32.48 61.65 -6.27
C PRO A 696 32.26 61.72 -7.80
N VAL A 697 32.99 60.88 -8.55
CA VAL A 697 32.76 60.66 -9.99
C VAL A 697 31.49 59.81 -10.20
N SER A 698 30.66 60.16 -11.19
CA SER A 698 29.44 59.42 -11.54
C SER A 698 29.47 58.70 -12.90
N THR A 699 30.23 59.19 -13.88
CA THR A 699 30.37 58.54 -15.21
C THR A 699 31.57 59.08 -16.01
N VAL A 700 31.94 58.36 -17.07
CA VAL A 700 32.97 58.73 -18.06
C VAL A 700 32.48 58.46 -19.47
N ALA A 701 32.84 59.31 -20.43
CA ALA A 701 32.49 59.16 -21.85
C ALA A 701 33.66 59.51 -22.78
N LEU A 702 33.75 58.81 -23.91
CA LEU A 702 34.64 59.12 -25.02
C LEU A 702 33.96 60.04 -26.05
N ASP A 703 34.78 60.79 -26.79
CA ASP A 703 34.34 61.66 -27.90
C ASP A 703 33.89 60.85 -29.13
N GLU A 704 34.69 59.87 -29.54
CA GLU A 704 34.40 58.97 -30.65
C GLU A 704 34.12 57.54 -30.16
N ARG A 705 33.25 56.83 -30.89
CA ARG A 705 32.85 55.45 -30.60
C ARG A 705 33.31 54.44 -31.64
N GLU A 706 33.54 54.86 -32.88
CA GLU A 706 34.11 54.03 -33.94
C GLU A 706 35.02 54.84 -34.87
N VAL A 707 36.15 54.27 -35.29
CA VAL A 707 37.15 54.91 -36.18
C VAL A 707 37.66 53.90 -37.22
N ILE A 708 37.84 54.34 -38.46
CA ILE A 708 38.54 53.57 -39.51
C ILE A 708 39.89 54.21 -39.79
N MET A 709 40.95 53.40 -39.85
CA MET A 709 42.33 53.83 -40.06
C MET A 709 43.01 52.92 -41.09
N TYR A 710 44.14 53.33 -41.65
CA TYR A 710 45.01 52.46 -42.45
C TYR A 710 46.27 52.07 -41.66
N VAL A 711 46.89 50.92 -41.99
CA VAL A 711 48.11 50.41 -41.33
C VAL A 711 49.19 51.50 -41.34
N GLY A 712 49.76 51.77 -40.16
CA GLY A 712 50.77 52.82 -39.94
C GLY A 712 50.21 54.20 -39.55
N GLN A 713 48.89 54.43 -39.61
CA GLN A 713 48.28 55.70 -39.17
C GLN A 713 48.09 55.75 -37.64
N SER A 714 48.03 56.97 -37.09
CA SER A 714 47.74 57.23 -35.66
C SER A 714 46.72 58.35 -35.48
N GLN A 715 45.77 58.19 -34.56
CA GLN A 715 44.73 59.16 -34.20
C GLN A 715 44.63 59.25 -32.66
N ARG A 716 44.07 60.33 -32.11
CA ARG A 716 43.92 60.50 -30.65
C ARG A 716 42.44 60.61 -30.27
N LEU A 717 42.03 59.78 -29.31
CA LEU A 717 40.71 59.84 -28.68
C LEU A 717 40.77 60.73 -27.42
N THR A 718 39.68 61.42 -27.10
CA THR A 718 39.55 62.25 -25.90
C THR A 718 38.35 61.82 -25.05
N TYR A 719 38.24 62.35 -23.84
CA TYR A 719 37.26 61.90 -22.85
C TYR A 719 36.80 63.00 -21.92
N SER A 720 35.64 62.78 -21.30
CA SER A 720 35.09 63.62 -20.24
C SER A 720 34.65 62.76 -19.05
N VAL A 721 34.83 63.30 -17.84
CA VAL A 721 34.40 62.70 -16.57
C VAL A 721 33.37 63.62 -15.94
N LEU A 722 32.24 63.06 -15.48
CA LEU A 722 31.14 63.82 -14.90
C LEU A 722 30.83 63.35 -13.47
N PRO A 723 30.37 64.24 -12.57
CA PRO A 723 30.27 65.69 -12.77
C PRO A 723 31.66 66.35 -12.85
N ILE A 724 31.78 67.48 -13.56
CA ILE A 724 33.10 68.09 -13.87
C ILE A 724 33.87 68.57 -12.63
N ASN A 725 33.18 68.77 -11.51
CA ASN A 725 33.74 69.13 -10.21
C ASN A 725 33.98 67.92 -9.28
N ALA A 726 33.94 66.69 -9.81
CA ALA A 726 34.31 65.50 -9.05
C ALA A 726 35.76 65.58 -8.55
N SER A 727 35.99 65.08 -7.34
CA SER A 727 37.23 65.36 -6.59
C SER A 727 38.43 64.53 -7.06
N LYS A 728 38.21 63.45 -7.82
CA LYS A 728 39.22 62.43 -8.21
C LYS A 728 39.00 61.95 -9.66
N THR A 729 39.48 62.69 -10.66
CA THR A 729 39.12 62.50 -12.09
C THR A 729 40.05 61.61 -12.93
N ALA A 730 41.00 60.89 -12.33
CA ALA A 730 42.00 60.09 -13.07
C ALA A 730 41.42 58.86 -13.79
N VAL A 731 42.00 58.49 -14.93
CA VAL A 731 41.57 57.37 -15.80
C VAL A 731 42.74 56.53 -16.33
N THR A 732 42.42 55.36 -16.89
CA THR A 732 43.36 54.41 -17.52
C THR A 732 42.85 53.91 -18.87
N TRP A 733 43.76 53.73 -19.83
CA TRP A 733 43.46 53.29 -21.20
C TRP A 733 43.99 51.88 -21.48
N THR A 734 43.27 51.09 -22.27
CA THR A 734 43.69 49.74 -22.71
C THR A 734 43.19 49.43 -24.12
N SER A 735 43.93 48.60 -24.87
CA SER A 735 43.46 48.01 -26.14
C SER A 735 43.18 46.52 -25.94
N THR A 736 42.05 46.04 -26.48
CA THR A 736 41.66 44.63 -26.44
C THR A 736 42.51 43.74 -27.37
N LYS A 737 43.08 44.30 -28.45
CA LYS A 737 44.01 43.61 -29.36
C LYS A 737 45.15 44.55 -29.76
N PRO A 738 46.16 44.75 -28.90
CA PRO A 738 47.31 45.63 -29.14
C PRO A 738 48.05 45.40 -30.47
N ASN A 739 48.00 44.20 -31.03
CA ASN A 739 48.65 43.87 -32.31
C ASN A 739 47.92 44.48 -33.52
N ILE A 740 46.63 44.77 -33.41
CA ILE A 740 45.81 45.43 -34.44
C ILE A 740 45.95 46.94 -34.28
N ALA A 741 45.67 47.47 -33.08
CA ALA A 741 45.98 48.85 -32.72
C ALA A 741 46.31 49.00 -31.23
N THR A 742 47.32 49.82 -30.92
CA THR A 742 47.72 50.17 -29.55
C THR A 742 47.23 51.55 -29.16
N VAL A 743 46.79 51.73 -27.91
CA VAL A 743 46.56 53.05 -27.30
C VAL A 743 47.64 53.34 -26.25
N ASP A 744 48.05 54.60 -26.12
CA ASP A 744 48.94 55.07 -25.05
C ASP A 744 48.17 55.73 -23.88
N ALA A 745 48.88 56.07 -22.79
CA ALA A 745 48.28 56.72 -21.62
C ALA A 745 47.68 58.11 -21.90
N ALA A 746 47.98 58.72 -23.05
CA ALA A 746 47.44 60.01 -23.47
C ALA A 746 46.21 59.87 -24.40
N GLY A 747 45.78 58.64 -24.70
CA GLY A 747 44.64 58.34 -25.59
C GLY A 747 44.99 58.26 -27.08
N ARG A 748 46.29 58.25 -27.46
CA ARG A 748 46.69 58.12 -28.87
C ARG A 748 46.68 56.66 -29.30
N VAL A 749 45.82 56.35 -30.26
CA VAL A 749 45.69 55.06 -30.93
C VAL A 749 46.60 55.01 -32.17
N THR A 750 47.28 53.89 -32.40
CA THR A 750 48.12 53.65 -33.59
C THR A 750 47.76 52.31 -34.22
N ALA A 751 47.40 52.34 -35.50
CA ALA A 751 47.04 51.19 -36.31
C ALA A 751 48.30 50.43 -36.77
N LYS A 752 48.38 49.14 -36.45
CA LYS A 752 49.57 48.29 -36.66
C LYS A 752 49.36 47.15 -37.64
N SER A 753 48.17 46.55 -37.67
CA SER A 753 47.83 45.49 -38.62
C SER A 753 46.33 45.50 -38.91
N VAL A 754 45.96 44.98 -40.09
CA VAL A 754 44.57 44.90 -40.58
C VAL A 754 43.68 44.12 -39.61
N GLY A 755 42.47 44.62 -39.37
CA GLY A 755 41.48 44.01 -38.48
C GLY A 755 40.80 45.03 -37.57
N SER A 756 39.98 44.55 -36.62
CA SER A 756 39.23 45.42 -35.70
C SER A 756 39.52 45.10 -34.23
N THR A 757 39.63 46.16 -33.42
CA THR A 757 39.90 46.11 -31.97
C THR A 757 39.16 47.21 -31.23
N VAL A 758 38.80 46.96 -29.97
CA VAL A 758 38.18 47.96 -29.08
C VAL A 758 39.23 48.55 -28.15
N ILE A 759 39.24 49.88 -28.05
CA ILE A 759 39.97 50.68 -27.08
C ILE A 759 39.02 51.00 -25.91
N MET A 760 39.45 50.71 -24.68
CA MET A 760 38.70 50.93 -23.44
C MET A 760 39.36 52.01 -22.58
N LEU A 761 38.52 52.82 -21.95
CA LEU A 761 38.86 53.80 -20.92
C LEU A 761 38.17 53.42 -19.61
N LYS A 762 38.84 53.60 -18.45
CA LYS A 762 38.28 53.35 -17.11
C LYS A 762 38.70 54.40 -16.07
N THR A 763 37.77 54.90 -15.26
CA THR A 763 38.08 55.80 -14.12
C THR A 763 38.70 55.03 -12.94
N LEU A 764 39.60 55.69 -12.20
CA LEU A 764 40.16 55.15 -10.96
C LEU A 764 39.16 55.24 -9.78
N ASP A 765 38.42 56.35 -9.71
CA ASP A 765 37.33 56.55 -8.75
C ASP A 765 36.01 56.05 -9.36
N GLY A 766 35.19 55.32 -8.60
CA GLY A 766 33.94 54.68 -9.05
C GLY A 766 34.07 53.52 -10.06
N GLY A 767 35.16 53.45 -10.84
CA GLY A 767 35.45 52.34 -11.75
C GLY A 767 34.65 52.30 -13.06
N HIS A 768 34.06 53.41 -13.49
CA HIS A 768 33.23 53.53 -14.70
C HIS A 768 34.05 53.39 -16.00
N THR A 769 33.46 52.85 -17.07
CA THR A 769 34.15 52.58 -18.35
C THR A 769 33.47 53.19 -19.58
N ALA A 770 34.26 53.44 -20.62
CA ALA A 770 33.83 53.85 -21.96
C ALA A 770 34.69 53.16 -23.05
N TYR A 771 34.16 53.02 -24.27
CA TYR A 771 34.75 52.18 -25.32
C TYR A 771 34.66 52.81 -26.72
N CYS A 772 35.68 52.57 -27.56
CA CYS A 772 35.72 52.94 -28.98
C CYS A 772 36.25 51.78 -29.84
N THR A 773 35.56 51.42 -30.92
CA THR A 773 36.02 50.41 -31.89
C THR A 773 36.95 51.04 -32.94
N VAL A 774 38.04 50.39 -33.29
CA VAL A 774 39.02 50.87 -34.29
C VAL A 774 39.26 49.76 -35.31
N THR A 775 39.04 50.07 -36.58
CA THR A 775 39.16 49.14 -37.70
C THR A 775 40.24 49.59 -38.68
N VAL A 776 41.18 48.70 -38.99
CA VAL A 776 42.40 48.99 -39.75
C VAL A 776 42.38 48.34 -41.14
N ARG A 777 42.74 49.10 -42.18
CA ARG A 777 42.79 48.70 -43.62
C ARG A 777 44.17 48.90 -44.27
N GLN A 778 44.37 48.40 -45.49
CA GLN A 778 45.65 48.38 -46.25
C GLN A 778 45.38 48.47 -47.76
N ILE A 779 46.19 49.19 -48.54
CA ILE A 779 46.01 49.34 -50.01
C ILE A 779 46.82 48.31 -50.83
N ALA A 780 46.38 48.02 -52.06
CA ALA A 780 47.03 47.12 -53.02
C ALA A 780 47.91 47.85 -54.07
N GLU A 781 49.13 47.37 -54.27
CA GLU A 781 50.14 47.97 -55.16
C GLU A 781 50.29 47.20 -56.50
N GLY A 782 50.13 45.87 -56.52
CA GLY A 782 50.25 45.04 -57.74
C GLY A 782 49.35 43.81 -57.79
N ILE A 783 49.33 43.11 -58.93
CA ILE A 783 48.50 41.92 -59.23
C ILE A 783 49.39 40.81 -59.79
N LYS A 784 49.16 39.56 -59.38
CA LYS A 784 49.73 38.36 -60.01
C LYS A 784 48.63 37.33 -60.29
N PHE A 785 48.60 36.78 -61.51
CA PHE A 785 47.77 35.62 -61.86
C PHE A 785 48.51 34.31 -61.56
N ASP A 786 47.75 33.27 -61.21
CA ASP A 786 48.32 31.98 -60.81
C ASP A 786 48.57 31.01 -62.00
N SER A 787 47.97 31.26 -63.17
CA SER A 787 48.22 30.55 -64.44
C SER A 787 48.38 31.53 -65.62
N PRO A 788 49.23 31.23 -66.62
CA PRO A 788 49.35 32.03 -67.85
C PRO A 788 48.29 31.70 -68.93
N ASP A 789 47.64 30.54 -68.84
CA ASP A 789 46.65 30.04 -69.80
C ASP A 789 45.39 29.52 -69.10
N LEU A 790 44.25 29.61 -69.77
CA LEU A 790 42.92 29.18 -69.32
C LEU A 790 42.12 28.54 -70.48
N GLU A 791 41.42 27.45 -70.23
CA GLU A 791 40.43 26.88 -71.17
C GLU A 791 39.02 26.94 -70.56
N LEU A 792 38.03 27.31 -71.38
CA LEU A 792 36.62 27.47 -71.03
C LEU A 792 35.72 26.77 -72.05
N MET A 793 34.46 26.53 -71.70
CA MET A 793 33.41 26.16 -72.65
C MET A 793 32.57 27.38 -73.05
N THR A 794 31.91 27.35 -74.21
CA THR A 794 31.01 28.44 -74.65
C THR A 794 29.91 28.66 -73.62
N GLY A 795 29.69 29.93 -73.22
CA GLY A 795 28.78 30.32 -72.15
C GLY A 795 29.37 30.17 -70.73
N GLN A 796 30.53 29.53 -70.56
CA GLN A 796 31.18 29.41 -69.25
C GLN A 796 31.72 30.77 -68.81
N VAL A 797 31.45 31.08 -67.55
CA VAL A 797 31.98 32.28 -66.88
C VAL A 797 33.00 31.85 -65.84
N HIS A 798 34.17 32.50 -65.83
CA HIS A 798 35.28 32.19 -64.93
C HIS A 798 35.77 33.47 -64.25
N GLU A 799 35.72 33.51 -62.93
CA GLU A 799 36.29 34.59 -62.14
C GLU A 799 37.79 34.37 -62.03
N MET A 800 38.56 35.39 -62.41
CA MET A 800 40.01 35.32 -62.45
C MET A 800 40.57 35.27 -61.03
N GLU A 801 41.31 34.20 -60.69
CA GLU A 801 42.07 34.15 -59.44
C GLU A 801 43.38 34.93 -59.57
N TYR A 802 43.57 35.89 -58.66
CA TYR A 802 44.77 36.72 -58.59
C TYR A 802 45.14 37.00 -57.14
N THR A 803 46.44 37.17 -56.90
CA THR A 803 46.97 37.67 -55.64
C THR A 803 47.34 39.13 -55.75
N LEU A 804 46.83 39.94 -54.83
CA LEU A 804 47.24 41.34 -54.66
C LEU A 804 48.59 41.39 -53.92
N ILE A 805 49.38 42.41 -54.23
CA ILE A 805 50.69 42.66 -53.60
C ILE A 805 50.60 44.01 -52.90
N PRO A 806 50.77 44.11 -51.56
CA PRO A 806 50.88 43.01 -50.59
C PRO A 806 49.55 42.26 -50.41
N THR A 807 49.63 40.98 -50.02
CA THR A 807 48.47 40.05 -49.98
C THR A 807 47.44 40.34 -48.89
N ASN A 808 47.76 41.22 -47.93
CA ASN A 808 46.84 41.67 -46.89
C ASN A 808 46.15 43.01 -47.22
N ALA A 809 46.25 43.48 -48.47
CA ALA A 809 45.47 44.61 -48.95
C ALA A 809 43.96 44.34 -48.79
N THR A 810 43.27 45.33 -48.24
CA THR A 810 41.82 45.37 -48.00
C THR A 810 41.12 46.51 -48.74
N ASP A 811 41.90 47.32 -49.47
CA ASP A 811 41.48 48.34 -50.41
C ASP A 811 42.03 47.94 -51.80
N ALA A 812 41.14 47.52 -52.69
CA ALA A 812 41.44 46.49 -53.69
C ALA A 812 40.81 46.72 -55.08
N GLU A 813 40.41 47.96 -55.40
CA GLU A 813 39.76 48.26 -56.68
C GLU A 813 40.70 48.04 -57.89
N LEU A 814 40.19 47.31 -58.88
CA LEU A 814 40.88 46.92 -60.11
C LEU A 814 40.11 47.34 -61.37
N VAL A 815 40.81 47.47 -62.50
CA VAL A 815 40.25 47.73 -63.83
C VAL A 815 40.62 46.60 -64.80
N TRP A 816 39.65 46.11 -65.57
CA TRP A 816 39.78 44.90 -66.39
C TRP A 816 39.48 45.14 -67.88
N GLU A 817 40.10 44.35 -68.77
CA GLU A 817 39.99 44.51 -70.22
C GLU A 817 40.14 43.16 -70.98
N ALA A 818 39.44 42.98 -72.10
CA ALA A 818 39.45 41.76 -72.93
C ALA A 818 39.85 42.05 -74.39
N SER A 819 40.68 41.18 -75.00
CA SER A 819 41.26 41.44 -76.33
C SER A 819 40.34 41.17 -77.53
N ASP A 820 39.37 40.26 -77.42
CA ASP A 820 38.31 40.05 -78.42
C ASP A 820 36.97 39.70 -77.76
N THR A 821 36.09 40.71 -77.71
CA THR A 821 34.79 40.67 -77.03
C THR A 821 33.74 39.76 -77.69
N ARG A 822 34.06 39.14 -78.83
CA ARG A 822 33.23 38.11 -79.49
C ARG A 822 33.54 36.71 -78.97
N ILE A 823 34.75 36.47 -78.46
CA ILE A 823 35.22 35.19 -77.95
C ILE A 823 35.09 35.16 -76.43
N VAL A 824 35.57 36.21 -75.74
CA VAL A 824 35.42 36.38 -74.29
C VAL A 824 35.16 37.84 -73.92
N VAL A 825 34.39 38.11 -72.88
CA VAL A 825 34.32 39.45 -72.25
C VAL A 825 34.69 39.35 -70.78
N VAL A 826 35.25 40.41 -70.20
CA VAL A 826 35.50 40.53 -68.76
C VAL A 826 34.72 41.72 -68.21
N ASP A 827 34.24 41.61 -66.97
CA ASP A 827 33.62 42.73 -66.24
C ASP A 827 34.57 43.34 -65.20
N ASP A 828 34.12 44.42 -64.55
CA ASP A 828 34.89 45.21 -63.58
C ASP A 828 35.34 44.42 -62.34
N SER A 829 34.80 43.21 -62.10
CA SER A 829 35.23 42.32 -61.01
C SER A 829 36.32 41.32 -61.42
N GLY A 830 36.65 41.22 -62.71
CA GLY A 830 37.57 40.23 -63.26
C GLY A 830 36.89 38.94 -63.72
N LYS A 831 35.60 38.99 -64.00
CA LYS A 831 34.80 37.83 -64.37
C LYS A 831 34.68 37.66 -65.88
N VAL A 832 35.27 36.60 -66.40
CA VAL A 832 35.46 36.32 -67.83
C VAL A 832 34.37 35.40 -68.37
N THR A 833 33.48 35.92 -69.22
CA THR A 833 32.43 35.16 -69.91
C THR A 833 32.87 34.75 -71.31
N ALA A 834 32.97 33.45 -71.57
CA ALA A 834 33.17 32.90 -72.92
C ALA A 834 31.88 33.00 -73.75
N LYS A 835 31.97 33.58 -74.95
CA LYS A 835 30.82 33.85 -75.84
C LYS A 835 30.79 32.99 -77.11
N GLY A 836 31.93 32.47 -77.56
CA GLY A 836 32.00 31.61 -78.74
C GLY A 836 33.36 30.92 -78.85
N PRO A 837 33.44 29.79 -79.58
CA PRO A 837 34.66 29.00 -79.69
C PRO A 837 35.79 29.79 -80.37
N GLY A 838 36.99 29.80 -79.77
CA GLY A 838 38.12 30.63 -80.22
C GLY A 838 39.19 30.85 -79.14
N ILE A 839 40.10 31.81 -79.36
CA ILE A 839 41.17 32.20 -78.41
C ILE A 839 41.23 33.74 -78.26
N ALA A 840 41.36 34.23 -77.03
CA ALA A 840 41.48 35.66 -76.68
C ALA A 840 42.32 35.86 -75.39
N PHE A 841 42.55 37.11 -74.95
CA PHE A 841 43.33 37.45 -73.74
C PHE A 841 42.57 38.40 -72.81
N ILE A 842 42.90 38.37 -71.51
CA ILE A 842 42.31 39.20 -70.44
C ILE A 842 43.42 39.93 -69.65
N ILE A 843 43.19 41.18 -69.26
CA ILE A 843 44.18 42.10 -68.64
C ILE A 843 43.56 42.75 -67.38
N ALA A 844 44.36 42.96 -66.32
CA ALA A 844 43.93 43.62 -65.06
C ALA A 844 44.93 44.69 -64.58
N ARG A 845 44.46 45.75 -63.91
CA ARG A 845 45.27 46.90 -63.40
C ARG A 845 44.81 47.40 -62.02
N THR A 846 45.73 47.79 -61.12
CA THR A 846 45.41 48.41 -59.80
C THR A 846 45.28 49.93 -59.88
N GLN A 847 44.60 50.56 -58.92
CA GLN A 847 44.63 52.04 -58.77
C GLN A 847 46.04 52.60 -58.56
N ALA A 848 46.95 51.84 -57.92
CA ALA A 848 48.36 52.23 -57.74
C ALA A 848 49.24 52.04 -59.00
N GLY A 849 48.71 51.39 -60.05
CA GLY A 849 49.34 51.32 -61.38
C GLY A 849 49.97 49.96 -61.78
N GLY A 850 49.88 48.91 -60.97
CA GLY A 850 50.37 47.57 -61.32
C GLY A 850 49.46 46.84 -62.34
N MET A 851 50.02 45.97 -63.20
CA MET A 851 49.29 45.29 -64.30
C MET A 851 49.70 43.82 -64.50
N SER A 852 48.77 42.96 -64.95
CA SER A 852 49.02 41.57 -65.40
C SER A 852 48.03 41.11 -66.49
N TYR A 853 48.29 39.99 -67.20
CA TYR A 853 47.39 39.41 -68.23
C TYR A 853 47.44 37.87 -68.35
N ILE A 854 46.42 37.25 -68.97
CA ILE A 854 46.26 35.79 -69.23
C ILE A 854 45.70 35.51 -70.65
N LYS A 855 45.92 34.29 -71.19
CA LYS A 855 45.29 33.77 -72.43
C LYS A 855 44.10 32.85 -72.12
N VAL A 856 43.05 32.88 -72.94
CA VAL A 856 41.80 32.11 -72.79
C VAL A 856 41.40 31.39 -74.10
N THR A 857 41.01 30.11 -74.04
CA THR A 857 40.56 29.28 -75.18
C THR A 857 39.16 28.71 -74.94
N VAL A 858 38.27 28.64 -75.95
CA VAL A 858 36.84 28.28 -75.79
C VAL A 858 36.41 27.06 -76.65
N LYS A 859 35.70 26.08 -76.05
CA LYS A 859 35.20 24.80 -76.66
C LYS A 859 33.68 24.58 -76.43
N GLU A 860 33.02 23.55 -77.00
CA GLU A 860 31.56 23.33 -76.87
C GLU A 860 31.16 21.84 -76.60
N PRO A 861 30.41 21.52 -75.52
CA PRO A 861 30.06 20.13 -75.13
C PRO A 861 28.58 19.73 -75.34
N VAL A 862 28.25 18.45 -75.13
CA VAL A 862 26.86 17.97 -74.98
C VAL A 862 26.15 18.76 -73.88
N SER A 863 25.02 19.41 -74.21
CA SER A 863 24.28 20.29 -73.30
C SER A 863 23.11 19.62 -72.58
N GLY A 864 22.60 18.49 -73.07
CA GLY A 864 21.47 17.79 -72.46
C GLY A 864 21.34 16.30 -72.83
N LEU A 865 20.72 15.55 -71.92
CA LEU A 865 20.32 14.16 -72.07
C LEU A 865 18.85 14.05 -71.58
N LEU A 866 17.99 13.38 -72.34
CA LEU A 866 16.56 13.22 -72.05
C LEU A 866 16.14 11.76 -72.17
N LEU A 867 15.34 11.29 -71.22
CA LEU A 867 14.73 9.96 -71.21
C LEU A 867 13.26 10.01 -71.64
N ASN A 868 12.74 8.92 -72.21
CA ASN A 868 11.31 8.75 -72.50
C ASN A 868 10.44 8.63 -71.24
N PHE A 869 11.02 8.30 -70.08
CA PHE A 869 10.36 8.31 -68.78
C PHE A 869 11.30 8.95 -67.73
N SER A 870 10.77 9.88 -66.94
CA SER A 870 11.43 10.43 -65.73
C SER A 870 11.07 9.66 -64.47
N GLU A 871 9.95 8.94 -64.49
CA GLU A 871 9.50 8.05 -63.43
C GLU A 871 8.66 6.92 -64.02
N LYS A 872 8.63 5.77 -63.33
CA LYS A 872 7.79 4.63 -63.68
C LYS A 872 7.47 3.81 -62.44
N THR A 873 6.21 3.42 -62.27
CA THR A 873 5.81 2.38 -61.32
C THR A 873 5.60 1.07 -62.05
N ILE A 874 6.17 -0.01 -61.51
CA ILE A 874 6.06 -1.39 -62.02
C ILE A 874 5.86 -2.35 -60.84
N TYR A 875 5.38 -3.56 -61.09
CA TYR A 875 5.33 -4.61 -60.07
C TYR A 875 6.61 -5.47 -60.07
N VAL A 876 6.87 -6.17 -58.97
CA VAL A 876 7.91 -7.20 -58.89
C VAL A 876 7.73 -8.21 -60.05
N ARG A 877 8.81 -8.44 -60.83
CA ARG A 877 8.92 -9.22 -62.07
C ARG A 877 8.33 -8.60 -63.35
N GLU A 878 7.83 -7.38 -63.34
CA GLU A 878 7.50 -6.66 -64.58
C GLU A 878 8.74 -5.95 -65.16
N SER A 879 8.73 -5.66 -66.47
CA SER A 879 9.79 -4.94 -67.16
C SER A 879 9.29 -3.89 -68.16
N PHE A 880 10.14 -2.92 -68.54
CA PHE A 880 9.86 -1.91 -69.56
C PHE A 880 11.13 -1.31 -70.20
N ASP A 881 11.00 -0.73 -71.40
CA ASP A 881 12.09 -0.06 -72.11
C ASP A 881 12.26 1.42 -71.71
N LEU A 882 13.47 1.79 -71.32
CA LEU A 882 13.93 3.15 -71.07
C LEU A 882 14.90 3.60 -72.19
N LYS A 883 14.66 4.76 -72.79
CA LYS A 883 15.31 5.23 -74.03
C LYS A 883 15.85 6.64 -73.87
N ALA A 884 17.07 6.88 -74.35
CA ALA A 884 17.82 8.13 -74.18
C ALA A 884 18.00 8.94 -75.48
N SER A 885 18.10 10.27 -75.36
CA SER A 885 18.31 11.22 -76.46
C SER A 885 19.19 12.40 -76.02
N VAL A 886 20.12 12.87 -76.87
CA VAL A 886 21.14 13.87 -76.54
C VAL A 886 21.03 15.16 -77.36
N SER A 887 21.44 16.29 -76.76
CA SER A 887 21.37 17.63 -77.34
C SER A 887 22.63 18.47 -76.98
N PRO A 888 23.12 19.37 -77.84
CA PRO A 888 22.75 19.50 -79.26
C PRO A 888 23.18 18.23 -80.02
N SER A 889 22.45 17.89 -81.08
CA SER A 889 22.71 16.66 -81.85
C SER A 889 24.05 16.64 -82.60
N GLY A 890 24.75 17.78 -82.67
CA GLY A 890 26.09 17.93 -83.24
C GLY A 890 27.24 17.95 -82.22
N ALA A 891 26.99 17.60 -80.95
CA ALA A 891 28.03 17.54 -79.92
C ALA A 891 29.08 16.44 -80.21
N SER A 892 30.27 16.59 -79.62
CA SER A 892 31.49 15.85 -79.97
C SER A 892 31.45 14.32 -79.80
N ASN A 893 30.56 13.78 -78.94
CA ASN A 893 30.42 12.34 -78.68
C ASN A 893 29.03 12.03 -78.09
N LEU A 894 28.40 10.94 -78.57
CA LEU A 894 26.98 10.63 -78.35
C LEU A 894 26.71 9.35 -77.52
N GLY A 895 27.75 8.67 -77.01
CA GLY A 895 27.56 7.40 -76.27
C GLY A 895 26.87 7.59 -74.91
N VAL A 896 26.08 6.61 -74.48
CA VAL A 896 25.35 6.61 -73.20
C VAL A 896 25.62 5.30 -72.42
N GLU A 897 25.78 5.39 -71.10
CA GLU A 897 25.94 4.27 -70.17
C GLU A 897 24.77 4.23 -69.17
N TRP A 898 24.27 3.02 -68.87
CA TRP A 898 23.12 2.80 -67.97
C TRP A 898 23.58 2.22 -66.63
N LYS A 899 22.95 2.66 -65.53
CA LYS A 899 23.24 2.17 -64.18
C LYS A 899 22.01 2.23 -63.29
N SER A 900 21.68 1.14 -62.61
CA SER A 900 20.72 1.18 -61.49
C SER A 900 21.42 1.65 -60.20
N SER A 901 20.72 2.45 -59.39
CA SER A 901 21.15 2.77 -58.03
C SER A 901 21.02 1.58 -57.07
N ASN A 902 20.16 0.60 -57.37
CA ASN A 902 19.95 -0.59 -56.55
C ASN A 902 19.44 -1.76 -57.42
N ASN A 903 20.35 -2.68 -57.78
CA ASN A 903 20.05 -3.87 -58.58
C ASN A 903 19.16 -4.89 -57.86
N ASP A 904 19.12 -4.89 -56.52
CA ASP A 904 18.25 -5.79 -55.77
C ASP A 904 16.77 -5.34 -55.83
N VAL A 905 16.53 -4.07 -56.14
CA VAL A 905 15.19 -3.48 -56.33
C VAL A 905 14.80 -3.45 -57.80
N ALA A 906 15.65 -2.89 -58.68
CA ALA A 906 15.44 -2.97 -60.13
C ALA A 906 16.77 -3.02 -60.89
N THR A 907 16.88 -3.90 -61.87
CA THR A 907 18.04 -3.99 -62.77
C THR A 907 17.80 -3.21 -64.06
N VAL A 908 18.88 -2.80 -64.74
CA VAL A 908 18.84 -2.23 -66.09
C VAL A 908 19.90 -2.90 -66.96
N THR A 909 19.58 -3.17 -68.23
CA THR A 909 20.52 -3.70 -69.23
C THR A 909 21.26 -2.58 -69.97
N ASP A 910 22.37 -2.91 -70.64
CA ASP A 910 23.14 -1.94 -71.46
C ASP A 910 22.32 -1.33 -72.61
N THR A 911 21.18 -1.91 -72.96
CA THR A 911 20.23 -1.41 -73.97
C THR A 911 19.05 -0.61 -73.37
N GLY A 912 18.97 -0.48 -72.05
CA GLY A 912 17.93 0.28 -71.35
C GLY A 912 16.66 -0.49 -70.98
N GLU A 913 16.65 -1.83 -71.04
CA GLU A 913 15.53 -2.62 -70.49
C GLU A 913 15.64 -2.66 -68.97
N VAL A 914 14.56 -2.30 -68.27
CA VAL A 914 14.49 -2.25 -66.80
C VAL A 914 13.56 -3.34 -66.27
N VAL A 915 13.99 -4.10 -65.26
CA VAL A 915 13.20 -5.19 -64.62
C VAL A 915 13.07 -4.95 -63.11
N GLY A 916 11.86 -5.05 -62.56
CA GLY A 916 11.63 -4.98 -61.11
C GLY A 916 11.93 -6.30 -60.40
N ILE A 917 12.75 -6.27 -59.35
CA ILE A 917 13.26 -7.46 -58.64
C ILE A 917 12.64 -7.60 -57.24
N SER A 918 12.54 -6.53 -56.45
CA SER A 918 11.92 -6.50 -55.12
C SER A 918 11.31 -5.13 -54.82
N ALA A 919 10.42 -5.03 -53.82
CA ALA A 919 9.79 -3.76 -53.46
C ALA A 919 10.83 -2.67 -53.10
N GLY A 920 10.63 -1.47 -53.64
CA GLY A 920 11.46 -0.31 -53.31
C GLY A 920 11.54 0.73 -54.42
N MET A 921 12.44 1.69 -54.26
CA MET A 921 12.79 2.67 -55.29
C MET A 921 14.22 2.45 -55.78
N ALA A 922 14.39 2.35 -57.09
CA ALA A 922 15.67 2.34 -57.77
C ALA A 922 15.71 3.47 -58.81
N ILE A 923 16.79 4.24 -58.83
CA ILE A 923 17.01 5.29 -59.82
C ILE A 923 17.84 4.69 -60.95
N ILE A 924 17.24 4.59 -62.13
CA ILE A 924 17.94 4.18 -63.34
C ILE A 924 18.55 5.44 -63.97
N THR A 925 19.87 5.50 -63.96
CA THR A 925 20.68 6.63 -64.45
C THR A 925 21.23 6.30 -65.83
N ALA A 926 20.92 7.12 -66.82
CA ALA A 926 21.64 7.19 -68.10
C ALA A 926 22.71 8.29 -68.00
N THR A 927 23.93 8.05 -68.47
CA THR A 927 25.04 9.03 -68.44
C THR A 927 25.70 9.15 -69.81
N THR A 928 25.90 10.35 -70.34
CA THR A 928 26.67 10.54 -71.58
C THR A 928 28.18 10.32 -71.35
N LYS A 929 28.84 9.59 -72.25
CA LYS A 929 30.29 9.31 -72.19
C LYS A 929 31.16 10.55 -72.39
N ASP A 930 30.61 11.63 -72.97
CA ASP A 930 31.22 12.96 -73.06
C ASP A 930 30.29 13.99 -72.40
N GLY A 931 30.87 14.96 -71.70
CA GLY A 931 30.15 15.95 -70.89
C GLY A 931 29.46 15.42 -69.62
N GLY A 932 29.44 14.10 -69.38
CA GLY A 932 28.96 13.47 -68.14
C GLY A 932 27.49 13.77 -67.79
N LYS A 933 26.65 14.10 -68.78
CA LYS A 933 25.26 14.52 -68.55
C LYS A 933 24.44 13.31 -68.14
N THR A 934 23.79 13.40 -66.99
CA THR A 934 22.90 12.37 -66.47
C THR A 934 21.44 12.67 -66.73
N ALA A 935 20.66 11.63 -66.94
CA ALA A 935 19.21 11.68 -66.95
C ALA A 935 18.70 10.46 -66.17
N ASN A 936 17.72 10.69 -65.30
CA ASN A 936 17.29 9.72 -64.30
C ASN A 936 15.84 9.32 -64.53
N CYS A 937 15.56 8.03 -64.43
CA CYS A 937 14.21 7.50 -64.28
C CYS A 937 14.06 6.93 -62.86
N VAL A 938 13.13 7.48 -62.07
CA VAL A 938 12.78 6.92 -60.76
C VAL A 938 11.86 5.72 -60.96
N VAL A 939 12.35 4.52 -60.69
CA VAL A 939 11.59 3.27 -60.83
C VAL A 939 11.12 2.83 -59.45
N THR A 940 9.81 2.91 -59.24
CA THR A 940 9.16 2.42 -58.02
C THR A 940 8.63 1.03 -58.28
N VAL A 941 9.25 0.02 -57.66
CA VAL A 941 8.80 -1.37 -57.72
C VAL A 941 7.86 -1.61 -56.55
N LYS A 942 6.62 -1.97 -56.85
CA LYS A 942 5.57 -2.23 -55.86
C LYS A 942 5.27 -3.71 -55.70
N GLU A 943 4.83 -4.08 -54.50
CA GLU A 943 4.28 -5.40 -54.22
C GLU A 943 2.75 -5.38 -54.18
N ARG A 944 2.16 -6.53 -54.54
CA ARG A 944 0.72 -6.77 -54.44
C ARG A 944 0.36 -7.21 -53.02
N VAL A 945 -0.84 -6.90 -52.58
CA VAL A 945 -1.35 -7.28 -51.26
C VAL A 945 -1.35 -8.81 -51.13
N THR A 946 -0.53 -9.35 -50.23
CA THR A 946 -0.39 -10.80 -50.01
C THR A 946 -1.31 -11.33 -48.90
N SER A 947 -1.67 -10.48 -47.94
CA SER A 947 -2.61 -10.79 -46.86
C SER A 947 -3.40 -9.56 -46.42
N MET A 948 -4.60 -9.80 -45.90
CA MET A 948 -5.47 -8.79 -45.28
C MET A 948 -6.12 -9.38 -44.03
N LEU A 949 -6.49 -8.51 -43.11
CA LEU A 949 -7.27 -8.86 -41.92
C LEU A 949 -8.41 -7.84 -41.77
N VAL A 950 -9.65 -8.29 -41.54
CA VAL A 950 -10.74 -7.40 -41.12
C VAL A 950 -10.87 -7.48 -39.62
N LEU A 951 -10.85 -6.34 -38.92
CA LEU A 951 -11.11 -6.26 -37.49
C LEU A 951 -12.37 -5.42 -37.19
N PRO A 952 -13.14 -5.81 -36.15
CA PRO A 952 -13.07 -7.11 -35.47
C PRO A 952 -13.47 -8.27 -36.40
N THR A 953 -12.92 -9.48 -36.20
CA THR A 953 -13.22 -10.67 -37.02
C THR A 953 -14.64 -11.19 -36.79
N MET A 954 -15.24 -10.89 -35.64
CA MET A 954 -16.66 -11.12 -35.34
C MET A 954 -17.19 -9.97 -34.49
N PHE A 955 -18.44 -9.53 -34.70
CA PHE A 955 -19.08 -8.51 -33.86
C PHE A 955 -20.60 -8.56 -33.89
N ARG A 956 -21.22 -7.88 -32.92
CA ARG A 956 -22.67 -7.69 -32.83
C ARG A 956 -23.05 -6.27 -33.24
N VAL A 957 -24.19 -6.11 -33.89
CA VAL A 957 -24.77 -4.80 -34.18
C VAL A 957 -26.28 -4.78 -33.91
N GLY A 958 -26.76 -3.75 -33.22
CA GLY A 958 -28.19 -3.56 -32.99
C GLY A 958 -28.96 -3.30 -34.30
N ILE A 959 -30.22 -3.69 -34.38
CA ILE A 959 -31.11 -3.28 -35.49
C ILE A 959 -31.14 -1.74 -35.60
N ASN A 960 -30.97 -1.23 -36.83
CA ASN A 960 -30.80 0.18 -37.17
C ASN A 960 -29.60 0.87 -36.50
N LYS A 961 -28.63 0.10 -35.98
CA LYS A 961 -27.31 0.58 -35.56
C LYS A 961 -26.26 0.17 -36.58
N SER A 962 -25.10 0.82 -36.48
CA SER A 962 -23.98 0.55 -37.34
C SER A 962 -22.68 0.46 -36.55
N LEU A 963 -21.77 -0.39 -37.01
CA LEU A 963 -20.38 -0.48 -36.58
C LEU A 963 -19.49 -0.40 -37.83
N THR A 964 -18.32 0.23 -37.73
CA THR A 964 -17.35 0.27 -38.83
C THR A 964 -16.32 -0.83 -38.63
N VAL A 965 -16.18 -1.71 -39.62
CA VAL A 965 -15.06 -2.67 -39.67
C VAL A 965 -13.88 -2.04 -40.40
N GLU A 966 -12.68 -2.32 -39.93
CA GLU A 966 -11.43 -1.78 -40.49
C GLU A 966 -10.63 -2.91 -41.16
N VAL A 967 -10.04 -2.64 -42.34
CA VAL A 967 -9.07 -3.55 -42.95
C VAL A 967 -7.66 -3.17 -42.52
N TYR A 968 -7.00 -4.12 -41.88
CA TYR A 968 -5.58 -4.09 -41.61
C TYR A 968 -4.87 -4.80 -42.76
N ILE A 969 -4.30 -3.99 -43.65
CA ILE A 969 -3.27 -4.41 -44.59
C ILE A 969 -1.93 -4.04 -43.94
N ASN A 970 -0.92 -4.91 -44.03
CA ASN A 970 0.39 -4.60 -43.47
C ASN A 970 0.93 -3.31 -44.12
N LYS A 971 1.11 -2.25 -43.33
CA LYS A 971 1.40 -0.90 -43.85
C LYS A 971 2.87 -0.75 -44.25
N ASP A 972 3.23 -1.39 -45.35
CA ASP A 972 4.37 -0.98 -46.16
C ASP A 972 3.91 0.11 -47.15
N GLU A 973 4.70 1.17 -47.29
CA GLU A 973 4.42 2.31 -48.18
C GLU A 973 4.47 1.91 -49.67
N LEU A 974 5.01 0.73 -49.97
CA LEU A 974 5.25 0.20 -51.32
C LEU A 974 4.13 -0.69 -51.87
N LEU A 975 2.99 -0.83 -51.16
CA LEU A 975 1.82 -1.58 -51.65
C LEU A 975 1.01 -0.82 -52.73
N SER A 976 0.28 -1.58 -53.55
CA SER A 976 -0.20 -1.12 -54.86
C SER A 976 -1.55 -0.43 -54.93
N ASN A 977 -2.54 -0.82 -54.13
CA ASN A 977 -3.79 -0.06 -53.96
C ASN A 977 -4.40 -0.44 -52.60
N GLN A 978 -4.83 0.55 -51.80
CA GLN A 978 -5.47 0.33 -50.50
C GLN A 978 -7.01 0.44 -50.57
N ASP A 979 -7.59 0.71 -51.76
CA ASP A 979 -9.03 0.69 -51.94
C ASP A 979 -9.61 -0.72 -51.72
N ILE A 980 -10.59 -0.81 -50.83
CA ILE A 980 -11.30 -2.05 -50.49
C ILE A 980 -12.72 -2.00 -51.03
N ARG A 981 -13.08 -3.02 -51.81
CA ARG A 981 -14.49 -3.29 -52.16
C ARG A 981 -15.11 -4.16 -51.07
N TRP A 982 -16.14 -3.62 -50.42
CA TRP A 982 -16.91 -4.34 -49.40
C TRP A 982 -18.14 -5.05 -49.99
N VAL A 983 -18.42 -6.24 -49.49
CA VAL A 983 -19.60 -7.07 -49.83
C VAL A 983 -20.17 -7.67 -48.54
N SER A 984 -21.50 -7.78 -48.44
CA SER A 984 -22.18 -8.58 -47.41
C SER A 984 -22.74 -9.86 -48.03
N SER A 985 -22.64 -11.00 -47.35
CA SER A 985 -23.27 -12.25 -47.76
C SER A 985 -24.80 -12.18 -47.69
N ASN A 986 -25.38 -11.28 -46.87
CA ASN A 986 -26.82 -11.03 -46.83
C ASN A 986 -27.12 -9.56 -46.42
N SER A 987 -27.45 -8.72 -47.40
CA SER A 987 -27.75 -7.30 -47.20
C SER A 987 -29.04 -7.03 -46.42
N ASP A 988 -30.00 -7.98 -46.41
CA ASP A 988 -31.27 -7.84 -45.69
C ASP A 988 -31.09 -8.09 -44.19
N ILE A 989 -30.04 -8.80 -43.81
CA ILE A 989 -29.58 -8.96 -42.41
C ILE A 989 -28.69 -7.78 -42.06
N ALA A 990 -27.55 -7.61 -42.75
CA ALA A 990 -26.63 -6.51 -42.53
C ALA A 990 -26.02 -5.98 -43.83
N SER A 991 -26.08 -4.66 -44.06
CA SER A 991 -25.50 -4.01 -45.24
C SER A 991 -24.18 -3.30 -44.89
N VAL A 992 -23.16 -3.43 -45.73
CA VAL A 992 -21.89 -2.69 -45.60
C VAL A 992 -21.78 -1.60 -46.68
N ASN A 993 -21.25 -0.43 -46.33
CA ASN A 993 -20.97 0.64 -47.28
C ASN A 993 -19.49 0.71 -47.71
N LYS A 994 -19.16 1.58 -48.67
CA LYS A 994 -17.80 1.73 -49.21
C LYS A 994 -16.71 2.10 -48.17
N ASN A 995 -17.07 2.55 -46.98
CA ASN A 995 -16.14 2.91 -45.90
C ASN A 995 -16.07 1.82 -44.81
N GLY A 996 -16.57 0.60 -45.06
CA GLY A 996 -16.60 -0.48 -44.06
C GLY A 996 -17.67 -0.30 -42.97
N LYS A 997 -18.59 0.68 -43.09
CA LYS A 997 -19.67 0.86 -42.12
C LYS A 997 -20.78 -0.16 -42.38
N VAL A 998 -20.89 -1.14 -41.48
CA VAL A 998 -21.89 -2.21 -41.47
C VAL A 998 -23.10 -1.76 -40.67
N THR A 999 -24.30 -1.95 -41.18
CA THR A 999 -25.57 -1.58 -40.55
C THR A 999 -26.49 -2.78 -40.48
N GLY A 1000 -26.97 -3.13 -39.28
CA GLY A 1000 -27.92 -4.22 -39.08
C GLY A 1000 -29.35 -3.81 -39.36
N HIS A 1001 -30.08 -4.60 -40.14
CA HIS A 1001 -31.48 -4.34 -40.54
C HIS A 1001 -32.44 -5.38 -39.96
N LYS A 1002 -32.03 -6.65 -39.86
CA LYS A 1002 -32.87 -7.76 -39.43
C LYS A 1002 -32.07 -8.78 -38.63
N LEU A 1003 -32.70 -9.41 -37.63
CA LEU A 1003 -32.10 -10.50 -36.85
C LEU A 1003 -31.51 -11.60 -37.75
N GLY A 1004 -30.29 -12.02 -37.44
CA GLY A 1004 -29.57 -13.10 -38.12
C GLY A 1004 -28.07 -12.83 -38.22
N PHE A 1005 -27.38 -13.71 -38.94
CA PHE A 1005 -25.94 -13.62 -39.21
C PHE A 1005 -25.67 -13.23 -40.66
N ALA A 1006 -24.66 -12.42 -40.89
CA ALA A 1006 -24.10 -12.15 -42.22
C ALA A 1006 -22.56 -12.10 -42.13
N THR A 1007 -21.90 -12.20 -43.28
CA THR A 1007 -20.44 -12.14 -43.40
C THR A 1007 -20.09 -10.94 -44.26
N ILE A 1008 -19.22 -10.08 -43.75
CA ILE A 1008 -18.77 -8.85 -44.41
C ILE A 1008 -17.35 -9.09 -44.94
N THR A 1009 -17.20 -9.16 -46.25
CA THR A 1009 -15.92 -9.43 -46.92
C THR A 1009 -15.40 -8.18 -47.60
N GLY A 1010 -14.15 -7.83 -47.29
CA GLY A 1010 -13.36 -6.81 -47.99
C GLY A 1010 -12.46 -7.46 -49.03
N TYR A 1011 -12.47 -6.94 -50.26
CA TYR A 1011 -11.64 -7.37 -51.38
C TYR A 1011 -10.66 -6.27 -51.77
N ALA A 1012 -9.36 -6.59 -51.88
CA ALA A 1012 -8.36 -5.68 -52.43
C ALA A 1012 -8.68 -5.33 -53.90
N GLN A 1013 -8.50 -4.06 -54.29
CA GLN A 1013 -8.70 -3.59 -55.67
C GLN A 1013 -7.39 -3.43 -56.46
N ASP A 1014 -6.28 -3.97 -55.97
CA ASP A 1014 -4.95 -3.94 -56.62
C ASP A 1014 -4.73 -5.10 -57.62
N GLY A 1015 -5.69 -6.00 -57.78
CA GLY A 1015 -5.58 -7.19 -58.63
C GLY A 1015 -4.86 -8.38 -57.97
N SER A 1016 -4.52 -8.32 -56.68
CA SER A 1016 -3.96 -9.46 -55.93
C SER A 1016 -4.92 -10.64 -55.77
N GLY A 1017 -6.23 -10.37 -55.68
CA GLY A 1017 -7.23 -11.34 -55.26
C GLY A 1017 -7.32 -11.54 -53.74
N ALA A 1018 -6.57 -10.78 -52.94
CA ALA A 1018 -6.65 -10.85 -51.49
C ALA A 1018 -8.05 -10.46 -50.98
N GLN A 1019 -8.59 -11.26 -50.06
CA GLN A 1019 -9.86 -11.02 -49.39
C GLN A 1019 -9.73 -11.32 -47.89
N ALA A 1020 -10.51 -10.63 -47.07
CA ALA A 1020 -10.65 -10.94 -45.65
C ALA A 1020 -12.09 -10.66 -45.20
N SER A 1021 -12.56 -11.41 -44.21
CA SER A 1021 -13.97 -11.44 -43.80
C SER A 1021 -14.14 -11.18 -42.30
N SER A 1022 -15.31 -10.65 -41.94
CA SER A 1022 -15.76 -10.45 -40.57
C SER A 1022 -17.21 -10.91 -40.44
N GLU A 1023 -17.55 -11.63 -39.37
CA GLU A 1023 -18.91 -12.09 -39.10
C GLU A 1023 -19.70 -11.07 -38.29
N VAL A 1024 -20.94 -10.77 -38.70
CA VAL A 1024 -21.84 -9.86 -38.01
C VAL A 1024 -23.12 -10.57 -37.58
N GLU A 1025 -23.38 -10.54 -36.27
CA GLU A 1025 -24.65 -10.95 -35.67
C GLU A 1025 -25.52 -9.71 -35.43
N VAL A 1026 -26.70 -9.67 -36.03
CA VAL A 1026 -27.65 -8.56 -35.85
C VAL A 1026 -28.62 -8.88 -34.73
N VAL A 1027 -28.65 -8.04 -33.70
CA VAL A 1027 -29.38 -8.28 -32.45
C VAL A 1027 -30.42 -7.19 -32.13
N VAL A 1028 -31.44 -7.54 -31.34
CA VAL A 1028 -32.29 -6.58 -30.64
C VAL A 1028 -31.75 -6.43 -29.23
N SER A 1029 -31.10 -5.31 -28.94
CA SER A 1029 -30.51 -5.01 -27.64
C SER A 1029 -31.55 -4.55 -26.61
N ALA A 1030 -31.31 -4.90 -25.36
CA ALA A 1030 -32.11 -4.52 -24.21
C ALA A 1030 -32.02 -3.01 -23.92
N THR A 1031 -33.16 -2.47 -23.54
CA THR A 1031 -33.32 -1.08 -23.10
C THR A 1031 -33.40 -0.98 -21.58
N ARG A 1032 -33.92 -2.01 -20.92
CA ARG A 1032 -34.11 -2.10 -19.47
C ARG A 1032 -34.08 -3.56 -19.00
N VAL A 1033 -33.55 -3.77 -17.80
CA VAL A 1033 -33.59 -5.04 -17.06
C VAL A 1033 -34.11 -4.73 -15.65
N THR A 1034 -35.00 -5.56 -15.12
CA THR A 1034 -35.58 -5.42 -13.77
C THR A 1034 -35.73 -6.79 -13.12
N ALA A 1035 -35.43 -6.90 -11.81
CA ALA A 1035 -35.69 -8.09 -11.00
C ALA A 1035 -36.90 -7.88 -10.08
N ASP A 1036 -37.61 -8.95 -9.74
CA ASP A 1036 -38.72 -8.94 -8.76
C ASP A 1036 -38.25 -8.79 -7.31
N LYS A 1037 -37.01 -9.17 -7.02
CA LYS A 1037 -36.33 -9.06 -5.72
C LYS A 1037 -35.00 -8.34 -5.90
N THR A 1038 -34.69 -7.40 -5.01
CA THR A 1038 -33.40 -6.68 -4.96
C THR A 1038 -32.66 -6.84 -3.64
N PHE A 1039 -33.31 -7.40 -2.61
CA PHE A 1039 -32.71 -7.77 -1.33
C PHE A 1039 -33.13 -9.20 -0.99
N ILE A 1040 -32.17 -10.05 -0.66
CA ILE A 1040 -32.39 -11.46 -0.34
C ILE A 1040 -31.62 -11.77 0.94
N ASN A 1041 -32.29 -12.41 1.91
CA ASN A 1041 -31.68 -12.88 3.14
C ASN A 1041 -32.02 -14.36 3.30
N MET A 1042 -31.02 -15.21 3.44
CA MET A 1042 -31.14 -16.68 3.31
C MET A 1042 -30.08 -17.41 4.16
N LEU A 1043 -30.22 -18.72 4.28
CA LEU A 1043 -29.24 -19.60 4.95
C LEU A 1043 -28.33 -20.32 3.96
N VAL A 1044 -27.15 -20.75 4.44
CA VAL A 1044 -26.31 -21.71 3.70
C VAL A 1044 -27.09 -23.00 3.42
N GLY A 1045 -27.15 -23.39 2.14
CA GLY A 1045 -27.92 -24.51 1.59
C GLY A 1045 -29.35 -24.17 1.16
N GLU A 1046 -29.83 -22.93 1.33
CA GLU A 1046 -31.14 -22.48 0.86
C GLU A 1046 -31.08 -22.00 -0.60
N THR A 1047 -32.17 -22.16 -1.35
CA THR A 1047 -32.29 -21.66 -2.74
C THR A 1047 -33.49 -20.74 -2.90
N VAL A 1048 -33.28 -19.55 -3.47
CA VAL A 1048 -34.28 -18.52 -3.73
C VAL A 1048 -34.34 -18.20 -5.23
N HIS A 1049 -35.51 -18.37 -5.84
CA HIS A 1049 -35.74 -17.98 -7.24
C HIS A 1049 -35.98 -16.47 -7.39
N VAL A 1050 -35.40 -15.85 -8.43
CA VAL A 1050 -35.55 -14.45 -8.81
C VAL A 1050 -36.05 -14.36 -10.25
N ASN A 1051 -37.13 -13.62 -10.47
CA ASN A 1051 -37.66 -13.39 -11.81
C ASN A 1051 -37.05 -12.11 -12.40
N VAL A 1052 -36.24 -12.27 -13.45
CA VAL A 1052 -35.65 -11.16 -14.20
C VAL A 1052 -36.43 -10.91 -15.49
N LYS A 1053 -36.85 -9.66 -15.70
CA LYS A 1053 -37.52 -9.19 -16.92
C LYS A 1053 -36.56 -8.32 -17.73
N ILE A 1054 -36.31 -8.71 -18.97
CA ILE A 1054 -35.54 -7.95 -19.96
C ILE A 1054 -36.51 -7.33 -20.98
N GLU A 1055 -36.34 -6.04 -21.29
CA GLU A 1055 -37.23 -5.29 -22.18
C GLU A 1055 -36.48 -4.57 -23.30
N PRO A 1056 -37.00 -4.53 -24.54
CA PRO A 1056 -38.32 -5.01 -24.96
C PRO A 1056 -38.41 -6.54 -25.05
N SER A 1057 -39.61 -7.13 -25.06
CA SER A 1057 -39.81 -8.59 -25.01
C SER A 1057 -39.30 -9.36 -26.24
N ASN A 1058 -38.90 -8.65 -27.31
CA ASN A 1058 -38.30 -9.19 -28.52
C ASN A 1058 -36.77 -9.03 -28.57
N VAL A 1059 -36.09 -8.79 -27.43
CA VAL A 1059 -34.63 -8.90 -27.33
C VAL A 1059 -34.13 -10.27 -27.83
N THR A 1060 -32.93 -10.28 -28.41
CA THR A 1060 -32.32 -11.53 -28.92
C THR A 1060 -32.06 -12.52 -27.79
N TYR A 1061 -31.47 -12.05 -26.68
CA TYR A 1061 -31.20 -12.88 -25.51
C TYR A 1061 -32.20 -12.55 -24.41
N LYS A 1062 -33.05 -13.54 -24.08
CA LYS A 1062 -34.17 -13.37 -23.14
C LYS A 1062 -33.83 -13.77 -21.70
N LYS A 1063 -32.77 -14.58 -21.51
CA LYS A 1063 -32.20 -14.87 -20.20
C LYS A 1063 -31.18 -13.79 -19.80
N PRO A 1064 -31.06 -13.44 -18.52
CA PRO A 1064 -29.97 -12.59 -18.04
C PRO A 1064 -28.64 -13.34 -18.06
N ARG A 1065 -27.54 -12.61 -18.19
CA ARG A 1065 -26.21 -13.06 -17.74
C ARG A 1065 -26.03 -12.58 -16.30
N TRP A 1066 -25.76 -13.50 -15.39
CA TRP A 1066 -25.47 -13.17 -14.00
C TRP A 1066 -24.00 -12.76 -13.84
N GLU A 1067 -23.74 -11.77 -12.99
CA GLU A 1067 -22.41 -11.20 -12.79
C GLU A 1067 -22.25 -10.69 -11.36
N PHE A 1068 -21.19 -11.12 -10.69
CA PHE A 1068 -20.83 -10.65 -9.35
C PHE A 1068 -20.14 -9.29 -9.44
N LEU A 1069 -20.57 -8.32 -8.63
CA LEU A 1069 -19.89 -7.01 -8.48
C LEU A 1069 -18.87 -7.00 -7.33
N THR A 1070 -18.88 -8.04 -6.50
CA THR A 1070 -18.01 -8.28 -5.36
C THR A 1070 -17.72 -9.76 -5.31
N ASP A 1071 -16.49 -10.15 -4.97
CA ASP A 1071 -16.12 -11.55 -4.72
C ASP A 1071 -17.17 -12.21 -3.78
N GLY A 1072 -17.66 -13.39 -4.16
CA GLY A 1072 -18.86 -13.98 -3.55
C GLY A 1072 -19.60 -15.01 -4.40
N ASP A 1073 -18.96 -15.51 -5.44
CA ASP A 1073 -19.27 -16.80 -6.08
C ASP A 1073 -19.12 -17.98 -5.10
N ASP A 1074 -18.27 -17.84 -4.08
CA ASP A 1074 -18.23 -18.75 -2.92
C ASP A 1074 -19.36 -18.52 -1.90
N ILE A 1075 -20.02 -17.35 -1.92
CA ILE A 1075 -21.15 -16.98 -1.02
C ILE A 1075 -22.48 -17.46 -1.60
N VAL A 1076 -22.73 -17.27 -2.91
CA VAL A 1076 -23.90 -17.82 -3.61
C VAL A 1076 -23.55 -18.36 -5.00
N ALA A 1077 -24.17 -19.48 -5.38
CA ALA A 1077 -24.32 -19.87 -6.78
C ALA A 1077 -25.60 -19.24 -7.35
N VAL A 1078 -25.62 -18.99 -8.66
CA VAL A 1078 -26.84 -18.62 -9.40
C VAL A 1078 -26.85 -19.31 -10.75
N ASP A 1079 -27.98 -19.95 -11.11
CA ASP A 1079 -28.15 -20.58 -12.41
C ASP A 1079 -28.72 -19.63 -13.48
N GLU A 1080 -28.74 -20.08 -14.75
CA GLU A 1080 -29.26 -19.28 -15.86
C GLU A 1080 -30.74 -18.85 -15.70
N ASP A 1081 -31.53 -19.60 -14.93
CA ASP A 1081 -32.97 -19.39 -14.76
C ASP A 1081 -33.29 -18.53 -13.53
N GLY A 1082 -32.29 -18.17 -12.73
CA GLY A 1082 -32.37 -17.24 -11.61
C GLY A 1082 -32.59 -17.89 -10.24
N TYR A 1083 -32.26 -19.16 -10.07
CA TYR A 1083 -32.21 -19.81 -8.75
C TYR A 1083 -30.87 -19.51 -8.08
N ILE A 1084 -30.92 -18.69 -7.03
CA ILE A 1084 -29.76 -18.29 -6.22
C ILE A 1084 -29.67 -19.23 -5.03
N THR A 1085 -28.56 -19.96 -4.88
CA THR A 1085 -28.32 -20.90 -3.77
C THR A 1085 -27.23 -20.38 -2.86
N GLY A 1086 -27.48 -20.29 -1.56
CA GLY A 1086 -26.49 -19.87 -0.57
C GLY A 1086 -25.45 -20.96 -0.33
N LEU A 1087 -24.18 -20.70 -0.61
CA LEU A 1087 -23.08 -21.66 -0.44
C LEU A 1087 -22.31 -21.44 0.86
N LYS A 1088 -22.11 -20.18 1.26
CA LYS A 1088 -21.28 -19.80 2.42
C LYS A 1088 -21.82 -18.54 3.07
N GLU A 1089 -21.49 -18.33 4.33
CA GLU A 1089 -21.86 -17.11 5.06
C GLU A 1089 -21.14 -15.88 4.50
N GLY A 1090 -21.89 -14.82 4.24
CA GLY A 1090 -21.36 -13.56 3.70
C GLY A 1090 -22.43 -12.66 3.10
N THR A 1091 -22.01 -11.49 2.62
CA THR A 1091 -22.87 -10.56 1.86
C THR A 1091 -22.28 -10.34 0.48
N VAL A 1092 -23.07 -10.53 -0.57
CA VAL A 1092 -22.63 -10.46 -1.96
C VAL A 1092 -23.58 -9.59 -2.79
N THR A 1093 -23.01 -8.82 -3.73
CA THR A 1093 -23.78 -8.02 -4.68
C THR A 1093 -23.77 -8.69 -6.05
N LEU A 1094 -24.92 -9.17 -6.48
CA LEU A 1094 -25.13 -9.89 -7.75
C LEU A 1094 -25.90 -9.00 -8.72
N VAL A 1095 -25.58 -9.05 -10.02
CA VAL A 1095 -26.29 -8.30 -11.06
C VAL A 1095 -26.78 -9.24 -12.15
N ALA A 1096 -28.08 -9.17 -12.44
CA ALA A 1096 -28.64 -9.73 -13.66
C ALA A 1096 -28.46 -8.72 -14.80
N ARG A 1097 -27.53 -8.96 -15.73
CA ARG A 1097 -27.31 -8.13 -16.93
C ARG A 1097 -28.02 -8.70 -18.15
N ALA A 1098 -28.32 -7.85 -19.14
CA ALA A 1098 -28.65 -8.32 -20.48
C ALA A 1098 -27.41 -8.86 -21.19
N ALA A 1099 -27.53 -10.01 -21.87
CA ALA A 1099 -26.41 -10.69 -22.53
C ALA A 1099 -26.05 -10.11 -23.92
N ASP A 1100 -26.52 -8.90 -24.24
CA ASP A 1100 -26.40 -8.21 -25.54
C ASP A 1100 -25.49 -6.97 -25.50
N ASP A 1101 -24.65 -6.89 -24.47
CA ASP A 1101 -23.64 -5.83 -24.27
C ASP A 1101 -24.21 -4.40 -24.15
N SER A 1102 -25.53 -4.25 -23.97
CA SER A 1102 -26.23 -2.96 -23.77
C SER A 1102 -25.90 -2.24 -22.44
N GLY A 1103 -25.15 -2.90 -21.55
CA GLY A 1103 -24.83 -2.41 -20.20
C GLY A 1103 -26.03 -2.33 -19.25
N LYS A 1104 -27.20 -2.86 -19.62
CA LYS A 1104 -28.40 -2.85 -18.77
C LYS A 1104 -28.38 -4.03 -17.80
N GLY A 1105 -28.73 -3.78 -16.54
CA GLY A 1105 -28.86 -4.81 -15.52
C GLY A 1105 -29.64 -4.36 -14.30
N ALA A 1106 -30.03 -5.33 -13.46
CA ALA A 1106 -30.67 -5.12 -12.17
C ALA A 1106 -29.77 -5.68 -11.06
N THR A 1107 -29.53 -4.89 -10.01
CA THR A 1107 -28.66 -5.25 -8.88
C THR A 1107 -29.45 -5.86 -7.73
N LEU A 1108 -28.87 -6.89 -7.13
CA LEU A 1108 -29.38 -7.61 -5.97
C LEU A 1108 -28.33 -7.61 -4.86
N TYR A 1109 -28.77 -7.37 -3.64
CA TYR A 1109 -27.97 -7.45 -2.42
C TYR A 1109 -28.39 -8.67 -1.64
N ILE A 1110 -27.49 -9.64 -1.51
CA ILE A 1110 -27.78 -10.96 -0.92
C ILE A 1110 -26.99 -11.10 0.37
N THR A 1111 -27.65 -11.55 1.43
CA THR A 1111 -27.03 -11.91 2.71
C THR A 1111 -27.30 -13.38 2.97
N VAL A 1112 -26.23 -14.16 3.10
CA VAL A 1112 -26.27 -15.58 3.45
C VAL A 1112 -25.72 -15.72 4.86
N ASN A 1113 -26.48 -16.34 5.77
CA ASN A 1113 -26.05 -16.55 7.16
C ASN A 1113 -25.69 -18.02 7.38
N LYS A 1114 -24.71 -18.29 8.24
CA LYS A 1114 -24.27 -19.66 8.52
C LYS A 1114 -25.36 -20.47 9.22
N ARG A 1115 -25.51 -21.74 8.80
CA ARG A 1115 -26.30 -22.71 9.54
C ARG A 1115 -25.53 -23.12 10.80
N VAL A 1116 -26.08 -22.84 11.98
CA VAL A 1116 -25.49 -23.17 13.28
C VAL A 1116 -26.20 -24.41 13.84
N PRO A 1117 -25.67 -25.64 13.63
CA PRO A 1117 -26.34 -26.85 14.08
C PRO A 1117 -26.35 -26.94 15.60
N ALA A 1118 -27.42 -27.47 16.17
CA ALA A 1118 -27.50 -27.77 17.58
C ALA A 1118 -26.56 -28.94 17.91
N THR A 1119 -25.62 -28.73 18.83
CA THR A 1119 -24.80 -29.82 19.37
C THR A 1119 -25.58 -30.64 20.39
N SER A 1120 -26.56 -30.02 21.06
CA SER A 1120 -27.59 -30.69 21.86
C SER A 1120 -28.89 -29.89 21.90
N VAL A 1121 -30.00 -30.60 22.11
CA VAL A 1121 -31.28 -30.04 22.57
C VAL A 1121 -31.51 -30.51 24.00
N ILE A 1122 -32.08 -29.65 24.85
CA ILE A 1122 -32.49 -29.98 26.21
C ILE A 1122 -33.93 -29.53 26.40
N LEU A 1123 -34.78 -30.39 26.95
CA LEU A 1123 -36.14 -30.02 27.34
C LEU A 1123 -36.15 -29.48 28.78
N SER A 1124 -36.87 -28.37 29.01
CA SER A 1124 -36.97 -27.71 30.32
C SER A 1124 -37.38 -28.64 31.46
N ASP A 1125 -38.29 -29.56 31.16
CA ASP A 1125 -38.90 -30.48 32.11
C ASP A 1125 -38.45 -31.90 31.76
N LYS A 1126 -37.71 -32.57 32.67
CA LYS A 1126 -37.23 -33.95 32.45
C LYS A 1126 -38.30 -35.03 32.67
N LYS A 1127 -39.29 -34.72 33.52
CA LYS A 1127 -40.51 -35.50 33.73
C LYS A 1127 -41.66 -34.54 34.00
N LEU A 1128 -42.82 -34.76 33.38
CA LEU A 1128 -43.99 -33.91 33.53
C LEU A 1128 -45.22 -34.75 33.92
N VAL A 1129 -45.80 -34.46 35.09
CA VAL A 1129 -47.07 -35.06 35.51
C VAL A 1129 -48.22 -34.18 35.05
N MET A 1130 -49.10 -34.75 34.23
CA MET A 1130 -50.29 -34.09 33.67
C MET A 1130 -51.56 -34.81 34.11
N ILE A 1131 -52.68 -34.09 34.17
CA ILE A 1131 -54.01 -34.70 34.31
C ILE A 1131 -54.64 -34.90 32.94
N GLN A 1132 -55.48 -35.93 32.77
CA GLN A 1132 -56.15 -36.21 31.50
C GLN A 1132 -56.91 -34.98 30.99
N GLY A 1133 -56.68 -34.58 29.74
CA GLY A 1133 -57.23 -33.38 29.10
C GLY A 1133 -56.36 -32.11 29.21
N GLU A 1134 -55.34 -32.09 30.08
CA GLU A 1134 -54.41 -30.95 30.20
C GLU A 1134 -53.58 -30.76 28.92
N GLN A 1135 -53.22 -29.51 28.60
CA GLN A 1135 -52.26 -29.17 27.56
C GLN A 1135 -51.13 -28.32 28.14
N ARG A 1136 -49.90 -28.52 27.66
CA ARG A 1136 -48.73 -27.70 28.00
C ARG A 1136 -47.75 -27.62 26.84
N ASP A 1137 -47.07 -26.49 26.73
CA ASP A 1137 -45.93 -26.30 25.84
C ASP A 1137 -44.65 -26.75 26.55
N ILE A 1138 -43.89 -27.65 25.95
CA ILE A 1138 -42.53 -27.97 26.44
C ILE A 1138 -41.57 -26.95 25.82
N ARG A 1139 -40.67 -26.38 26.63
CA ARG A 1139 -39.65 -25.45 26.12
C ARG A 1139 -38.35 -26.19 25.80
N PRO A 1140 -37.94 -26.25 24.52
CA PRO A 1140 -36.62 -26.71 24.14
C PRO A 1140 -35.59 -25.58 24.37
N VAL A 1141 -34.38 -25.95 24.72
CA VAL A 1141 -33.19 -25.09 24.68
C VAL A 1141 -32.18 -25.77 23.78
N LEU A 1142 -31.79 -25.10 22.70
CA LEU A 1142 -30.72 -25.54 21.82
C LEU A 1142 -29.39 -25.03 22.38
N ASN A 1143 -28.34 -25.86 22.29
CA ASN A 1143 -26.97 -25.44 22.53
C ASN A 1143 -26.16 -25.60 21.23
N PRO A 1144 -25.42 -24.56 20.79
CA PRO A 1144 -25.39 -23.20 21.35
C PRO A 1144 -26.75 -22.50 21.21
N ILE A 1145 -26.99 -21.49 22.07
CA ILE A 1145 -28.27 -20.76 22.15
C ILE A 1145 -28.62 -20.03 20.84
N GLY A 1146 -27.63 -19.74 19.99
CA GLY A 1146 -27.80 -19.19 18.64
C GLY A 1146 -27.93 -20.24 17.53
N SER A 1147 -28.33 -21.47 17.84
CA SER A 1147 -28.54 -22.50 16.80
C SER A 1147 -29.70 -22.14 15.87
N THR A 1148 -29.51 -22.40 14.57
CA THR A 1148 -30.49 -22.16 13.51
C THR A 1148 -31.29 -23.42 13.14
N ASP A 1149 -31.25 -24.48 13.95
CA ASP A 1149 -31.95 -25.73 13.66
C ASP A 1149 -33.47 -25.60 13.88
N GLY A 1150 -34.23 -26.12 12.91
CA GLY A 1150 -35.64 -26.44 13.11
C GLY A 1150 -35.83 -27.53 14.16
N LEU A 1151 -37.04 -27.60 14.72
CA LEU A 1151 -37.44 -28.62 15.69
C LEU A 1151 -38.69 -29.36 15.22
N THR A 1152 -38.58 -30.68 15.14
CA THR A 1152 -39.71 -31.58 14.93
C THR A 1152 -40.01 -32.39 16.19
N TRP A 1153 -41.30 -32.57 16.48
CA TRP A 1153 -41.76 -33.21 17.71
C TRP A 1153 -42.55 -34.49 17.42
N SER A 1154 -42.30 -35.53 18.23
CA SER A 1154 -42.98 -36.82 18.16
C SER A 1154 -43.36 -37.35 19.55
N SER A 1155 -44.30 -38.28 19.57
CA SER A 1155 -44.62 -39.10 20.75
C SER A 1155 -44.49 -40.58 20.38
N ASP A 1156 -43.95 -41.37 21.29
CA ASP A 1156 -43.99 -42.83 21.21
C ASP A 1156 -45.41 -43.41 21.40
N ASN A 1157 -46.27 -42.70 22.15
CA ASN A 1157 -47.60 -43.15 22.53
C ASN A 1157 -48.61 -41.99 22.55
N ASN A 1158 -49.00 -41.57 21.34
CA ASN A 1158 -50.02 -40.53 21.11
C ASN A 1158 -51.37 -40.81 21.79
N ALA A 1159 -51.70 -42.07 22.11
CA ALA A 1159 -52.94 -42.43 22.81
C ALA A 1159 -52.92 -41.98 24.28
N VAL A 1160 -51.74 -41.95 24.92
CA VAL A 1160 -51.54 -41.43 26.28
C VAL A 1160 -51.28 -39.93 26.26
N ALA A 1161 -50.33 -39.44 25.45
CA ALA A 1161 -50.10 -38.01 25.25
C ALA A 1161 -49.63 -37.72 23.82
N SER A 1162 -50.27 -36.77 23.12
CA SER A 1162 -49.89 -36.37 21.76
C SER A 1162 -49.24 -34.99 21.72
N VAL A 1163 -48.37 -34.74 20.73
CA VAL A 1163 -47.65 -33.47 20.57
C VAL A 1163 -47.85 -32.86 19.19
N ASN A 1164 -47.93 -31.54 19.12
CA ASN A 1164 -47.92 -30.81 17.85
C ASN A 1164 -46.50 -30.79 17.25
N LYS A 1165 -46.37 -31.26 16.01
CA LYS A 1165 -45.08 -31.54 15.35
C LYS A 1165 -44.12 -30.36 15.24
N THR A 1166 -44.58 -29.10 15.23
CA THR A 1166 -43.71 -27.92 15.05
C THR A 1166 -43.65 -27.02 16.29
N SER A 1167 -44.65 -27.02 17.15
CA SER A 1167 -44.73 -26.12 18.32
C SER A 1167 -44.39 -26.76 19.67
N GLY A 1168 -44.25 -28.08 19.76
CA GLY A 1168 -43.92 -28.77 21.02
C GLY A 1168 -45.04 -28.77 22.07
N ARG A 1169 -46.26 -28.37 21.67
CA ARG A 1169 -47.45 -28.38 22.54
C ARG A 1169 -48.00 -29.78 22.71
N VAL A 1170 -47.97 -30.28 23.95
CA VAL A 1170 -48.42 -31.61 24.36
C VAL A 1170 -49.83 -31.56 24.91
N LYS A 1171 -50.62 -32.60 24.63
CA LYS A 1171 -51.96 -32.84 25.18
C LYS A 1171 -52.02 -34.23 25.83
N ALA A 1172 -52.44 -34.27 27.10
CA ALA A 1172 -52.71 -35.52 27.82
C ALA A 1172 -54.06 -36.11 27.38
N ASN A 1173 -54.06 -37.33 26.84
CA ASN A 1173 -55.22 -37.97 26.20
C ASN A 1173 -55.81 -39.11 27.04
N ALA A 1174 -54.98 -39.98 27.63
CA ALA A 1174 -55.41 -41.12 28.46
C ALA A 1174 -54.41 -41.42 29.59
N THR A 1175 -54.80 -42.20 30.60
CA THR A 1175 -53.93 -42.58 31.72
C THR A 1175 -52.78 -43.48 31.28
N GLY A 1176 -51.57 -43.23 31.81
CA GLY A 1176 -50.36 -43.99 31.45
C GLY A 1176 -49.10 -43.13 31.35
N THR A 1177 -48.08 -43.67 30.69
CA THR A 1177 -46.83 -42.96 30.35
C THR A 1177 -46.61 -42.87 28.85
N ALA A 1178 -46.03 -41.76 28.40
CA ALA A 1178 -45.58 -41.51 27.03
C ALA A 1178 -44.32 -40.66 27.05
N TYR A 1179 -43.40 -40.87 26.12
CA TYR A 1179 -42.24 -40.02 25.90
C TYR A 1179 -42.50 -39.07 24.74
N ILE A 1180 -42.30 -37.77 25.00
CA ILE A 1180 -42.33 -36.73 23.96
C ILE A 1180 -40.91 -36.37 23.60
N THR A 1181 -40.56 -36.54 22.33
CA THR A 1181 -39.22 -36.31 21.80
C THR A 1181 -39.22 -35.10 20.89
N ALA A 1182 -38.34 -34.15 21.18
CA ALA A 1182 -37.93 -33.11 20.23
C ALA A 1182 -36.69 -33.59 19.48
N MET A 1183 -36.67 -33.38 18.16
CA MET A 1183 -35.55 -33.68 17.28
C MET A 1183 -35.16 -32.42 16.49
N THR A 1184 -33.89 -32.05 16.52
CA THR A 1184 -33.33 -30.97 15.71
C THR A 1184 -33.08 -31.43 14.28
N ASP A 1185 -33.00 -30.50 13.33
CA ASP A 1185 -32.59 -30.80 11.94
C ASP A 1185 -31.22 -31.51 11.88
N SER A 1186 -30.29 -31.16 12.78
CA SER A 1186 -28.99 -31.84 12.98
C SER A 1186 -29.07 -33.22 13.66
N GLY A 1187 -30.28 -33.73 13.89
CA GLY A 1187 -30.55 -35.06 14.42
C GLY A 1187 -30.33 -35.24 15.92
N LYS A 1188 -30.17 -34.15 16.70
CA LYS A 1188 -30.09 -34.25 18.17
C LYS A 1188 -31.49 -34.41 18.74
N THR A 1189 -31.64 -35.40 19.63
CA THR A 1189 -32.92 -35.69 20.27
C THR A 1189 -32.86 -35.43 21.78
N ALA A 1190 -33.96 -34.92 22.32
CA ALA A 1190 -34.23 -34.94 23.75
C ALA A 1190 -35.66 -35.38 23.99
N SER A 1191 -35.83 -36.31 24.93
CA SER A 1191 -37.13 -36.86 25.31
C SER A 1191 -37.47 -36.50 26.74
N THR A 1192 -38.74 -36.23 27.01
CA THR A 1192 -39.29 -36.07 28.36
C THR A 1192 -40.39 -37.08 28.62
N GLU A 1193 -40.42 -37.63 29.82
CA GLU A 1193 -41.46 -38.56 30.25
C GLU A 1193 -42.70 -37.80 30.70
N ILE A 1194 -43.82 -38.01 30.02
CA ILE A 1194 -45.14 -37.53 30.39
C ILE A 1194 -45.87 -38.64 31.14
N THR A 1195 -46.12 -38.44 32.43
CA THR A 1195 -47.01 -39.32 33.22
C THR A 1195 -48.39 -38.67 33.27
N VAL A 1196 -49.37 -39.28 32.60
CA VAL A 1196 -50.76 -38.85 32.67
C VAL A 1196 -51.47 -39.63 33.77
N ILE A 1197 -51.85 -38.93 34.83
CA ILE A 1197 -52.59 -39.50 35.97
C ILE A 1197 -54.08 -39.23 35.85
N GLY A 1198 -54.88 -40.17 36.35
CA GLY A 1198 -56.33 -40.09 36.35
C GLY A 1198 -56.94 -40.98 37.42
N LEU A 1199 -58.23 -40.83 37.67
CA LEU A 1199 -58.98 -41.70 38.58
C LEU A 1199 -59.67 -42.78 37.76
N ASN A 1200 -59.65 -44.03 38.25
CA ASN A 1200 -60.37 -45.14 37.62
C ASN A 1200 -61.88 -44.87 37.48
N VAL A 1201 -62.44 -44.00 38.34
CA VAL A 1201 -63.78 -43.41 38.21
C VAL A 1201 -63.82 -41.97 38.73
N THR A 1202 -64.38 -41.05 37.95
CA THR A 1202 -64.56 -39.62 38.32
C THR A 1202 -65.93 -39.28 38.88
N LYS A 1203 -66.87 -40.24 38.85
CA LYS A 1203 -68.18 -40.19 39.52
C LYS A 1203 -68.49 -41.56 40.10
N LEU A 1204 -69.04 -41.59 41.30
CA LEU A 1204 -69.45 -42.80 42.01
C LEU A 1204 -70.84 -42.60 42.62
N GLU A 1205 -71.66 -43.64 42.53
CA GLU A 1205 -72.90 -43.76 43.29
C GLU A 1205 -72.83 -45.05 44.11
N LEU A 1206 -72.96 -44.93 45.43
CA LEU A 1206 -72.78 -46.02 46.39
C LEU A 1206 -73.88 -45.96 47.44
N GLU A 1207 -74.37 -47.11 47.91
CA GLU A 1207 -75.29 -47.14 49.05
C GLU A 1207 -74.55 -46.78 50.36
N GLN A 1208 -75.29 -46.36 51.37
CA GLN A 1208 -74.76 -46.07 52.72
C GLN A 1208 -74.00 -47.29 53.29
N TYR A 1209 -72.96 -47.05 54.12
CA TYR A 1209 -72.06 -48.08 54.69
C TYR A 1209 -71.32 -48.99 53.70
N SER A 1210 -71.44 -48.74 52.39
CA SER A 1210 -70.65 -49.41 51.35
C SER A 1210 -69.18 -49.00 51.39
N ARG A 1211 -68.31 -49.87 50.85
CA ARG A 1211 -66.89 -49.61 50.69
C ARG A 1211 -66.50 -49.69 49.21
N TYR A 1212 -65.69 -48.75 48.75
CA TYR A 1212 -65.15 -48.74 47.40
C TYR A 1212 -63.71 -48.23 47.40
N THR A 1213 -62.80 -48.92 46.72
CA THR A 1213 -61.40 -48.47 46.59
C THR A 1213 -61.25 -47.65 45.32
N LEU A 1214 -61.22 -46.33 45.49
CA LEU A 1214 -60.89 -45.38 44.44
C LEU A 1214 -59.38 -45.43 44.18
N GLN A 1215 -58.98 -45.60 42.93
CA GLN A 1215 -57.58 -45.78 42.53
C GLN A 1215 -57.13 -44.62 41.63
N VAL A 1216 -55.90 -44.13 41.84
CA VAL A 1216 -55.25 -43.23 40.88
C VAL A 1216 -54.41 -44.07 39.95
N GLU A 1217 -54.81 -44.14 38.69
CA GLU A 1217 -54.06 -44.80 37.63
C GLU A 1217 -52.86 -43.94 37.22
N GLY A 1218 -51.73 -44.61 36.91
CA GLY A 1218 -50.46 -43.95 36.57
C GLY A 1218 -49.71 -43.33 37.75
N ALA A 1219 -50.22 -43.37 38.98
CA ALA A 1219 -49.53 -42.80 40.14
C ALA A 1219 -48.36 -43.67 40.62
N THR A 1220 -47.13 -43.22 40.37
CA THR A 1220 -45.88 -43.84 40.86
C THR A 1220 -45.42 -43.30 42.23
N SER A 1221 -46.14 -42.31 42.77
CA SER A 1221 -45.81 -41.60 44.02
C SER A 1221 -46.96 -41.70 45.03
N ARG A 1222 -46.69 -41.49 46.32
CA ARG A 1222 -47.70 -41.62 47.38
C ARG A 1222 -48.90 -40.71 47.14
N VAL A 1223 -50.08 -41.30 46.96
CA VAL A 1223 -51.35 -40.59 46.86
C VAL A 1223 -51.80 -40.13 48.25
N THR A 1224 -52.15 -38.85 48.36
CA THR A 1224 -52.86 -38.31 49.52
C THR A 1224 -54.34 -38.14 49.19
N TRP A 1225 -55.22 -38.44 50.14
CA TRP A 1225 -56.66 -38.49 49.92
C TRP A 1225 -57.38 -37.58 50.90
N ASP A 1226 -58.37 -36.85 50.41
CA ASP A 1226 -59.20 -35.90 51.16
C ASP A 1226 -60.67 -36.04 50.75
N VAL A 1227 -61.59 -35.63 51.63
CA VAL A 1227 -63.04 -35.65 51.40
C VAL A 1227 -63.67 -34.34 51.84
N ALA A 1228 -64.32 -33.65 50.90
CA ALA A 1228 -64.87 -32.31 51.12
C ALA A 1228 -65.96 -32.23 52.20
N ASN A 1229 -66.62 -33.34 52.52
CA ASN A 1229 -67.56 -33.46 53.63
C ASN A 1229 -67.44 -34.85 54.30
N PRO A 1230 -66.79 -34.94 55.48
CA PRO A 1230 -66.51 -36.19 56.18
C PRO A 1230 -67.73 -36.85 56.85
N GLU A 1231 -68.86 -36.12 56.97
CA GLU A 1231 -70.14 -36.66 57.46
C GLU A 1231 -70.80 -37.60 56.43
N ILE A 1232 -70.56 -37.36 55.14
CA ILE A 1232 -71.16 -38.12 54.04
C ILE A 1232 -70.34 -39.38 53.74
N ALA A 1233 -69.01 -39.27 53.71
CA ALA A 1233 -68.10 -40.39 53.50
C ALA A 1233 -66.72 -40.10 54.11
N GLU A 1234 -65.95 -41.14 54.38
CA GLU A 1234 -64.56 -41.07 54.81
C GLU A 1234 -63.66 -41.77 53.79
N VAL A 1235 -62.46 -41.24 53.54
CA VAL A 1235 -61.47 -41.87 52.66
C VAL A 1235 -60.16 -42.11 53.40
N ARG A 1236 -59.64 -43.34 53.34
CA ARG A 1236 -58.31 -43.70 53.87
C ARG A 1236 -57.57 -44.53 52.82
N ASN A 1237 -56.43 -44.03 52.35
CA ASN A 1237 -55.59 -44.68 51.34
C ASN A 1237 -56.39 -45.17 50.10
N GLY A 1238 -57.33 -44.34 49.61
CA GLY A 1238 -58.20 -44.66 48.46
C GLY A 1238 -59.45 -45.46 48.80
N MET A 1239 -59.51 -46.15 49.94
CA MET A 1239 -60.74 -46.80 50.39
C MET A 1239 -61.73 -45.77 50.92
N ILE A 1240 -62.81 -45.57 50.18
CA ILE A 1240 -63.99 -44.81 50.56
C ILE A 1240 -64.90 -45.69 51.42
N ILE A 1241 -65.40 -45.14 52.52
CA ILE A 1241 -66.47 -45.73 53.35
C ILE A 1241 -67.60 -44.70 53.43
N THR A 1242 -68.79 -45.04 52.94
CA THR A 1242 -69.95 -44.13 52.96
C THR A 1242 -70.63 -44.13 54.34
N LYS A 1243 -71.06 -42.96 54.82
CA LYS A 1243 -71.61 -42.76 56.18
C LYS A 1243 -73.05 -42.28 56.19
N ALA A 1244 -73.39 -41.29 55.37
CA ALA A 1244 -74.71 -40.67 55.33
C ALA A 1244 -75.15 -40.34 53.90
N ARG A 1245 -76.47 -40.29 53.65
CA ARG A 1245 -77.05 -39.90 52.36
C ARG A 1245 -76.66 -38.46 52.02
N GLY A 1246 -76.15 -38.23 50.81
CA GLY A 1246 -75.77 -36.90 50.33
C GLY A 1246 -74.83 -36.97 49.14
N SER A 1247 -74.23 -35.85 48.75
CA SER A 1247 -73.14 -35.83 47.77
C SER A 1247 -71.91 -35.12 48.32
N THR A 1248 -70.73 -35.70 48.12
CA THR A 1248 -69.43 -35.16 48.53
C THR A 1248 -68.41 -35.32 47.40
N THR A 1249 -67.24 -34.70 47.53
CA THR A 1249 -66.15 -34.86 46.55
C THR A 1249 -64.95 -35.48 47.24
N ILE A 1250 -64.46 -36.59 46.70
CA ILE A 1250 -63.20 -37.22 47.09
C ILE A 1250 -62.09 -36.63 46.23
N THR A 1251 -61.04 -36.11 46.85
CA THR A 1251 -59.89 -35.54 46.14
C THR A 1251 -58.66 -36.41 46.38
N ALA A 1252 -58.07 -36.91 45.30
CA ALA A 1252 -56.74 -37.51 45.31
C ALA A 1252 -55.71 -36.44 44.92
N THR A 1253 -54.63 -36.31 45.70
CA THR A 1253 -53.52 -35.43 45.37
C THR A 1253 -52.24 -36.23 45.21
N VAL A 1254 -51.62 -36.13 44.03
CA VAL A 1254 -50.38 -36.81 43.64
C VAL A 1254 -49.41 -35.77 43.08
N ASN A 1255 -48.22 -35.65 43.68
CA ASN A 1255 -47.18 -34.69 43.27
C ASN A 1255 -47.73 -33.26 43.04
N GLY A 1256 -48.61 -32.80 43.95
CA GLY A 1256 -49.26 -31.48 43.90
C GLY A 1256 -50.46 -31.36 42.94
N ARG A 1257 -50.70 -32.31 42.04
CA ARG A 1257 -51.86 -32.33 41.15
C ARG A 1257 -53.08 -32.95 41.86
N LYS A 1258 -54.23 -32.29 41.75
CA LYS A 1258 -55.50 -32.74 42.34
C LYS A 1258 -56.39 -33.40 41.28
N LEU A 1259 -56.93 -34.57 41.61
CA LEU A 1259 -57.94 -35.30 40.84
C LEU A 1259 -59.18 -35.46 41.72
N THR A 1260 -60.37 -35.24 41.18
CA THR A 1260 -61.63 -35.23 41.96
C THR A 1260 -62.62 -36.28 41.46
N CYS A 1261 -63.16 -37.09 42.37
CA CYS A 1261 -64.31 -37.95 42.12
C CYS A 1261 -65.54 -37.41 42.86
N LYS A 1262 -66.66 -37.20 42.14
CA LYS A 1262 -67.93 -36.81 42.75
C LYS A 1262 -68.66 -38.06 43.25
N LEU A 1263 -68.80 -38.18 44.56
CA LEU A 1263 -69.46 -39.30 45.22
C LEU A 1263 -70.89 -38.91 45.62
N THR A 1264 -71.87 -39.72 45.22
CA THR A 1264 -73.26 -39.64 45.67
C THR A 1264 -73.57 -40.86 46.52
N VAL A 1265 -74.06 -40.65 47.74
CA VAL A 1265 -74.43 -41.71 48.67
C VAL A 1265 -75.94 -41.83 48.72
N THR A 1266 -76.46 -42.98 48.30
CA THR A 1266 -77.87 -43.35 48.38
C THR A 1266 -78.17 -44.12 49.67
N LYS A 1267 -79.44 -44.27 50.02
CA LYS A 1267 -79.85 -45.08 51.17
C LYS A 1267 -79.65 -46.56 50.83
N ILE A 1268 -79.18 -47.37 51.79
CA ILE A 1268 -79.28 -48.84 51.71
C ILE A 1268 -80.72 -49.24 51.35
N LYS A 1269 -80.87 -50.19 50.43
CA LYS A 1269 -82.15 -50.83 50.11
C LYS A 1269 -82.62 -51.79 51.19
#